data_AF-A0A925XBK0-F1
#
_entry.id   AF-A0A925XBK0-F1
#
_cell.length_a   1.000
_cell.length_b   1.000
_cell.length_c   1.000
_cell.angle_alpha   90.00
_cell.angle_beta   90.00
_cell.angle_gamma   90.00
#
_symmetry.space_group_name_H-M   'P 1'
#
loop_
_entity.id
_entity.type
_entity.pdbx_description
1 polymer ?
#
loop_
_entity_poly.entity_id
_entity_poly.type
_entity_poly.pdbx_seq_one_letter_code
_entity_poly.pdbx_strand_id
1 'polypeptide(L)'
;PAFADSSQAEQVISLTFDHTLPAYREYHRDLLFHLKPGELEQPFFAAKLFEAVLEQGGPWDEKDRIVAGALDRLNDFLGYRPIAVLENGRKAEPYAHERFRPLPIFLRGAGVAHGKYHDLIERVLELFREMPPDLLAESHFDLNQLDELAVDLRAHDHVHPANKRTNYLFGEWDPHRIDLKGHYRRFVVRRVILDALLDWAAKQKRVDPDETLFDISAVLCGTILMASAISGYGPDCHDSSVTLTSLLPRVARQRDEFYSSLLQSVTGARAKRLARHAKQTRQPFGHVRQALNMFLAQYGAQQVQRRQLAYLFARMGYAEASLRQAAVIPCASARFECEVLCRVHSARRIVEQKQVAEAFRLLTEAEEYLHRGIDCGALVDPWNVLGFQGLFPLFISREDSVPDQRVEMLFHIMEALLDAYSRVLEEAAARGEKGLELAISQRYEGLAEFWDRFGTLTVHDLPRVAAREQLDSAEHVARALADWRAAGEAAGDILFWRGHVEQFQSAKAYAQVVSALLERHDRVAALGLLMQWLSEQETVGLEAGHMSFEDLLLWWMGQAVEEGSTSKDDPWPLVRRMFDYLEANAGELWSSPAYREGTIVEESAKSSDWPDEGHDMLDEEDDEEEDELFGAAYDNMVFKDSADDGQEGPTMDDGPRLEGDSEFEIVEKRLEPRLKFLRLLAQLWQMGATLAVEREVVATRDDSKESRAARTAQAESLRHWLEHSVRLQTDLARLIDDLWKGDIGESSGEHDANVEYDSQLQTKLYLVQTALATWLSCRSAQWCLACALSPEDQTVRSSAEEVRIIDMYRGIMQRNEAEVRRVLPGLLRSLQNKPLLYVPLEHGGEPKQILTARSMQMLVRFLLAHLPQLGLLRETWHLLRTARQMERASRPRGMAVTEFDRLFRIALRNTLECVVRASEDWKGGRFSDEDLIEIVGEIVELYLDQWLEHSGTMRLSSVEALKVEPVWDDTAKFVKTYGSDILNARILTLGNVRAILHSGVSKFLEYLEQNEDPLRPVKLLDDLRSGKIDREEAAEQLHLIYQVVVEKFDRFLEYNTTTTQSDYGEQFYSLLDFLRLETAYDRDAWNLLPVAVAHEVLARQGKPEAATIWEDVFAVKTEEMADTHLEGLESLQKKYGMKLLSISNHLQERFVKPLAVNHMLARIRPACEDADRGRSNSPSFLALQTGVEEYLKTTSGSGLDVPSWLKTLEDELNRVHESGDQPAPDAEPQLRLPTPTITLKDIRQQLKQWKEPPGNRKGKA
;
A
#
# COMPACT_ATOMS: atom_id res chain seq x y z
N PRO A 1 -10.30 57.36 32.87
CA PRO A 1 -10.68 55.96 33.16
C PRO A 1 -11.14 55.27 31.87
N ALA A 2 -10.71 54.03 31.61
CA ALA A 2 -11.36 53.21 30.58
C ALA A 2 -12.85 53.08 30.93
N PHE A 3 -13.73 53.23 29.94
CA PHE A 3 -15.19 53.20 30.10
C PHE A 3 -15.78 54.33 30.96
N ALA A 4 -15.13 55.50 31.02
CA ALA A 4 -15.75 56.70 31.60
C ALA A 4 -16.88 57.25 30.71
N ASP A 5 -16.87 56.91 29.43
CA ASP A 5 -17.93 57.17 28.45
C ASP A 5 -18.57 55.83 28.04
N SER A 6 -19.89 55.73 28.09
CA SER A 6 -20.63 54.52 27.68
C SER A 6 -20.49 54.25 26.19
N SER A 7 -20.20 55.27 25.37
CA SER A 7 -19.97 55.12 23.94
C SER A 7 -18.79 54.18 23.64
N GLN A 8 -17.75 54.23 24.48
CA GLN A 8 -16.60 53.33 24.37
C GLN A 8 -17.00 51.87 24.64
N ALA A 9 -17.85 51.63 25.64
CA ALA A 9 -18.31 50.28 25.96
C ALA A 9 -19.20 49.71 24.84
N GLU A 10 -20.12 50.52 24.31
CA GLU A 10 -20.98 50.13 23.17
C GLU A 10 -20.16 49.81 21.92
N GLN A 11 -19.14 50.62 21.62
CA GLN A 11 -18.25 50.39 20.49
C GLN A 11 -17.44 49.11 20.65
N VAL A 12 -16.87 48.86 21.83
CA VAL A 12 -16.10 47.62 22.09
C VAL A 12 -17.01 46.39 22.00
N ILE A 13 -18.22 46.42 22.54
CA ILE A 13 -19.18 45.30 22.44
C ILE A 13 -19.53 45.00 20.98
N SER A 14 -19.83 46.04 20.19
CA SER A 14 -20.13 45.88 18.77
C SER A 14 -18.92 45.38 17.97
N LEU A 15 -17.72 45.94 18.22
CA LEU A 15 -16.47 45.47 17.61
C LEU A 15 -16.23 43.99 17.93
N THR A 16 -16.41 43.56 19.17
CA THR A 16 -16.17 42.17 19.57
C THR A 16 -17.16 41.19 18.92
N PHE A 17 -18.47 41.43 19.01
CA PHE A 17 -19.48 40.45 18.57
C PHE A 17 -19.92 40.60 17.12
N ASP A 18 -20.02 41.81 16.59
CA ASP A 18 -20.52 42.05 15.23
C ASP A 18 -19.40 42.01 14.19
N HIS A 19 -18.15 42.20 14.60
CA HIS A 19 -17.00 42.30 13.68
C HIS A 19 -15.91 41.26 13.96
N THR A 20 -15.28 41.26 15.13
CA THR A 20 -14.13 40.38 15.44
C THR A 20 -14.52 38.90 15.48
N LEU A 21 -15.62 38.52 16.13
CA LEU A 21 -16.04 37.11 16.20
C LEU A 21 -16.43 36.54 14.81
N PRO A 22 -17.23 37.22 13.97
CA PRO A 22 -17.46 36.80 12.59
C PRO A 22 -16.18 36.73 11.77
N ALA A 23 -15.28 37.72 11.90
CA ALA A 23 -14.00 37.70 11.20
C ALA A 23 -13.11 36.54 11.64
N TYR A 24 -13.11 36.18 12.93
CA TYR A 24 -12.40 35.01 13.44
C TYR A 24 -12.96 33.70 12.85
N ARG A 25 -14.29 33.58 12.76
CA ARG A 25 -14.93 32.41 12.13
C ARG A 25 -14.59 32.30 10.65
N GLU A 26 -14.58 33.41 9.92
CA GLU A 26 -14.23 33.43 8.50
C GLU A 26 -12.75 33.10 8.28
N TYR A 27 -11.86 33.69 9.10
CA TYR A 27 -10.42 33.43 9.05
C TYR A 27 -10.09 31.95 9.31
N HIS A 28 -10.84 31.30 10.20
CA HIS A 28 -10.66 29.90 10.59
C HIS A 28 -11.65 28.92 9.94
N ARG A 29 -12.35 29.34 8.88
CA ARG A 29 -13.37 28.51 8.19
C ARG A 29 -12.82 27.19 7.66
N ASP A 30 -11.50 27.13 7.44
CA ASP A 30 -10.80 25.97 6.93
C ASP A 30 -10.27 25.08 8.05
N LEU A 31 -9.44 25.63 8.94
CA LEU A 31 -8.84 24.89 10.06
C LEU A 31 -9.91 24.36 11.04
N LEU A 32 -10.95 25.14 11.30
CA LEU A 32 -12.00 24.87 12.28
C LEU A 32 -13.37 24.60 11.63
N PHE A 33 -13.39 24.13 10.37
CA PHE A 33 -14.62 23.93 9.59
C PHE A 33 -15.66 23.02 10.28
N HIS A 34 -15.20 22.08 11.09
CA HIS A 34 -16.02 21.08 11.77
C HIS A 34 -16.75 21.64 13.01
N LEU A 35 -16.37 22.83 13.49
CA LEU A 35 -16.98 23.45 14.66
C LEU A 35 -18.39 23.97 14.34
N LYS A 36 -19.34 23.72 15.23
CA LYS A 36 -20.67 24.33 15.14
C LYS A 36 -20.62 25.77 15.67
N PRO A 37 -21.48 26.70 15.18
CA PRO A 37 -21.43 28.11 15.59
C PRO A 37 -21.36 28.34 17.12
N GLY A 38 -22.15 27.61 17.90
CA GLY A 38 -22.19 27.75 19.36
C GLY A 38 -21.00 27.17 20.14
N GLU A 39 -20.08 26.43 19.50
CA GLU A 39 -18.95 25.82 20.22
C GLU A 39 -17.87 26.84 20.62
N LEU A 40 -17.76 27.95 19.88
CA LEU A 40 -16.85 29.07 20.21
C LEU A 40 -17.47 30.06 21.22
N GLU A 41 -18.77 29.98 21.49
CA GLU A 41 -19.51 30.93 22.34
C GLU A 41 -19.35 30.58 23.83
N GLN A 42 -18.11 30.48 24.28
CA GLN A 42 -17.73 30.12 25.65
C GLN A 42 -17.28 31.36 26.45
N PRO A 43 -17.54 31.41 27.77
CA PRO A 43 -17.34 32.62 28.56
C PRO A 43 -15.90 33.14 28.56
N PHE A 44 -14.91 32.26 28.69
CA PHE A 44 -13.51 32.67 28.68
C PHE A 44 -12.97 32.93 27.28
N PHE A 45 -13.56 32.35 26.23
CA PHE A 45 -13.24 32.75 24.87
C PHE A 45 -13.72 34.18 24.60
N ALA A 46 -14.95 34.51 25.00
CA ALA A 46 -15.47 35.88 24.94
C ALA A 46 -14.59 36.86 25.72
N ALA A 47 -14.11 36.49 26.91
CA ALA A 47 -13.15 37.31 27.67
C ALA A 47 -11.87 37.58 26.86
N LYS A 48 -11.31 36.58 26.18
CA LYS A 48 -10.12 36.74 25.33
C LYS A 48 -10.37 37.63 24.11
N LEU A 49 -11.57 37.56 23.51
CA LEU A 49 -11.96 38.48 22.44
C LEU A 49 -12.01 39.94 22.93
N PHE A 50 -12.58 40.18 24.11
CA PHE A 50 -12.60 41.52 24.72
C PHE A 50 -11.19 42.02 25.05
N GLU A 51 -10.34 41.17 25.64
CA GLU A 51 -8.93 41.53 25.90
C GLU A 51 -8.21 41.92 24.61
N ALA A 52 -8.34 41.12 23.54
CA ALA A 52 -7.67 41.38 22.27
C ALA A 52 -8.14 42.68 21.60
N VAL A 53 -9.44 42.98 21.64
CA VAL A 53 -10.01 44.24 21.11
C VAL A 53 -9.57 45.44 21.95
N LEU A 54 -9.60 45.31 23.28
CA LEU A 54 -9.22 46.40 24.20
C LEU A 54 -7.72 46.74 24.12
N GLU A 55 -6.85 45.74 23.91
CA GLU A 55 -5.41 45.92 23.72
C GLU A 55 -5.07 46.77 22.48
N GLN A 56 -5.92 46.80 21.44
CA GLN A 56 -5.68 47.62 20.24
C GLN A 56 -5.79 49.12 20.48
N GLY A 57 -6.50 49.52 21.55
CA GLY A 57 -6.75 50.92 21.89
C GLY A 57 -7.60 51.69 20.87
N GLY A 58 -8.04 52.90 21.28
CA GLY A 58 -8.73 53.82 20.38
C GLY A 58 -7.78 54.44 19.34
N PRO A 59 -8.31 55.06 18.26
CA PRO A 59 -9.72 55.38 18.01
C PRO A 59 -10.57 54.14 17.71
N TRP A 60 -11.75 54.02 18.34
CA TRP A 60 -12.62 52.83 18.28
C TRP A 60 -13.51 52.77 17.01
N ASP A 61 -13.45 53.81 16.18
CA ASP A 61 -14.09 53.89 14.87
C ASP A 61 -13.26 53.23 13.76
N GLU A 62 -11.96 52.98 13.99
CA GLU A 62 -11.06 52.29 13.05
C GLU A 62 -11.26 50.77 13.08
N LYS A 63 -12.42 50.32 12.58
CA LYS A 63 -12.86 48.92 12.64
C LYS A 63 -11.83 47.94 12.05
N ASP A 64 -11.37 48.18 10.82
CA ASP A 64 -10.50 47.25 10.10
C ASP A 64 -9.15 47.07 10.80
N ARG A 65 -8.57 48.17 11.32
CA ARG A 65 -7.32 48.14 12.11
C ARG A 65 -7.50 47.30 13.37
N ILE A 66 -8.58 47.55 14.12
CA ILE A 66 -8.84 46.87 15.40
C ILE A 66 -9.12 45.39 15.17
N VAL A 67 -9.92 45.04 14.18
CA VAL A 67 -10.25 43.64 13.87
C VAL A 67 -9.00 42.88 13.43
N ALA A 68 -8.21 43.43 12.49
CA ALA A 68 -6.96 42.80 12.06
C ALA A 68 -5.97 42.61 13.21
N GLY A 69 -5.72 43.66 13.99
CA GLY A 69 -4.81 43.58 15.14
C GLY A 69 -5.32 42.66 16.25
N ALA A 70 -6.63 42.57 16.45
CA ALA A 70 -7.22 41.61 17.40
C ALA A 70 -7.05 40.16 16.93
N LEU A 71 -7.22 39.88 15.63
CA LEU A 71 -6.99 38.54 15.06
C LEU A 71 -5.53 38.10 15.21
N ASP A 72 -4.58 38.98 14.87
CA ASP A 72 -3.14 38.72 15.03
C ASP A 72 -2.79 38.39 16.49
N ARG A 73 -3.45 39.08 17.44
CA ARG A 73 -3.23 38.85 18.87
C ARG A 73 -3.86 37.56 19.39
N LEU A 74 -5.02 37.18 18.87
CA LEU A 74 -5.75 35.99 19.28
C LEU A 74 -5.05 34.71 18.80
N ASN A 75 -4.54 34.72 17.57
CA ASN A 75 -3.93 33.58 16.90
C ASN A 75 -2.51 33.30 17.44
N ASP A 76 -2.45 32.82 18.68
CA ASP A 76 -1.23 32.72 19.49
C ASP A 76 -0.78 31.28 19.81
N PHE A 77 -1.43 30.27 19.23
CA PHE A 77 -1.09 28.87 19.46
C PHE A 77 -0.93 28.11 18.13
N LEU A 78 0.09 27.27 18.09
CA LEU A 78 0.44 26.43 16.93
C LEU A 78 0.49 24.93 17.31
N GLY A 79 0.98 24.64 18.53
CA GLY A 79 1.31 23.30 18.98
C GLY A 79 2.68 22.83 18.47
N TYR A 80 2.92 21.53 18.50
CA TYR A 80 4.17 20.95 17.99
C TYR A 80 4.25 21.02 16.45
N ARG A 81 5.07 21.96 15.96
CA ARG A 81 5.34 22.19 14.53
C ARG A 81 6.84 22.37 14.34
N PRO A 82 7.56 21.35 13.84
CA PRO A 82 8.96 21.49 13.42
C PRO A 82 9.08 22.58 12.36
N ILE A 83 10.14 23.39 12.40
CA ILE A 83 10.35 24.49 11.46
C ILE A 83 11.65 24.24 10.69
N ALA A 84 11.57 24.20 9.37
CA ALA A 84 12.74 24.09 8.51
C ALA A 84 13.66 25.31 8.68
N VAL A 85 14.95 25.05 8.85
CA VAL A 85 16.01 26.07 8.84
C VAL A 85 16.85 25.83 7.59
N LEU A 86 16.79 26.76 6.64
CA LEU A 86 17.53 26.66 5.38
C LEU A 86 19.01 27.03 5.60
N GLU A 87 19.90 26.57 4.71
CA GLU A 87 21.36 26.79 4.79
C GLU A 87 21.77 28.26 4.93
N ASN A 88 20.96 29.18 4.40
CA ASN A 88 21.15 30.62 4.54
C ASN A 88 20.81 31.16 5.94
N GLY A 89 20.51 30.29 6.90
CA GLY A 89 20.12 30.62 8.27
C GLY A 89 18.71 31.20 8.40
N ARG A 90 17.92 31.27 7.31
CA ARG A 90 16.53 31.72 7.39
C ARG A 90 15.67 30.59 7.93
N LYS A 91 15.03 30.85 9.06
CA LYS A 91 13.95 30.02 9.57
C LYS A 91 12.70 30.29 8.74
N ALA A 92 12.07 29.26 8.20
CA ALA A 92 10.73 29.41 7.65
C ALA A 92 9.79 29.89 8.77
N GLU A 93 9.00 30.94 8.55
CA GLU A 93 8.00 31.34 9.53
C GLU A 93 6.72 30.51 9.33
N PRO A 94 6.10 29.98 10.40
CA PRO A 94 4.82 29.31 10.28
C PRO A 94 3.77 30.25 9.68
N TYR A 95 2.91 29.72 8.80
CA TYR A 95 1.86 30.50 8.15
C TYR A 95 0.87 31.08 9.17
N ALA A 96 0.29 32.22 8.84
CA ALA A 96 -0.62 32.93 9.76
C ALA A 96 -1.91 32.14 10.03
N HIS A 97 -2.42 31.37 9.06
CA HIS A 97 -3.63 30.57 9.20
C HIS A 97 -3.40 29.22 9.92
N GLU A 98 -2.15 28.82 10.20
CA GLU A 98 -1.86 27.68 11.08
C GLU A 98 -2.12 28.01 12.56
N ARG A 99 -2.00 29.29 12.94
CA ARG A 99 -2.16 29.74 14.32
C ARG A 99 -3.60 30.06 14.64
N PHE A 100 -4.07 29.63 15.79
CA PHE A 100 -5.42 29.93 16.28
C PHE A 100 -5.42 30.15 17.80
N ARG A 101 -6.57 30.57 18.35
CA ARG A 101 -6.75 30.70 19.80
C ARG A 101 -7.31 29.40 20.38
N PRO A 102 -6.59 28.68 21.26
CA PRO A 102 -7.14 27.51 21.93
C PRO A 102 -8.21 27.96 22.93
N LEU A 103 -9.21 27.10 23.14
CA LEU A 103 -10.37 27.44 23.97
C LEU A 103 -9.98 27.41 25.46
N PRO A 104 -9.99 28.54 26.19
CA PRO A 104 -9.61 28.54 27.60
C PRO A 104 -10.73 27.89 28.44
N ILE A 105 -10.35 26.93 29.28
CA ILE A 105 -11.26 26.19 30.18
C ILE A 105 -10.92 26.42 31.66
N PHE A 106 -9.73 26.93 31.97
CA PHE A 106 -9.38 27.46 33.29
C PHE A 106 -8.45 28.67 33.14
N LEU A 107 -8.68 29.70 33.96
CA LEU A 107 -7.83 30.87 34.08
C LEU A 107 -7.51 31.12 35.55
N ARG A 108 -6.23 31.37 35.84
CA ARG A 108 -5.79 31.70 37.19
C ARG A 108 -6.53 32.93 37.72
N GLY A 109 -7.05 32.83 38.94
CA GLY A 109 -7.83 33.88 39.60
C GLY A 109 -9.32 33.90 39.23
N ALA A 110 -9.71 33.43 38.04
CA ALA A 110 -11.11 33.32 37.63
C ALA A 110 -11.72 31.94 37.90
N GLY A 111 -10.90 30.88 37.91
CA GLY A 111 -11.35 29.50 38.12
C GLY A 111 -11.65 28.77 36.81
N VAL A 112 -12.56 27.79 36.87
CA VAL A 112 -12.93 26.94 35.73
C VAL A 112 -14.08 27.58 34.95
N ALA A 113 -14.00 27.57 33.62
CA ALA A 113 -15.03 28.08 32.74
C ALA A 113 -16.36 27.33 32.95
N HIS A 114 -17.49 28.03 32.91
CA HIS A 114 -18.79 27.38 32.84
C HIS A 114 -19.01 26.80 31.43
N GLY A 115 -19.43 25.54 31.34
CA GLY A 115 -19.66 24.86 30.07
C GLY A 115 -19.56 23.33 30.16
N LYS A 116 -19.46 22.68 29.01
CA LYS A 116 -19.43 21.20 28.87
C LYS A 116 -18.35 20.53 29.74
N TYR A 117 -17.20 21.17 29.91
CA TYR A 117 -16.04 20.60 30.60
C TYR A 117 -15.93 21.00 32.08
N HIS A 118 -16.87 21.79 32.61
CA HIS A 118 -16.76 22.42 33.93
C HIS A 118 -16.50 21.41 35.05
N ASP A 119 -17.44 20.48 35.29
CA ASP A 119 -17.38 19.52 36.40
C ASP A 119 -16.13 18.63 36.35
N LEU A 120 -15.71 18.25 35.14
CA LEU A 120 -14.52 17.42 34.91
C LEU A 120 -13.24 18.17 35.28
N ILE A 121 -13.09 19.40 34.79
CA ILE A 121 -11.88 20.19 35.02
C ILE A 121 -11.81 20.66 36.47
N GLU A 122 -12.94 21.00 37.09
CA GLU A 122 -13.00 21.33 38.52
C GLU A 122 -12.49 20.15 39.36
N ARG A 123 -12.99 18.94 39.13
CA ARG A 123 -12.55 17.75 39.85
C ARG A 123 -11.09 17.37 39.57
N VAL A 124 -10.59 17.57 38.35
CA VAL A 124 -9.16 17.38 38.01
C VAL A 124 -8.27 18.31 38.82
N LEU A 125 -8.63 19.60 38.92
CA LEU A 125 -7.87 20.58 39.70
C LEU A 125 -7.94 20.30 41.20
N GLU A 126 -9.07 19.78 41.71
CA GLU A 126 -9.17 19.28 43.09
C GLU A 126 -8.19 18.12 43.34
N LEU A 127 -8.16 17.12 42.45
CA LEU A 127 -7.24 15.98 42.56
C LEU A 127 -5.78 16.43 42.56
N PHE A 128 -5.38 17.36 41.68
CA PHE A 128 -4.01 17.88 41.70
C PHE A 128 -3.64 18.59 43.00
N ARG A 129 -4.58 19.22 43.70
CA ARG A 129 -4.31 19.87 45.01
C ARG A 129 -4.17 18.86 46.15
N GLU A 130 -4.82 17.70 46.03
CA GLU A 130 -4.79 16.64 47.04
C GLU A 130 -3.57 15.71 46.90
N MET A 131 -2.89 15.74 45.74
CA MET A 131 -1.76 14.86 45.46
C MET A 131 -0.45 15.33 46.12
N PRO A 132 0.46 14.37 46.45
CA PRO A 132 1.80 14.70 46.94
C PRO A 132 2.57 15.59 45.94
N PRO A 133 3.21 16.70 46.37
CA PRO A 133 3.94 17.59 45.48
C PRO A 133 5.08 16.91 44.71
N ASP A 134 5.74 15.93 45.33
CA ASP A 134 6.87 15.21 44.73
C ASP A 134 6.46 14.47 43.45
N LEU A 135 5.26 13.89 43.42
CA LEU A 135 4.73 13.14 42.27
C LEU A 135 4.44 14.07 41.08
N LEU A 136 3.94 15.28 41.36
CA LEU A 136 3.71 16.31 40.34
C LEU A 136 5.04 16.86 39.79
N ALA A 137 6.01 17.08 40.68
CA ALA A 137 7.33 17.59 40.33
C ALA A 137 8.12 16.61 39.43
N GLU A 138 8.05 15.30 39.70
CA GLU A 138 8.65 14.28 38.84
C GLU A 138 8.06 14.22 37.42
N SER A 139 6.80 14.66 37.26
CA SER A 139 6.13 14.76 35.96
C SER A 139 6.29 16.15 35.32
N HIS A 140 7.17 16.99 35.87
CA HIS A 140 7.39 18.38 35.42
C HIS A 140 6.12 19.25 35.43
N PHE A 141 5.19 18.97 36.34
CA PHE A 141 3.91 19.68 36.44
C PHE A 141 3.80 20.45 37.77
N ASP A 142 3.64 21.77 37.71
CA ASP A 142 3.38 22.61 38.89
C ASP A 142 2.09 23.41 38.69
N LEU A 143 1.07 23.12 39.51
CA LEU A 143 -0.22 23.80 39.48
C LEU A 143 -0.08 25.31 39.77
N ASN A 144 0.91 25.72 40.57
CA ASN A 144 1.20 27.13 40.85
C ASN A 144 1.90 27.84 39.69
N GLN A 145 2.24 27.14 38.61
CA GLN A 145 2.79 27.73 37.40
C GLN A 145 1.78 27.83 36.26
N LEU A 146 0.68 27.06 36.32
CA LEU A 146 -0.41 27.09 35.36
C LEU A 146 -1.23 28.40 35.46
N ASP A 147 -1.11 29.27 34.44
CA ASP A 147 -1.93 30.48 34.28
C ASP A 147 -3.21 30.18 33.49
N GLU A 148 -3.12 29.27 32.51
CA GLU A 148 -4.22 28.91 31.62
C GLU A 148 -4.22 27.40 31.31
N LEU A 149 -5.37 26.74 31.46
CA LEU A 149 -5.63 25.44 30.83
C LEU A 149 -6.55 25.67 29.65
N ALA A 150 -6.16 25.18 28.47
CA ALA A 150 -6.92 25.39 27.24
C ALA A 150 -7.14 24.07 26.48
N VAL A 151 -8.08 24.11 25.54
CA VAL A 151 -8.41 23.00 24.65
C VAL A 151 -8.00 23.33 23.23
N ASP A 152 -7.23 22.44 22.61
CA ASP A 152 -6.99 22.46 21.18
C ASP A 152 -8.29 22.07 20.46
N LEU A 153 -8.82 23.02 19.69
CA LEU A 153 -10.09 22.90 18.97
C LEU A 153 -9.95 22.22 17.61
N ARG A 154 -8.73 21.97 17.13
CA ARG A 154 -8.51 21.25 15.88
C ARG A 154 -9.05 19.84 16.02
N ALA A 155 -9.61 19.33 14.94
CA ALA A 155 -10.01 17.94 14.89
C ALA A 155 -8.77 17.04 14.96
N HIS A 156 -8.89 15.93 15.68
CA HIS A 156 -7.82 14.93 15.71
C HIS A 156 -7.66 14.33 14.32
N ASP A 157 -6.43 14.30 13.82
CA ASP A 157 -6.02 13.65 12.56
C ASP A 157 -5.08 12.49 12.88
N HIS A 158 -5.58 11.26 12.77
CA HIS A 158 -4.82 10.07 13.15
C HIS A 158 -3.54 9.88 12.33
N VAL A 159 -3.51 10.37 11.09
CA VAL A 159 -2.39 10.16 10.16
C VAL A 159 -1.31 11.24 10.31
N HIS A 160 -1.64 12.37 10.95
CA HIS A 160 -0.68 13.46 11.14
C HIS A 160 0.52 12.98 11.99
N PRO A 161 1.78 13.15 11.52
CA PRO A 161 2.96 12.59 12.17
C PRO A 161 3.19 13.11 13.60
N ALA A 162 2.80 14.34 13.92
CA ALA A 162 2.80 14.84 15.30
C ALA A 162 2.03 13.94 16.29
N ASN A 163 1.01 13.19 15.86
CA ASN A 163 0.29 12.26 16.73
C ASN A 163 1.04 10.94 16.98
N LYS A 164 2.12 10.66 16.22
CA LYS A 164 3.07 9.58 16.52
C LYS A 164 4.02 9.95 17.67
N ARG A 165 4.13 11.24 18.00
CA ARG A 165 4.90 11.70 19.18
C ARG A 165 4.23 11.18 20.45
N THR A 166 5.02 10.51 21.30
CA THR A 166 4.55 9.95 22.56
C THR A 166 3.76 10.96 23.39
N ASN A 167 2.56 10.57 23.84
CA ASN A 167 1.66 11.37 24.68
C ASN A 167 1.20 12.73 24.12
N TYR A 168 1.55 13.11 22.90
CA TYR A 168 1.12 14.38 22.29
C TYR A 168 -0.41 14.52 22.22
N LEU A 169 -1.09 13.39 21.99
CA LEU A 169 -2.55 13.29 21.98
C LEU A 169 -3.20 13.67 23.33
N PHE A 170 -2.47 13.52 24.44
CA PHE A 170 -2.96 13.82 25.78
C PHE A 170 -2.79 15.29 26.16
N GLY A 171 -1.95 16.02 25.43
CA GLY A 171 -1.72 17.45 25.58
C GLY A 171 -0.24 17.82 25.56
N GLU A 172 0.04 19.10 25.76
CA GLU A 172 1.41 19.60 25.93
C GLU A 172 1.42 20.96 26.64
N TRP A 173 2.55 21.28 27.26
CA TRP A 173 2.87 22.66 27.58
C TRP A 173 3.10 23.48 26.31
N ASP A 174 2.52 24.68 26.25
CA ASP A 174 2.63 25.56 25.09
C ASP A 174 3.95 26.34 25.06
N PRO A 175 4.81 26.11 24.04
CA PRO A 175 6.10 26.79 23.92
C PRO A 175 5.99 28.30 23.70
N HIS A 176 4.86 28.79 23.18
CA HIS A 176 4.67 30.21 22.84
C HIS A 176 4.27 31.07 24.05
N ARG A 177 3.94 30.44 25.19
CA ARG A 177 3.57 31.11 26.43
C ARG A 177 4.57 30.77 27.53
N ILE A 178 5.75 31.36 27.39
CA ILE A 178 6.88 31.24 28.33
C ILE A 178 7.03 32.50 29.19
N ASP A 179 7.47 32.33 30.44
CA ASP A 179 7.81 33.45 31.31
C ASP A 179 9.29 33.86 31.20
N LEU A 180 9.67 34.91 31.94
CA LEU A 180 11.06 35.40 32.00
C LEU A 180 12.05 34.41 32.64
N LYS A 181 11.55 33.37 33.32
CA LYS A 181 12.36 32.32 33.96
C LYS A 181 12.46 31.05 33.10
N GLY A 182 11.88 31.04 31.89
CA GLY A 182 11.89 29.89 31.00
C GLY A 182 10.81 28.84 31.27
N HIS A 183 9.80 29.12 32.10
CA HIS A 183 8.72 28.18 32.39
C HIS A 183 7.51 28.43 31.50
N TYR A 184 6.93 27.34 30.98
CA TYR A 184 5.67 27.39 30.24
C TYR A 184 4.48 27.67 31.18
N ARG A 185 3.51 28.46 30.71
CA ARG A 185 2.39 28.99 31.53
C ARG A 185 1.01 28.52 31.09
N ARG A 186 0.90 27.97 29.89
CA ARG A 186 -0.35 27.45 29.33
C ARG A 186 -0.18 25.96 29.04
N PHE A 187 -1.09 25.14 29.56
CA PHE A 187 -1.19 23.73 29.19
C PHE A 187 -2.38 23.52 28.26
N VAL A 188 -2.20 22.78 27.17
CA VAL A 188 -3.23 22.59 26.15
C VAL A 188 -3.59 21.11 26.03
N VAL A 189 -4.83 20.76 26.35
CA VAL A 189 -5.39 19.40 26.24
C VAL A 189 -6.11 19.25 24.89
N ARG A 190 -6.17 18.04 24.34
CA ARG A 190 -6.85 17.81 23.06
C ARG A 190 -8.32 17.52 23.25
N ARG A 191 -9.17 18.14 22.43
CA ARG A 191 -10.65 17.99 22.48
C ARG A 191 -11.10 16.52 22.47
N VAL A 192 -10.47 15.69 21.64
CA VAL A 192 -10.84 14.28 21.47
C VAL A 192 -10.79 13.49 22.78
N ILE A 193 -9.83 13.79 23.67
CA ILE A 193 -9.69 13.10 24.96
C ILE A 193 -10.83 13.49 25.90
N LEU A 194 -11.12 14.79 26.01
CA LEU A 194 -12.20 15.29 26.86
C LEU A 194 -13.56 14.75 26.38
N ASP A 195 -13.79 14.77 25.07
CA ASP A 195 -15.03 14.28 24.47
C ASP A 195 -15.20 12.77 24.64
N ALA A 196 -14.11 11.99 24.51
CA ALA A 196 -14.12 10.54 24.73
C ALA A 196 -14.43 10.17 26.20
N LEU A 197 -13.83 10.87 27.16
CA LEU A 197 -14.07 10.64 28.58
C LEU A 197 -15.51 10.98 28.98
N LEU A 198 -16.05 12.10 28.48
CA LEU A 198 -17.43 12.50 28.73
C LEU A 198 -18.44 11.56 28.05
N ASP A 199 -18.16 11.09 26.83
CA ASP A 199 -18.99 10.09 26.15
C ASP A 199 -19.02 8.76 26.92
N TRP A 200 -17.85 8.30 27.40
CA TRP A 200 -17.78 7.12 28.26
C TRP A 200 -18.61 7.30 29.54
N ALA A 201 -18.49 8.45 30.21
CA ALA A 201 -19.24 8.75 31.42
C ALA A 201 -20.76 8.77 31.17
N ALA A 202 -21.21 9.38 30.08
CA ALA A 202 -22.62 9.42 29.70
C ALA A 202 -23.24 8.02 29.45
N LYS A 203 -22.41 7.05 29.04
CA LYS A 203 -22.83 5.65 28.84
C LYS A 203 -22.96 4.88 30.17
N GLN A 204 -22.36 5.35 31.26
CA GLN A 204 -22.40 4.68 32.58
C GLN A 204 -23.67 4.96 33.38
N LYS A 205 -24.84 4.57 32.86
CA LYS A 205 -26.15 4.84 33.49
C LYS A 205 -26.41 4.11 34.82
N ARG A 206 -25.63 3.07 35.13
CA ARG A 206 -25.83 2.20 36.32
C ARG A 206 -24.92 2.53 37.49
N VAL A 207 -24.06 3.53 37.32
CA VAL A 207 -23.06 3.96 38.30
C VAL A 207 -23.42 5.37 38.76
N ASP A 208 -23.13 5.67 40.02
CA ASP A 208 -23.32 7.03 40.55
C ASP A 208 -22.52 8.05 39.69
N PRO A 209 -23.15 9.14 39.20
CA PRO A 209 -22.48 10.17 38.42
C PRO A 209 -21.22 10.71 39.09
N ASP A 210 -21.20 10.87 40.41
CA ASP A 210 -20.04 11.40 41.15
C ASP A 210 -18.86 10.41 41.11
N GLU A 211 -19.15 9.12 41.17
CA GLU A 211 -18.12 8.09 41.07
C GLU A 211 -17.63 7.91 39.62
N THR A 212 -18.49 8.15 38.62
CA THR A 212 -18.10 8.14 37.21
C THR A 212 -17.21 9.35 36.90
N LEU A 213 -17.59 10.53 37.40
CA LEU A 213 -16.82 11.77 37.28
C LEU A 213 -15.44 11.65 37.91
N PHE A 214 -15.34 11.01 39.09
CA PHE A 214 -14.06 10.72 39.74
C PHE A 214 -13.16 9.83 38.86
N ASP A 215 -13.70 8.76 38.28
CA ASP A 215 -12.91 7.83 37.46
C ASP A 215 -12.36 8.51 36.18
N ILE A 216 -13.17 9.33 35.49
CA ILE A 216 -12.69 10.05 34.31
C ILE A 216 -11.72 11.17 34.66
N SER A 217 -11.89 11.82 35.82
CA SER A 217 -10.96 12.86 36.30
C SER A 217 -9.61 12.26 36.65
N ALA A 218 -9.59 11.08 37.30
CA ALA A 218 -8.37 10.35 37.60
C ALA A 218 -7.57 10.00 36.35
N VAL A 219 -8.24 9.50 35.30
CA VAL A 219 -7.57 9.21 34.03
C VAL A 219 -7.07 10.48 33.35
N LEU A 220 -7.87 11.56 33.35
CA LEU A 220 -7.44 12.83 32.77
C LEU A 220 -6.19 13.40 33.49
N CYS A 221 -6.14 13.36 34.82
CA CYS A 221 -4.95 13.72 35.59
C CYS A 221 -3.73 12.91 35.16
N GLY A 222 -3.86 11.57 35.09
CA GLY A 222 -2.78 10.70 34.64
C GLY A 222 -2.30 11.03 33.22
N THR A 223 -3.22 11.35 32.31
CA THR A 223 -2.88 11.74 30.93
C THR A 223 -2.15 13.09 30.86
N ILE A 224 -2.55 14.08 31.66
CA ILE A 224 -1.88 15.39 31.75
C ILE A 224 -0.46 15.22 32.30
N LEU A 225 -0.27 14.41 33.34
CA LEU A 225 1.05 14.16 33.91
C LEU A 225 1.99 13.46 32.92
N MET A 226 1.49 12.44 32.20
CA MET A 226 2.26 11.76 31.16
C MET A 226 2.67 12.70 30.02
N ALA A 227 1.77 13.58 29.58
CA ALA A 227 2.05 14.60 28.56
C ALA A 227 3.04 15.68 29.05
N SER A 228 2.89 16.11 30.30
CA SER A 228 3.80 17.06 30.96
C SER A 228 5.22 16.49 31.07
N ALA A 229 5.36 15.21 31.39
CA ALA A 229 6.66 14.55 31.49
C ALA A 229 7.41 14.53 30.15
N ILE A 230 6.70 14.34 29.02
CA ILE A 230 7.30 14.37 27.68
C ILE A 230 7.61 15.80 27.21
N SER A 231 6.69 16.75 27.44
CA SER A 231 6.88 18.14 26.99
C SER A 231 7.88 18.93 27.83
N GLY A 232 8.03 18.58 29.11
CA GLY A 232 8.88 19.30 30.06
C GLY A 232 8.29 20.65 30.49
N TYR A 233 8.83 21.23 31.57
CA TYR A 233 8.34 22.51 32.11
C TYR A 233 8.89 23.74 31.37
N GLY A 234 9.85 23.56 30.46
CA GLY A 234 10.56 24.61 29.75
C GLY A 234 11.46 24.06 28.63
N PRO A 235 12.06 24.93 27.80
CA PRO A 235 12.86 24.53 26.65
C PRO A 235 14.14 23.76 27.01
N ASP A 236 14.72 24.04 28.19
CA ASP A 236 15.95 23.39 28.67
C ASP A 236 15.70 22.11 29.51
N CYS A 237 14.46 21.60 29.53
CA CYS A 237 14.08 20.48 30.40
C CYS A 237 14.69 19.14 29.96
N HIS A 238 14.74 18.90 28.65
CA HIS A 238 15.33 17.70 28.05
C HIS A 238 16.50 18.14 27.16
N ASP A 239 17.67 17.55 27.36
CA ASP A 239 18.82 17.78 26.49
C ASP A 239 18.79 16.84 25.26
N SER A 240 19.74 17.02 24.35
CA SER A 240 19.84 16.21 23.12
C SER A 240 20.26 14.75 23.36
N SER A 241 20.68 14.39 24.58
CA SER A 241 21.01 13.00 24.95
C SER A 241 19.78 12.22 25.43
N VAL A 242 18.69 12.91 25.76
CA VAL A 242 17.42 12.28 26.12
C VAL A 242 16.65 11.93 24.85
N THR A 243 16.26 10.67 24.75
CA THR A 243 15.52 10.13 23.60
C THR A 243 14.18 9.59 24.08
N LEU A 244 13.17 9.52 23.20
CA LEU A 244 11.85 9.01 23.58
C LEU A 244 11.94 7.58 24.16
N THR A 245 12.84 6.76 23.61
CA THR A 245 13.13 5.39 24.08
C THR A 245 13.57 5.34 25.54
N SER A 246 14.42 6.28 25.97
CA SER A 246 14.88 6.36 27.36
C SER A 246 13.81 6.90 28.32
N LEU A 247 12.92 7.76 27.81
CA LEU A 247 11.93 8.49 28.60
C LEU A 247 10.66 7.66 28.85
N LEU A 248 10.23 6.85 27.87
CA LEU A 248 9.01 6.03 27.92
C LEU A 248 8.89 5.14 29.17
N PRO A 249 9.89 4.30 29.54
CA PRO A 249 9.79 3.46 30.74
C PRO A 249 9.76 4.26 32.05
N ARG A 250 10.26 5.50 32.06
CA ARG A 250 10.19 6.39 33.23
C ARG A 250 8.76 6.92 33.37
N VAL A 251 8.18 7.41 32.28
CA VAL A 251 6.80 7.92 32.25
C VAL A 251 5.77 6.83 32.59
N ALA A 252 5.95 5.60 32.09
CA ALA A 252 5.08 4.47 32.42
C ALA A 252 5.10 4.14 33.93
N ARG A 253 6.27 4.16 34.57
CA ARG A 253 6.41 3.94 36.01
C ARG A 253 5.76 5.05 36.84
N GLN A 254 5.99 6.32 36.48
CA GLN A 254 5.38 7.48 37.13
C GLN A 254 3.85 7.42 37.09
N ARG A 255 3.29 7.02 35.95
CA ARG A 255 1.86 6.78 35.77
C ARG A 255 1.33 5.69 36.70
N ASP A 256 2.03 4.56 36.80
CA ASP A 256 1.58 3.45 37.66
C ASP A 256 1.65 3.81 39.14
N GLU A 257 2.67 4.57 39.54
CA GLU A 257 2.79 5.13 40.88
C GLU A 257 1.67 6.12 41.19
N PHE A 258 1.34 7.01 40.24
CA PHE A 258 0.19 7.91 40.32
C PHE A 258 -1.11 7.15 40.60
N TYR A 259 -1.45 6.17 39.76
CA TYR A 259 -2.70 5.45 39.94
C TYR A 259 -2.71 4.57 41.20
N SER A 260 -1.56 4.02 41.59
CA SER A 260 -1.43 3.22 42.81
C SER A 260 -1.65 4.08 44.06
N SER A 261 -1.02 5.26 44.11
CA SER A 261 -1.19 6.25 45.18
C SER A 261 -2.65 6.72 45.28
N LEU A 262 -3.26 7.06 44.14
CA LEU A 262 -4.66 7.46 44.10
C LEU A 262 -5.58 6.34 44.57
N LEU A 263 -5.37 5.09 44.14
CA LEU A 263 -6.18 3.94 44.56
C LEU A 263 -6.09 3.69 46.07
N GLN A 264 -4.92 3.91 46.68
CA GLN A 264 -4.70 3.77 48.13
C GLN A 264 -5.40 4.88 48.93
N SER A 265 -5.55 6.07 48.36
CA SER A 265 -6.23 7.21 49.02
C SER A 265 -7.75 7.03 49.14
N VAL A 266 -8.36 6.22 48.27
CA VAL A 266 -9.82 6.03 48.21
C VAL A 266 -10.29 5.02 49.25
N THR A 267 -11.40 5.31 49.94
CA THR A 267 -12.00 4.43 50.96
C THR A 267 -13.47 4.05 50.65
N GLY A 268 -14.03 3.10 51.40
CA GLY A 268 -15.47 2.77 51.34
C GLY A 268 -15.90 1.87 50.16
N ALA A 269 -17.11 2.11 49.65
CA ALA A 269 -17.70 1.33 48.55
C ALA A 269 -16.96 1.54 47.21
N ARG A 270 -16.53 2.78 46.93
CA ARG A 270 -15.73 3.14 45.76
C ARG A 270 -14.42 2.35 45.70
N ALA A 271 -13.69 2.24 46.82
CA ALA A 271 -12.45 1.47 46.89
C ALA A 271 -12.66 0.00 46.52
N LYS A 272 -13.74 -0.63 47.02
CA LYS A 272 -14.09 -2.02 46.66
C LYS A 272 -14.41 -2.18 45.18
N ARG A 273 -15.12 -1.21 44.58
CA ARG A 273 -15.43 -1.19 43.15
C ARG A 273 -14.17 -1.07 42.30
N LEU A 274 -13.32 -0.09 42.61
CA LEU A 274 -12.07 0.17 41.90
C LEU A 274 -11.09 -1.00 42.03
N ALA A 275 -10.97 -1.61 43.22
CA ALA A 275 -10.16 -2.81 43.41
C ALA A 275 -10.68 -4.00 42.57
N ARG A 276 -12.00 -4.16 42.45
CA ARG A 276 -12.60 -5.16 41.56
C ARG A 276 -12.29 -4.88 40.09
N HIS A 277 -12.43 -3.62 39.65
CA HIS A 277 -12.13 -3.23 38.26
C HIS A 277 -10.64 -3.38 37.94
N ALA A 278 -9.77 -2.98 38.86
CA ALA A 278 -8.32 -3.14 38.74
C ALA A 278 -7.92 -4.63 38.65
N LYS A 279 -8.60 -5.51 39.38
CA LYS A 279 -8.39 -6.95 39.26
C LYS A 279 -8.89 -7.51 37.92
N GLN A 280 -10.01 -7.00 37.40
CA GLN A 280 -10.59 -7.44 36.12
C GLN A 280 -9.76 -6.98 34.92
N THR A 281 -9.32 -5.72 34.92
CA THR A 281 -8.56 -5.09 33.83
C THR A 281 -7.05 -5.26 33.99
N ARG A 282 -6.62 -5.84 35.13
CA ARG A 282 -5.22 -5.97 35.56
C ARG A 282 -4.47 -4.64 35.70
N GLN A 283 -5.18 -3.52 35.74
CA GLN A 283 -4.62 -2.18 35.88
C GLN A 283 -5.55 -1.26 36.70
N PRO A 284 -5.02 -0.47 37.65
CA PRO A 284 -5.79 0.61 38.27
C PRO A 284 -6.43 1.54 37.22
N PHE A 285 -7.72 1.83 37.36
CA PHE A 285 -8.50 2.65 36.40
C PHE A 285 -8.48 2.15 34.95
N GLY A 286 -8.07 0.89 34.71
CA GLY A 286 -7.97 0.29 33.38
C GLY A 286 -9.30 0.29 32.62
N HIS A 287 -10.45 0.25 33.30
CA HIS A 287 -11.77 0.25 32.67
C HIS A 287 -12.09 1.54 31.91
N VAL A 288 -11.55 2.68 32.35
CA VAL A 288 -11.67 3.97 31.63
C VAL A 288 -10.59 4.09 30.58
N ARG A 289 -9.34 3.74 30.93
CA ARG A 289 -8.19 3.87 30.01
C ARG A 289 -8.32 2.97 28.77
N GLN A 290 -8.73 1.72 28.96
CA GLN A 290 -9.00 0.82 27.85
C GLN A 290 -10.13 1.35 26.97
N ALA A 291 -11.20 1.89 27.56
CA ALA A 291 -12.28 2.49 26.80
C ALA A 291 -11.83 3.73 26.01
N LEU A 292 -10.93 4.56 26.58
CA LEU A 292 -10.32 5.70 25.90
C LEU A 292 -9.47 5.24 24.70
N ASN A 293 -8.56 4.28 24.90
CA ASN A 293 -7.72 3.73 23.82
C ASN A 293 -8.59 3.10 22.72
N MET A 294 -9.64 2.36 23.09
CA MET A 294 -10.57 1.78 22.14
C MET A 294 -11.34 2.85 21.36
N PHE A 295 -11.78 3.93 22.01
CA PHE A 295 -12.44 5.05 21.33
C PHE A 295 -11.51 5.68 20.29
N LEU A 296 -10.25 5.92 20.65
CA LEU A 296 -9.24 6.50 19.75
C LEU A 296 -8.92 5.58 18.57
N ALA A 297 -8.75 4.29 18.83
CA ALA A 297 -8.53 3.29 17.77
C ALA A 297 -9.72 3.21 16.80
N GLN A 298 -10.95 3.19 17.32
CA GLN A 298 -12.16 3.21 16.48
C GLN A 298 -12.27 4.49 15.66
N TYR A 299 -11.95 5.62 16.27
CA TYR A 299 -11.96 6.91 15.61
C TYR A 299 -10.92 6.95 14.48
N GLY A 300 -9.67 6.53 14.73
CA GLY A 300 -8.64 6.42 13.70
C GLY A 300 -9.01 5.46 12.57
N ALA A 301 -9.57 4.29 12.91
CA ALA A 301 -10.08 3.33 11.93
C ALA A 301 -11.16 3.92 11.02
N GLN A 302 -12.09 4.69 11.57
CA GLN A 302 -13.10 5.38 10.78
C GLN A 302 -12.49 6.43 9.86
N GLN A 303 -11.48 7.17 10.30
CA GLN A 303 -10.80 8.16 9.45
C GLN A 303 -10.13 7.50 8.25
N VAL A 304 -9.35 6.44 8.47
CA VAL A 304 -8.66 5.71 7.39
C VAL A 304 -9.67 5.10 6.41
N GLN A 305 -10.70 4.43 6.91
CA GLN A 305 -11.75 3.83 6.08
C GLN A 305 -12.50 4.86 5.23
N ARG A 306 -12.95 5.96 5.86
CA ARG A 306 -13.74 7.00 5.17
C ARG A 306 -12.89 7.78 4.18
N ARG A 307 -11.60 8.01 4.47
CA ARG A 307 -10.65 8.65 3.56
C ARG A 307 -10.46 7.80 2.31
N GLN A 308 -10.19 6.50 2.47
CA GLN A 308 -10.06 5.59 1.34
C GLN A 308 -11.35 5.50 0.52
N LEU A 309 -12.51 5.46 1.16
CA LEU A 309 -13.79 5.43 0.45
C LEU A 309 -14.07 6.72 -0.32
N ALA A 310 -13.71 7.87 0.24
CA ALA A 310 -13.80 9.14 -0.46
C ALA A 310 -12.92 9.11 -1.72
N TYR A 311 -11.68 8.63 -1.61
CA TYR A 311 -10.78 8.44 -2.75
C TYR A 311 -11.35 7.49 -3.82
N LEU A 312 -11.84 6.31 -3.42
CA LEU A 312 -12.44 5.34 -4.35
C LEU A 312 -13.67 5.91 -5.07
N PHE A 313 -14.59 6.57 -4.35
CA PHE A 313 -15.78 7.16 -4.96
C PHE A 313 -15.45 8.33 -5.91
N ALA A 314 -14.39 9.10 -5.62
CA ALA A 314 -13.91 10.14 -6.53
C ALA A 314 -13.40 9.52 -7.84
N ARG A 315 -12.58 8.47 -7.75
CA ARG A 315 -12.05 7.74 -8.89
C ARG A 315 -13.14 7.06 -9.73
N MET A 316 -14.19 6.54 -9.11
CA MET A 316 -15.36 5.97 -9.81
C MET A 316 -16.24 7.04 -10.49
N GLY A 317 -15.97 8.34 -10.31
CA GLY A 317 -16.74 9.43 -10.90
C GLY A 317 -17.93 9.94 -10.07
N TYR A 318 -18.02 9.61 -8.78
CA TYR A 318 -19.09 10.01 -7.87
C TYR A 318 -18.64 11.07 -6.85
N ALA A 319 -18.34 12.27 -7.34
CA ALA A 319 -17.82 13.39 -6.53
C ALA A 319 -18.69 13.75 -5.31
N GLU A 320 -20.03 13.84 -5.47
CA GLU A 320 -20.90 14.15 -4.33
C GLU A 320 -20.84 13.09 -3.22
N ALA A 321 -20.75 11.82 -3.59
CA ALA A 321 -20.65 10.72 -2.63
C ALA A 321 -19.30 10.75 -1.92
N SER A 322 -18.22 11.04 -2.65
CA SER A 322 -16.89 11.24 -2.07
C SER A 322 -16.87 12.38 -1.04
N LEU A 323 -17.39 13.56 -1.40
CA LEU A 323 -17.45 14.70 -0.49
C LEU A 323 -18.31 14.41 0.75
N ARG A 324 -19.39 13.63 0.62
CA ARG A 324 -20.15 13.16 1.79
C ARG A 324 -19.31 12.27 2.71
N GLN A 325 -18.48 11.37 2.17
CA GLN A 325 -17.58 10.55 2.99
C GLN A 325 -16.51 11.40 3.68
N ALA A 326 -15.91 12.34 2.95
CA ALA A 326 -14.92 13.28 3.50
C ALA A 326 -15.52 14.17 4.60
N ALA A 327 -16.76 14.65 4.44
CA ALA A 327 -17.44 15.49 5.44
C ALA A 327 -17.78 14.76 6.75
N VAL A 328 -17.81 13.42 6.76
CA VAL A 328 -17.91 12.62 8.01
C VAL A 328 -16.61 12.71 8.81
N ILE A 329 -15.48 12.90 8.14
CA ILE A 329 -14.17 13.03 8.76
C ILE A 329 -13.97 14.49 9.18
N PRO A 330 -13.75 14.79 10.47
CA PRO A 330 -13.63 16.17 10.91
C PRO A 330 -12.22 16.76 10.67
N CYS A 331 -11.21 15.96 10.27
CA CYS A 331 -9.85 16.45 10.03
C CYS A 331 -9.75 17.25 8.73
N ALA A 332 -9.01 18.36 8.78
CA ALA A 332 -8.87 19.27 7.65
C ALA A 332 -8.05 18.66 6.50
N SER A 333 -7.00 17.90 6.82
CA SER A 333 -6.09 17.25 5.85
C SER A 333 -6.86 16.37 4.86
N ALA A 334 -7.59 15.37 5.34
CA ALA A 334 -8.37 14.45 4.51
C ALA A 334 -9.44 15.19 3.69
N ARG A 335 -10.07 16.24 4.26
CA ARG A 335 -11.03 17.07 3.52
C ARG A 335 -10.37 17.77 2.34
N PHE A 336 -9.26 18.48 2.56
CA PHE A 336 -8.57 19.22 1.51
C PHE A 336 -8.05 18.28 0.41
N GLU A 337 -7.44 17.17 0.78
CA GLU A 337 -7.04 16.12 -0.15
C GLU A 337 -8.22 15.64 -1.02
N CYS A 338 -9.35 15.27 -0.39
CA CYS A 338 -10.52 14.81 -1.12
C CYS A 338 -11.10 15.90 -2.03
N GLU A 339 -11.18 17.15 -1.56
CA GLU A 339 -11.69 18.29 -2.35
C GLU A 339 -10.83 18.55 -3.59
N VAL A 340 -9.51 18.44 -3.48
CA VAL A 340 -8.57 18.60 -4.60
C VAL A 340 -8.71 17.41 -5.56
N LEU A 341 -8.53 16.17 -5.08
CA LEU A 341 -8.56 14.97 -5.93
C LEU A 341 -9.93 14.76 -6.59
N CYS A 342 -11.05 15.05 -5.91
CA CYS A 342 -12.39 14.99 -6.51
C CYS A 342 -12.51 15.91 -7.73
N ARG A 343 -12.00 17.14 -7.64
CA ARG A 343 -12.03 18.11 -8.73
C ARG A 343 -11.12 17.69 -9.87
N VAL A 344 -9.92 17.19 -9.55
CA VAL A 344 -8.97 16.66 -10.53
C VAL A 344 -9.57 15.50 -11.32
N HIS A 345 -10.12 14.48 -10.65
CA HIS A 345 -10.75 13.34 -11.32
C HIS A 345 -12.01 13.75 -12.10
N SER A 346 -12.82 14.65 -11.54
CA SER A 346 -13.99 15.19 -12.25
C SER A 346 -13.59 15.97 -13.50
N ALA A 347 -12.52 16.77 -13.44
CA ALA A 347 -11.98 17.50 -14.58
C ALA A 347 -11.53 16.54 -15.68
N ARG A 348 -10.74 15.50 -15.36
CA ARG A 348 -10.30 14.47 -16.32
C ARG A 348 -11.49 13.84 -17.07
N ARG A 349 -12.54 13.44 -16.34
CA ARG A 349 -13.75 12.87 -16.97
C ARG A 349 -14.52 13.88 -17.83
N ILE A 350 -14.65 15.12 -17.37
CA ILE A 350 -15.36 16.19 -18.11
C ILE A 350 -14.64 16.53 -19.43
N VAL A 351 -13.31 16.38 -19.46
CA VAL A 351 -12.51 16.50 -20.71
C VAL A 351 -12.95 15.46 -21.74
N GLU A 352 -13.15 14.20 -21.33
CA GLU A 352 -13.63 13.11 -22.19
C GLU A 352 -15.04 13.38 -22.74
N GLN A 353 -15.91 13.98 -21.91
CA GLN A 353 -17.26 14.44 -22.30
C GLN A 353 -17.26 15.68 -23.21
N LYS A 354 -16.07 16.15 -23.58
CA LYS A 354 -15.85 17.28 -24.47
C LYS A 354 -16.25 18.65 -23.93
N GLN A 355 -16.07 18.87 -22.63
CA GLN A 355 -16.37 20.14 -21.95
C GLN A 355 -15.12 20.78 -21.30
N VAL A 356 -14.16 21.25 -22.10
CA VAL A 356 -12.85 21.74 -21.60
C VAL A 356 -12.98 22.92 -20.62
N ALA A 357 -13.86 23.89 -20.92
CA ALA A 357 -14.00 25.10 -20.09
C ALA A 357 -14.45 24.78 -18.65
N GLU A 358 -15.31 23.78 -18.47
CA GLU A 358 -15.76 23.34 -17.15
C GLU A 358 -14.65 22.57 -16.42
N ALA A 359 -13.87 21.75 -17.13
CA ALA A 359 -12.71 21.07 -16.56
C ALA A 359 -11.66 22.09 -16.06
N PHE A 360 -11.36 23.14 -16.84
CA PHE A 360 -10.44 24.20 -16.43
C PHE A 360 -10.93 24.95 -15.16
N ARG A 361 -12.24 25.21 -15.06
CA ARG A 361 -12.84 25.83 -13.86
C ARG A 361 -12.61 24.96 -12.62
N LEU A 362 -12.81 23.65 -12.73
CA LEU A 362 -12.58 22.71 -11.62
C LEU A 362 -11.11 22.62 -11.21
N LEU A 363 -10.18 22.66 -12.17
CA LEU A 363 -8.74 22.67 -11.86
C LEU A 363 -8.31 23.96 -11.16
N THR A 364 -8.86 25.10 -11.57
CA THR A 364 -8.62 26.39 -10.89
C THR A 364 -9.08 26.34 -9.43
N GLU A 365 -10.27 25.79 -9.17
CA GLU A 365 -10.73 25.58 -7.80
C GLU A 365 -9.82 24.61 -7.03
N ALA A 366 -9.37 23.53 -7.67
CA ALA A 366 -8.48 22.55 -7.03
C ALA A 366 -7.14 23.17 -6.58
N GLU A 367 -6.56 24.06 -7.40
CA GLU A 367 -5.37 24.85 -7.05
C GLU A 367 -5.64 25.80 -5.87
N GLU A 368 -6.79 26.47 -5.83
CA GLU A 368 -7.17 27.31 -4.68
C GLU A 368 -7.28 26.49 -3.37
N TYR A 369 -7.80 25.26 -3.45
CA TYR A 369 -7.86 24.35 -2.30
C TYR A 369 -6.47 23.86 -1.86
N LEU A 370 -5.56 23.59 -2.80
CA LEU A 370 -4.16 23.26 -2.50
C LEU A 370 -3.50 24.37 -1.67
N HIS A 371 -3.54 25.62 -2.15
CA HIS A 371 -2.93 26.74 -1.43
C HIS A 371 -3.55 26.97 -0.06
N ARG A 372 -4.88 26.95 0.04
CA ARG A 372 -5.59 27.09 1.34
C ARG A 372 -5.24 25.96 2.30
N GLY A 373 -5.06 24.74 1.79
CA GLY A 373 -4.65 23.58 2.57
C GLY A 373 -3.26 23.74 3.17
N ILE A 374 -2.31 24.29 2.40
CA ILE A 374 -0.95 24.60 2.87
C ILE A 374 -1.00 25.74 3.90
N ASP A 375 -1.69 26.85 3.60
CA ASP A 375 -1.74 28.04 4.45
C ASP A 375 -2.31 27.76 5.85
N CYS A 376 -3.31 26.86 5.95
CA CYS A 376 -3.90 26.47 7.22
C CYS A 376 -3.22 25.26 7.90
N GLY A 377 -2.14 24.72 7.31
CA GLY A 377 -1.40 23.56 7.83
C GLY A 377 -2.12 22.21 7.72
N ALA A 378 -3.17 22.12 6.88
CA ALA A 378 -3.84 20.87 6.58
C ALA A 378 -3.01 19.99 5.63
N LEU A 379 -2.33 20.62 4.68
CA LEU A 379 -1.28 20.02 3.85
C LEU A 379 0.08 20.44 4.39
N VAL A 380 1.11 19.62 4.12
CA VAL A 380 2.46 19.92 4.56
C VAL A 380 3.02 21.15 3.84
N ASP A 381 3.79 21.95 4.56
CA ASP A 381 4.56 23.05 3.97
C ASP A 381 5.66 22.48 3.07
N PRO A 382 5.69 22.84 1.76
CA PRO A 382 6.68 22.30 0.84
C PRO A 382 8.14 22.56 1.26
N TRP A 383 8.43 23.61 2.04
CA TRP A 383 9.78 23.86 2.57
C TRP A 383 10.29 22.78 3.54
N ASN A 384 9.37 22.04 4.18
CA ASN A 384 9.75 20.94 5.06
C ASN A 384 10.40 19.78 4.29
N VAL A 385 10.12 19.66 2.98
CA VAL A 385 10.73 18.63 2.13
C VAL A 385 12.25 18.77 2.12
N LEU A 386 12.74 19.96 1.79
CA LEU A 386 14.17 20.26 1.81
C LEU A 386 14.73 20.33 3.23
N GLY A 387 13.99 20.95 4.16
CA GLY A 387 14.48 21.19 5.53
C GLY A 387 14.63 19.94 6.40
N PHE A 388 13.86 18.88 6.11
CA PHE A 388 13.87 17.63 6.89
C PHE A 388 14.03 16.38 6.02
N GLN A 389 14.32 16.51 4.72
CA GLN A 389 14.51 15.39 3.80
C GLN A 389 13.29 14.43 3.77
N GLY A 390 12.07 14.97 3.85
CA GLY A 390 10.85 14.16 3.91
C GLY A 390 10.52 13.52 5.28
N LEU A 391 11.37 13.75 6.30
CA LEU A 391 11.14 13.28 7.65
C LEU A 391 10.38 14.30 8.52
N PHE A 392 9.79 13.80 9.60
CA PHE A 392 9.15 14.59 10.65
C PHE A 392 9.81 14.29 12.00
N PRO A 393 10.54 15.25 12.61
CA PRO A 393 11.17 15.02 13.90
C PRO A 393 10.11 14.97 15.01
N LEU A 394 10.05 13.89 15.80
CA LEU A 394 9.11 13.77 16.93
C LEU A 394 9.66 14.33 18.25
N PHE A 395 10.99 14.43 18.36
CA PHE A 395 11.68 14.91 19.54
C PHE A 395 12.96 15.69 19.18
N ILE A 396 13.73 16.10 20.19
CA ILE A 396 14.96 16.88 20.00
C ILE A 396 16.04 16.05 19.28
N SER A 397 16.10 14.75 19.56
CA SER A 397 17.06 13.85 18.90
C SER A 397 16.64 13.53 17.48
N ARG A 398 17.62 13.46 16.56
CA ARG A 398 17.39 13.12 15.15
C ARG A 398 16.90 11.68 14.98
N GLU A 399 17.30 10.78 15.86
CA GLU A 399 16.88 9.36 15.84
C GLU A 399 15.36 9.18 16.05
N ASP A 400 14.70 10.16 16.69
CA ASP A 400 13.26 10.14 16.95
C ASP A 400 12.45 10.71 15.75
N SER A 401 12.99 10.68 14.53
CA SER A 401 12.31 11.16 13.32
C SER A 401 11.56 10.03 12.61
N VAL A 402 10.42 10.35 12.00
CA VAL A 402 9.62 9.39 11.22
C VAL A 402 9.31 9.93 9.83
N PRO A 403 9.11 9.08 8.80
CA PRO A 403 8.66 9.53 7.49
C PRO A 403 7.34 10.34 7.57
N ASP A 404 7.31 11.51 6.94
CA ASP A 404 6.10 12.34 6.87
C ASP A 404 5.24 11.92 5.66
N GLN A 405 4.26 11.05 5.91
CA GLN A 405 3.31 10.57 4.89
C GLN A 405 2.54 11.70 4.18
N ARG A 406 2.48 12.91 4.74
CA ARG A 406 1.83 14.05 4.09
C ARG A 406 2.68 14.62 2.95
N VAL A 407 3.99 14.39 2.96
CA VAL A 407 4.88 14.76 1.86
C VAL A 407 4.52 13.94 0.64
N GLU A 408 4.49 12.61 0.75
CA GLU A 408 4.05 11.73 -0.34
C GLU A 408 2.67 12.13 -0.89
N MET A 409 1.72 12.43 -0.01
CA MET A 409 0.39 12.91 -0.40
C MET A 409 0.44 14.24 -1.18
N LEU A 410 1.28 15.20 -0.75
CA LEU A 410 1.46 16.46 -1.46
C LEU A 410 2.03 16.24 -2.86
N PHE A 411 3.04 15.37 -2.99
CA PHE A 411 3.62 14.99 -4.29
C PHE A 411 2.55 14.35 -5.19
N HIS A 412 1.75 13.42 -4.65
CA HIS A 412 0.65 12.79 -5.39
C HIS A 412 -0.41 13.81 -5.86
N ILE A 413 -0.82 14.74 -5.00
CA ILE A 413 -1.77 15.81 -5.35
C ILE A 413 -1.19 16.69 -6.46
N MET A 414 0.08 17.09 -6.34
CA MET A 414 0.76 17.92 -7.33
C MET A 414 0.85 17.22 -8.67
N GLU A 415 1.32 15.97 -8.70
CA GLU A 415 1.39 15.19 -9.93
C GLU A 415 0.01 15.05 -10.59
N ALA A 416 -1.02 14.72 -9.80
CA ALA A 416 -2.37 14.56 -10.31
C ALA A 416 -2.94 15.87 -10.92
N LEU A 417 -2.63 17.02 -10.31
CA LEU A 417 -2.99 18.35 -10.81
C LEU A 417 -2.26 18.69 -12.11
N LEU A 418 -0.93 18.52 -12.15
CA LEU A 418 -0.10 18.82 -13.33
C LEU A 418 -0.51 17.94 -14.53
N ASP A 419 -0.75 16.65 -14.30
CA ASP A 419 -1.33 15.72 -15.28
C ASP A 419 -2.67 16.21 -15.84
N ALA A 420 -3.57 16.65 -14.96
CA ALA A 420 -4.90 17.08 -15.38
C ALA A 420 -4.85 18.40 -16.15
N TYR A 421 -3.98 19.34 -15.74
CA TYR A 421 -3.70 20.56 -16.51
C TYR A 421 -3.13 20.23 -17.89
N SER A 422 -2.19 19.28 -18.00
CA SER A 422 -1.64 18.79 -19.27
C SER A 422 -2.76 18.27 -20.18
N ARG A 423 -3.61 17.37 -19.69
CA ARG A 423 -4.71 16.78 -20.48
C ARG A 423 -5.75 17.83 -20.92
N VAL A 424 -6.07 18.80 -20.05
CA VAL A 424 -7.00 19.90 -20.38
C VAL A 424 -6.39 20.82 -21.44
N LEU A 425 -5.09 21.14 -21.35
CA LEU A 425 -4.36 21.94 -22.33
C LEU A 425 -4.32 21.26 -23.71
N GLU A 426 -3.94 19.98 -23.74
CA GLU A 426 -3.87 19.16 -24.95
C GLU A 426 -5.21 19.10 -25.67
N GLU A 427 -6.30 18.85 -24.95
CA GLU A 427 -7.63 18.78 -25.56
C GLU A 427 -8.13 20.16 -26.03
N ALA A 428 -7.77 21.24 -25.33
CA ALA A 428 -8.05 22.61 -25.79
C ALA A 428 -7.35 22.90 -27.13
N ALA A 429 -6.07 22.53 -27.23
CA ALA A 429 -5.25 22.71 -28.43
C ALA A 429 -5.73 21.82 -29.58
N ALA A 430 -6.03 20.54 -29.31
CA ALA A 430 -6.64 19.63 -30.28
C ALA A 430 -7.99 20.13 -30.80
N ARG A 431 -8.71 20.98 -30.04
CA ARG A 431 -9.97 21.63 -30.46
C ARG A 431 -9.78 22.94 -31.22
N GLY A 432 -8.61 23.57 -31.11
CA GLY A 432 -8.31 24.87 -31.69
C GLY A 432 -8.88 26.05 -30.89
N GLU A 433 -9.17 25.86 -29.59
CA GLU A 433 -9.71 26.90 -28.70
C GLU A 433 -8.60 27.81 -28.15
N LYS A 434 -7.95 28.59 -29.02
CA LYS A 434 -6.75 29.38 -28.69
C LYS A 434 -6.87 30.30 -27.46
N GLY A 435 -8.06 30.85 -27.21
CA GLY A 435 -8.29 31.71 -26.04
C GLY A 435 -8.28 30.95 -24.72
N LEU A 436 -8.82 29.73 -24.71
CA LEU A 436 -8.84 28.85 -23.55
C LEU A 436 -7.46 28.22 -23.32
N GLU A 437 -6.79 27.79 -24.40
CA GLU A 437 -5.41 27.29 -24.40
C GLU A 437 -4.45 28.28 -23.70
N LEU A 438 -4.48 29.56 -24.07
CA LEU A 438 -3.64 30.59 -23.46
C LEU A 438 -3.94 30.78 -21.97
N ALA A 439 -5.22 30.75 -21.58
CA ALA A 439 -5.62 30.91 -20.18
C ALA A 439 -5.17 29.72 -19.32
N ILE A 440 -5.22 28.50 -19.87
CA ILE A 440 -4.74 27.28 -19.21
C ILE A 440 -3.22 27.33 -19.05
N SER A 441 -2.47 27.62 -20.12
CA SER A 441 -1.00 27.69 -20.08
C SER A 441 -0.52 28.73 -19.05
N GLN A 442 -1.11 29.93 -18.99
CA GLN A 442 -0.74 30.95 -17.99
C GLN A 442 -0.95 30.50 -16.55
N ARG A 443 -2.03 29.77 -16.27
CA ARG A 443 -2.29 29.24 -14.91
C ARG A 443 -1.35 28.09 -14.57
N TYR A 444 -1.14 27.19 -15.52
CA TYR A 444 -0.22 26.08 -15.37
C TYR A 444 1.23 26.58 -15.13
N GLU A 445 1.67 27.62 -15.84
CA GLU A 445 2.96 28.28 -15.60
C GLU A 445 3.08 28.82 -14.16
N GLY A 446 2.06 29.52 -13.66
CA GLY A 446 2.06 30.01 -12.28
C GLY A 446 2.15 28.89 -11.23
N LEU A 447 1.49 27.76 -11.45
CA LEU A 447 1.58 26.59 -10.57
C LEU A 447 2.99 25.95 -10.62
N ALA A 448 3.58 25.85 -11.80
CA ALA A 448 4.92 25.30 -11.98
C ALA A 448 5.99 26.16 -11.29
N GLU A 449 5.94 27.49 -11.48
CA GLU A 449 6.83 28.43 -10.79
C GLU A 449 6.68 28.37 -9.26
N PHE A 450 5.45 28.18 -8.76
CA PHE A 450 5.20 28.01 -7.34
C PHE A 450 5.86 26.73 -6.79
N TRP A 451 5.79 25.61 -7.50
CA TRP A 451 6.28 24.32 -7.03
C TRP A 451 7.82 24.23 -7.06
N ASP A 452 8.44 24.62 -8.16
CA ASP A 452 9.88 24.39 -8.37
C ASP A 452 10.77 25.24 -7.43
N ARG A 453 10.23 26.30 -6.81
CA ARG A 453 10.97 27.13 -5.84
C ARG A 453 11.35 26.40 -4.54
N PHE A 454 10.74 25.27 -4.23
CA PHE A 454 10.89 24.58 -2.95
C PHE A 454 12.00 23.53 -2.92
N GLY A 455 12.74 23.34 -4.03
CA GLY A 455 13.85 22.40 -4.08
C GLY A 455 13.44 20.93 -3.94
N THR A 456 12.22 20.58 -4.36
CA THR A 456 11.67 19.21 -4.25
C THR A 456 12.45 18.18 -5.07
N LEU A 457 13.26 18.62 -6.04
CA LEU A 457 14.09 17.78 -6.89
C LEU A 457 15.45 17.39 -6.27
N THR A 458 15.84 17.99 -5.13
CA THR A 458 17.18 17.75 -4.54
C THR A 458 17.20 16.60 -3.53
N VAL A 459 16.03 16.10 -3.11
CA VAL A 459 15.93 14.97 -2.16
C VAL A 459 15.81 13.69 -2.99
N HIS A 460 16.83 12.83 -2.91
CA HIS A 460 16.94 11.64 -3.77
C HIS A 460 15.87 10.57 -3.46
N ASP A 461 15.45 10.44 -2.19
CA ASP A 461 14.53 9.38 -1.75
C ASP A 461 13.04 9.73 -1.92
N LEU A 462 12.73 10.85 -2.56
CA LEU A 462 11.34 11.30 -2.81
C LEU A 462 11.00 11.28 -4.30
N PRO A 463 9.70 11.13 -4.65
CA PRO A 463 9.26 11.17 -6.05
C PRO A 463 9.70 12.44 -6.76
N ARG A 464 10.30 12.32 -7.96
CA ARG A 464 10.73 13.47 -8.76
C ARG A 464 9.53 14.10 -9.49
N VAL A 465 9.00 15.19 -8.95
CA VAL A 465 7.96 16.00 -9.62
C VAL A 465 8.57 17.32 -10.08
N ALA A 466 8.98 17.38 -11.35
CA ALA A 466 9.51 18.60 -11.99
C ALA A 466 8.40 19.33 -12.74
N ALA A 467 7.86 20.41 -12.17
CA ALA A 467 6.66 21.02 -12.71
C ALA A 467 6.93 21.78 -14.03
N ARG A 468 8.07 22.48 -14.14
CA ARG A 468 8.47 23.15 -15.38
C ARG A 468 8.69 22.18 -16.54
N GLU A 469 9.42 21.09 -16.29
CA GLU A 469 9.66 20.06 -17.31
C GLU A 469 8.33 19.48 -17.84
N GLN A 470 7.35 19.26 -16.97
CA GLN A 470 6.03 18.78 -17.38
C GLN A 470 5.23 19.81 -18.19
N LEU A 471 5.27 21.08 -17.80
CA LEU A 471 4.62 22.16 -18.56
C LEU A 471 5.21 22.28 -19.96
N ASP A 472 6.54 22.33 -20.08
CA ASP A 472 7.22 22.49 -21.37
C ASP A 472 6.86 21.31 -22.30
N SER A 473 6.85 20.08 -21.78
CA SER A 473 6.38 18.90 -22.50
C SER A 473 4.90 19.01 -22.93
N ALA A 474 4.01 19.43 -22.03
CA ALA A 474 2.59 19.58 -22.35
C ALA A 474 2.34 20.65 -23.42
N GLU A 475 3.08 21.76 -23.41
CA GLU A 475 3.00 22.79 -24.46
C GLU A 475 3.49 22.27 -25.81
N HIS A 476 4.56 21.49 -25.84
CA HIS A 476 5.07 20.87 -27.07
C HIS A 476 4.05 19.88 -27.65
N VAL A 477 3.46 19.03 -26.81
CA VAL A 477 2.42 18.08 -27.20
C VAL A 477 1.17 18.81 -27.72
N ALA A 478 0.72 19.86 -27.01
CA ALA A 478 -0.42 20.67 -27.41
C ALA A 478 -0.20 21.31 -28.80
N ARG A 479 0.99 21.88 -29.04
CA ARG A 479 1.37 22.42 -30.37
C ARG A 479 1.37 21.34 -31.43
N ALA A 480 1.98 20.18 -31.17
CA ALA A 480 2.02 19.06 -32.11
C ALA A 480 0.61 18.55 -32.47
N LEU A 481 -0.32 18.47 -31.50
CA LEU A 481 -1.71 18.08 -31.73
C LEU A 481 -2.50 19.14 -32.52
N ALA A 482 -2.24 20.43 -32.26
CA ALA A 482 -2.83 21.53 -33.02
C ALA A 482 -2.36 21.52 -34.48
N ASP A 483 -1.07 21.28 -34.71
CA ASP A 483 -0.46 21.19 -36.04
C ASP A 483 -0.91 19.92 -36.78
N TRP A 484 -1.01 18.78 -36.08
CA TRP A 484 -1.55 17.53 -36.62
C TRP A 484 -2.98 17.72 -37.13
N ARG A 485 -3.81 18.47 -36.38
CA ARG A 485 -5.16 18.84 -36.83
C ARG A 485 -5.14 19.76 -38.04
N ALA A 486 -4.24 20.73 -38.09
CA ALA A 486 -4.12 21.64 -39.23
C ALA A 486 -3.67 20.92 -40.51
N ALA A 487 -2.87 19.86 -40.36
CA ALA A 487 -2.31 19.06 -41.45
C ALA A 487 -3.30 18.06 -42.10
N GLY A 488 -4.36 17.62 -41.40
CA GLY A 488 -5.40 16.76 -41.98
C GLY A 488 -4.87 15.41 -42.49
N GLU A 489 -5.05 15.10 -43.78
CA GLU A 489 -4.53 13.85 -44.39
C GLU A 489 -2.98 13.77 -44.43
N ALA A 490 -2.27 14.90 -44.35
CA ALA A 490 -0.81 14.94 -44.30
C ALA A 490 -0.23 14.55 -42.92
N ALA A 491 -1.09 14.38 -41.91
CA ALA A 491 -0.71 14.14 -40.52
C ALA A 491 -0.34 12.67 -40.21
N GLY A 492 -0.63 11.75 -41.14
CA GLY A 492 -0.20 10.35 -41.09
C GLY A 492 1.18 10.09 -41.69
N ASP A 493 1.88 11.13 -42.17
CA ASP A 493 3.21 10.99 -42.76
C ASP A 493 4.30 11.08 -41.67
N ILE A 494 5.25 10.14 -41.70
CA ILE A 494 6.36 10.06 -40.72
C ILE A 494 7.23 11.34 -40.76
N LEU A 495 7.28 12.01 -41.92
CA LEU A 495 7.97 13.29 -42.11
C LEU A 495 7.38 14.44 -41.27
N PHE A 496 6.08 14.40 -40.96
CA PHE A 496 5.44 15.40 -40.10
C PHE A 496 5.96 15.27 -38.66
N TRP A 497 5.93 14.05 -38.10
CA TRP A 497 6.34 13.81 -36.72
C TRP A 497 7.83 14.04 -36.49
N ARG A 498 8.68 13.80 -37.49
CA ARG A 498 10.14 14.02 -37.38
C ARG A 498 10.51 15.47 -37.00
N GLY A 499 9.71 16.46 -37.37
CA GLY A 499 9.92 17.87 -36.97
C GLY A 499 9.47 18.21 -35.55
N HIS A 500 8.63 17.36 -34.94
CA HIS A 500 8.12 17.53 -33.57
C HIS A 500 8.81 16.62 -32.54
N VAL A 501 9.39 15.50 -32.99
CA VAL A 501 10.09 14.52 -32.15
C VAL A 501 11.27 15.12 -31.38
N GLU A 502 12.04 16.04 -31.97
CA GLU A 502 13.16 16.73 -31.27
C GLU A 502 12.69 17.54 -30.03
N GLN A 503 11.39 17.81 -29.92
CA GLN A 503 10.80 18.59 -28.83
C GLN A 503 10.26 17.69 -27.69
N PHE A 504 10.20 16.37 -27.88
CA PHE A 504 9.76 15.42 -26.86
C PHE A 504 10.93 15.01 -25.98
N GLN A 505 11.08 15.69 -24.85
CA GLN A 505 12.19 15.50 -23.90
C GLN A 505 11.83 14.58 -22.72
N SER A 506 10.59 14.07 -22.63
CA SER A 506 10.15 13.22 -21.52
C SER A 506 9.24 12.07 -21.97
N ALA A 507 9.28 10.95 -21.24
CA ALA A 507 8.51 9.73 -21.53
C ALA A 507 7.00 10.02 -21.58
N LYS A 508 6.57 10.95 -20.71
CA LYS A 508 5.20 11.44 -20.63
C LYS A 508 4.72 12.08 -21.94
N ALA A 509 5.56 12.89 -22.59
CA ALA A 509 5.21 13.52 -23.85
C ALA A 509 4.92 12.47 -24.94
N TYR A 510 5.78 11.46 -25.06
CA TYR A 510 5.56 10.33 -25.97
C TYR A 510 4.29 9.56 -25.63
N ALA A 511 4.10 9.18 -24.36
CA ALA A 511 2.94 8.41 -23.91
C ALA A 511 1.61 9.11 -24.24
N GLN A 512 1.53 10.42 -24.00
CA GLN A 512 0.32 11.22 -24.25
C GLN A 512 -0.02 11.30 -25.75
N VAL A 513 0.97 11.57 -26.61
CA VAL A 513 0.76 11.64 -28.06
C VAL A 513 0.35 10.27 -28.62
N VAL A 514 1.07 9.21 -28.23
CA VAL A 514 0.77 7.84 -28.66
C VAL A 514 -0.63 7.43 -28.22
N SER A 515 -1.01 7.69 -26.97
CA SER A 515 -2.34 7.42 -26.45
C SER A 515 -3.43 8.15 -27.27
N ALA A 516 -3.25 9.45 -27.53
CA ALA A 516 -4.19 10.23 -28.35
C ALA A 516 -4.31 9.71 -29.79
N LEU A 517 -3.23 9.15 -30.37
CA LEU A 517 -3.26 8.52 -31.70
C LEU A 517 -3.96 7.16 -31.69
N LEU A 518 -3.73 6.34 -30.65
CA LEU A 518 -4.38 5.04 -30.47
C LEU A 518 -5.89 5.18 -30.24
N GLU A 519 -6.34 6.19 -29.47
CA GLU A 519 -7.75 6.54 -29.31
C GLU A 519 -8.43 6.86 -30.65
N ARG A 520 -7.66 7.42 -31.60
CA ARG A 520 -8.14 7.82 -32.94
C ARG A 520 -7.89 6.76 -34.00
N HIS A 521 -7.40 5.58 -33.61
CA HIS A 521 -7.04 4.45 -34.47
C HIS A 521 -5.96 4.75 -35.53
N ASP A 522 -5.11 5.76 -35.33
CA ASP A 522 -3.95 6.01 -36.20
C ASP A 522 -2.73 5.17 -35.78
N ARG A 523 -2.73 3.91 -36.22
CA ARG A 523 -1.74 2.91 -35.81
C ARG A 523 -0.37 3.11 -36.43
N VAL A 524 -0.28 3.75 -37.59
CA VAL A 524 0.98 3.91 -38.31
C VAL A 524 1.82 4.99 -37.63
N ALA A 525 1.19 6.14 -37.32
CA ALA A 525 1.86 7.19 -36.56
C ALA A 525 2.18 6.74 -35.12
N ALA A 526 1.25 6.06 -34.45
CA ALA A 526 1.47 5.53 -33.10
C ALA A 526 2.65 4.55 -33.05
N LEU A 527 2.75 3.61 -34.01
CA LEU A 527 3.88 2.68 -34.08
C LEU A 527 5.20 3.40 -34.33
N GLY A 528 5.24 4.37 -35.24
CA GLY A 528 6.44 5.15 -35.52
C GLY A 528 6.96 5.90 -34.29
N LEU A 529 6.06 6.54 -33.53
CA LEU A 529 6.41 7.25 -32.30
C LEU A 529 6.80 6.31 -31.15
N LEU A 530 6.17 5.14 -31.03
CA LEU A 530 6.60 4.12 -30.06
C LEU A 530 8.04 3.67 -30.36
N MET A 531 8.38 3.41 -31.61
CA MET A 531 9.74 2.98 -31.98
C MET A 531 10.77 4.08 -31.77
N GLN A 532 10.41 5.34 -32.04
CA GLN A 532 11.26 6.49 -31.74
C GLN A 532 11.48 6.66 -30.23
N TRP A 533 10.42 6.54 -29.43
CA TRP A 533 10.53 6.60 -27.97
C TRP A 533 11.45 5.49 -27.44
N LEU A 534 11.31 4.28 -27.97
CA LEU A 534 12.20 3.17 -27.63
C LEU A 534 13.67 3.46 -27.98
N SER A 535 13.94 4.15 -29.09
CA SER A 535 15.33 4.52 -29.45
C SER A 535 15.95 5.59 -28.52
N GLU A 536 15.13 6.38 -27.84
CA GLU A 536 15.53 7.44 -26.89
C GLU A 536 15.41 6.99 -25.42
N GLN A 537 15.37 5.69 -25.15
CA GLN A 537 15.09 5.17 -23.81
C GLN A 537 16.10 5.60 -22.73
N GLU A 538 17.38 5.79 -23.06
CA GLU A 538 18.43 6.14 -22.09
C GLU A 538 18.32 7.59 -21.64
N THR A 539 17.83 8.46 -22.51
CA THR A 539 17.65 9.89 -22.27
C THR A 539 16.29 10.19 -21.66
N VAL A 540 15.25 9.45 -22.06
CA VAL A 540 13.85 9.77 -21.79
C VAL A 540 13.18 8.81 -20.79
N GLY A 541 13.64 7.55 -20.70
CA GLY A 541 13.01 6.47 -19.93
C GLY A 541 11.79 5.85 -20.63
N LEU A 542 11.31 4.68 -20.17
CA LEU A 542 10.17 3.94 -20.76
C LEU A 542 8.87 3.98 -19.94
N GLU A 543 8.90 4.60 -18.76
CA GLU A 543 7.77 4.68 -17.84
C GLU A 543 7.31 6.15 -17.70
N ALA A 544 6.00 6.38 -17.80
CA ALA A 544 5.40 7.70 -17.65
C ALA A 544 4.16 7.65 -16.74
N GLY A 545 4.40 7.54 -15.43
CA GLY A 545 3.33 7.49 -14.43
C GLY A 545 2.37 6.31 -14.67
N HIS A 546 1.13 6.60 -15.03
CA HIS A 546 0.06 5.61 -15.25
C HIS A 546 0.03 5.03 -16.68
N MET A 547 0.88 5.49 -17.60
CA MET A 547 1.00 4.93 -18.95
C MET A 547 2.45 4.52 -19.19
N SER A 548 2.70 3.23 -19.35
CA SER A 548 4.02 2.73 -19.74
C SER A 548 4.12 2.51 -21.25
N PHE A 549 5.34 2.48 -21.77
CA PHE A 549 5.60 1.99 -23.13
C PHE A 549 4.98 0.59 -23.34
N GLU A 550 5.02 -0.27 -22.31
CA GLU A 550 4.47 -1.62 -22.34
C GLU A 550 2.97 -1.61 -22.62
N ASP A 551 2.21 -0.82 -21.86
CA ASP A 551 0.76 -0.74 -21.95
C ASP A 551 0.32 -0.23 -23.33
N LEU A 552 1.00 0.80 -23.85
CA LEU A 552 0.67 1.40 -25.14
C LEU A 552 1.00 0.47 -26.31
N LEU A 553 2.11 -0.29 -26.23
CA LEU A 553 2.46 -1.28 -27.24
C LEU A 553 1.51 -2.49 -27.20
N LEU A 554 1.10 -2.94 -26.01
CA LEU A 554 0.08 -3.99 -25.86
C LEU A 554 -1.29 -3.52 -26.38
N TRP A 555 -1.68 -2.26 -26.14
CA TRP A 555 -2.91 -1.69 -26.69
C TRP A 555 -2.85 -1.64 -28.21
N TRP A 556 -1.74 -1.18 -28.79
CA TRP A 556 -1.52 -1.20 -30.23
C TRP A 556 -1.64 -2.62 -30.82
N MET A 557 -0.99 -3.60 -30.18
CA MET A 557 -1.03 -5.01 -30.59
C MET A 557 -2.46 -5.58 -30.49
N GLY A 558 -3.19 -5.24 -29.42
CA GLY A 558 -4.59 -5.60 -29.24
C GLY A 558 -5.48 -5.07 -30.35
N GLN A 559 -5.37 -3.78 -30.71
CA GLN A 559 -6.12 -3.20 -31.83
C GLN A 559 -5.78 -3.87 -33.17
N ALA A 560 -4.50 -4.17 -33.41
CA ALA A 560 -4.05 -4.83 -34.64
C ALA A 560 -4.63 -6.25 -34.78
N VAL A 561 -4.73 -6.99 -33.67
CA VAL A 561 -5.31 -8.33 -33.62
C VAL A 561 -6.84 -8.30 -33.76
N GLU A 562 -7.53 -7.38 -33.08
CA GLU A 562 -8.99 -7.26 -33.13
C GLU A 562 -9.52 -6.83 -34.50
N GLU A 563 -8.91 -5.83 -35.14
CA GLU A 563 -9.35 -5.39 -36.46
C GLU A 563 -9.05 -6.45 -37.52
N GLY A 564 -7.93 -7.19 -37.41
CA GLY A 564 -7.63 -8.31 -38.29
C GLY A 564 -8.59 -9.51 -38.18
N SER A 565 -9.45 -9.52 -37.16
CA SER A 565 -10.55 -10.48 -37.00
C SER A 565 -11.88 -9.99 -37.61
N THR A 566 -12.04 -8.68 -37.79
CA THR A 566 -13.27 -8.03 -38.29
C THR A 566 -13.14 -7.51 -39.73
N SER A 567 -11.93 -7.14 -40.16
CA SER A 567 -11.54 -6.77 -41.53
C SER A 567 -11.19 -8.00 -42.38
N LYS A 568 -11.27 -7.87 -43.71
CA LYS A 568 -10.80 -8.89 -44.66
C LYS A 568 -9.28 -8.88 -44.87
N ASP A 569 -8.58 -7.88 -44.33
CA ASP A 569 -7.14 -7.69 -44.50
C ASP A 569 -6.31 -8.52 -43.51
N ASP A 570 -5.10 -8.89 -43.94
CA ASP A 570 -4.16 -9.66 -43.13
C ASP A 570 -3.36 -8.73 -42.18
N PRO A 571 -3.49 -8.83 -40.84
CA PRO A 571 -2.70 -8.08 -39.88
C PRO A 571 -1.29 -8.66 -39.71
N TRP A 572 -1.00 -9.87 -40.21
CA TRP A 572 0.30 -10.54 -40.01
C TRP A 572 1.50 -9.75 -40.57
N PRO A 573 1.45 -9.17 -41.78
CA PRO A 573 2.53 -8.31 -42.28
C PRO A 573 2.78 -7.08 -41.40
N LEU A 574 1.73 -6.53 -40.77
CA LEU A 574 1.84 -5.39 -39.86
C LEU A 574 2.50 -5.80 -38.54
N VAL A 575 2.09 -6.95 -37.97
CA VAL A 575 2.69 -7.52 -36.75
C VAL A 575 4.16 -7.87 -36.98
N ARG A 576 4.49 -8.54 -38.09
CA ARG A 576 5.89 -8.86 -38.44
C ARG A 576 6.72 -7.58 -38.55
N ARG A 577 6.22 -6.56 -39.25
CA ARG A 577 6.92 -5.29 -39.39
C ARG A 577 7.13 -4.60 -38.04
N MET A 578 6.17 -4.68 -37.13
CA MET A 578 6.34 -4.16 -35.77
C MET A 578 7.49 -4.85 -35.04
N PHE A 579 7.58 -6.19 -35.09
CA PHE A 579 8.71 -6.91 -34.49
C PHE A 579 10.05 -6.58 -35.16
N ASP A 580 10.09 -6.46 -36.50
CA ASP A 580 11.30 -6.08 -37.23
C ASP A 580 11.78 -4.68 -36.79
N TYR A 581 10.85 -3.73 -36.54
CA TYR A 581 11.19 -2.41 -35.99
C TYR A 581 11.58 -2.47 -34.50
N LEU A 582 10.90 -3.30 -33.71
CA LEU A 582 11.21 -3.44 -32.29
C LEU A 582 12.64 -3.96 -32.11
N GLU A 583 13.05 -4.97 -32.88
CA GLU A 583 14.41 -5.50 -32.89
C GLU A 583 15.45 -4.44 -33.30
N ALA A 584 15.15 -3.64 -34.32
CA ALA A 584 16.06 -2.60 -34.80
C ALA A 584 16.25 -1.42 -33.82
N ASN A 585 15.24 -1.09 -33.03
CA ASN A 585 15.25 0.08 -32.14
C ASN A 585 15.52 -0.26 -30.66
N ALA A 586 15.37 -1.51 -30.24
CA ALA A 586 15.55 -1.92 -28.84
C ALA A 586 17.00 -1.86 -28.34
N GLY A 587 18.00 -1.83 -29.25
CA GLY A 587 19.42 -1.78 -28.89
C GLY A 587 19.79 -2.87 -27.88
N GLU A 588 20.31 -2.46 -26.72
CA GLU A 588 20.72 -3.38 -25.65
C GLU A 588 19.56 -4.13 -24.97
N LEU A 589 18.35 -3.54 -24.95
CA LEU A 589 17.16 -4.16 -24.33
C LEU A 589 16.75 -5.45 -25.01
N TRP A 590 17.14 -5.66 -26.27
CA TRP A 590 16.84 -6.87 -27.01
C TRP A 590 17.56 -8.11 -26.47
N SER A 591 18.61 -7.89 -25.67
CA SER A 591 19.50 -8.91 -25.13
C SER A 591 19.40 -9.02 -23.61
N SER A 592 19.76 -10.18 -23.05
CA SER A 592 19.79 -10.35 -21.60
C SER A 592 20.99 -9.62 -21.02
N PRO A 593 20.83 -8.86 -19.92
CA PRO A 593 21.97 -8.27 -19.22
C PRO A 593 22.84 -9.36 -18.57
N ALA A 594 24.13 -9.08 -18.40
CA ALA A 594 25.07 -9.93 -17.67
C ALA A 594 25.52 -9.24 -16.38
N TYR A 595 25.66 -10.02 -15.30
CA TYR A 595 26.09 -9.54 -13.99
C TYR A 595 27.39 -10.25 -13.58
N ARG A 596 28.46 -9.51 -13.28
CA ARG A 596 29.73 -10.05 -12.77
C ARG A 596 30.34 -9.10 -11.73
N GLU A 597 30.80 -9.65 -10.61
CA GLU A 597 31.59 -8.91 -9.59
C GLU A 597 30.95 -7.58 -9.15
N GLY A 598 29.67 -7.58 -8.77
CA GLY A 598 29.00 -6.38 -8.24
C GLY A 598 28.58 -5.36 -9.30
N THR A 599 28.87 -5.59 -10.58
CA THR A 599 28.55 -4.67 -11.68
C THR A 599 27.86 -5.37 -12.84
N ILE A 600 27.06 -4.59 -13.57
CA ILE A 600 26.45 -5.02 -14.83
C ILE A 600 27.51 -4.89 -15.91
N VAL A 601 27.86 -6.00 -16.56
CA VAL A 601 28.85 -6.02 -17.63
C VAL A 601 28.12 -6.00 -18.97
N GLU A 602 28.36 -4.95 -19.75
CA GLU A 602 27.85 -4.82 -21.11
C GLU A 602 28.70 -5.67 -22.06
N GLU A 603 28.18 -6.82 -22.49
CA GLU A 603 28.79 -7.57 -23.59
C GLU A 603 28.47 -6.82 -24.90
N SER A 604 29.36 -5.92 -25.32
CA SER A 604 29.32 -5.35 -26.67
C SER A 604 29.20 -6.49 -27.69
N ALA A 605 28.13 -6.46 -28.48
CA ALA A 605 27.85 -7.45 -29.49
C ALA A 605 29.00 -7.45 -30.52
N LYS A 606 29.95 -8.38 -30.38
CA LYS A 606 30.91 -8.68 -31.45
C LYS A 606 30.14 -9.16 -32.68
N SER A 607 30.05 -8.29 -33.68
CA SER A 607 29.67 -8.67 -35.04
C SER A 607 30.54 -9.83 -35.52
N SER A 608 29.89 -10.91 -35.99
CA SER A 608 30.54 -12.11 -36.51
C SER A 608 31.08 -11.91 -37.94
N ASP A 609 32.28 -12.48 -38.13
CA ASP A 609 32.92 -13.01 -39.35
C ASP A 609 33.43 -12.08 -40.46
N TRP A 610 34.74 -11.84 -40.46
CA TRP A 610 35.64 -12.15 -41.59
C TRP A 610 36.98 -12.70 -41.05
N PRO A 611 37.54 -13.79 -41.61
CA PRO A 611 38.89 -14.23 -41.27
C PRO A 611 39.88 -13.47 -42.15
N ASP A 612 40.77 -12.67 -41.55
CA ASP A 612 41.93 -12.16 -42.27
C ASP A 612 43.22 -12.53 -41.54
N GLU A 613 44.02 -13.32 -42.25
CA GLU A 613 45.37 -13.69 -41.90
C GLU A 613 46.30 -12.51 -42.23
N GLY A 614 46.93 -11.94 -41.20
CA GLY A 614 48.24 -11.29 -41.30
C GLY A 614 48.27 -9.87 -41.89
N HIS A 615 48.49 -8.88 -41.03
CA HIS A 615 49.54 -7.89 -41.24
C HIS A 615 49.96 -7.20 -39.93
N ASP A 616 51.28 -6.98 -39.84
CA ASP A 616 52.07 -6.48 -38.71
C ASP A 616 51.67 -5.11 -38.12
N MET A 617 51.89 -5.00 -36.80
CA MET A 617 52.53 -3.91 -36.05
C MET A 617 52.65 -2.54 -36.74
N LEU A 618 51.88 -1.54 -36.28
CA LEU A 618 52.35 -0.16 -36.16
C LEU A 618 51.64 0.52 -34.97
N ASP A 619 52.48 1.16 -34.15
CA ASP A 619 52.15 2.03 -33.01
C ASP A 619 51.33 3.26 -33.42
N GLU A 620 50.45 3.73 -32.54
CA GLU A 620 50.18 5.16 -32.35
C GLU A 620 49.88 5.40 -30.86
N GLU A 621 50.80 6.13 -30.23
CA GLU A 621 50.79 6.67 -28.87
C GLU A 621 49.87 7.90 -28.77
N ASP A 622 49.57 8.28 -27.51
CA ASP A 622 49.04 9.56 -27.00
C ASP A 622 47.51 9.79 -27.00
N ASP A 623 46.91 9.69 -25.81
CA ASP A 623 46.37 10.83 -25.05
C ASP A 623 45.78 10.36 -23.70
N GLU A 624 46.63 10.15 -22.68
CA GLU A 624 46.25 10.05 -21.26
C GLU A 624 47.12 11.01 -20.43
N GLU A 625 46.84 12.31 -20.49
CA GLU A 625 47.34 13.27 -19.49
C GLU A 625 46.27 14.34 -19.22
N GLU A 626 45.30 14.07 -18.34
CA GLU A 626 44.62 15.16 -17.61
C GLU A 626 44.12 14.84 -16.19
N ASP A 627 44.30 13.63 -15.65
CA ASP A 627 43.80 13.27 -14.30
C ASP A 627 44.86 13.12 -13.17
N GLU A 628 46.12 13.49 -13.39
CA GLU A 628 47.18 13.44 -12.34
C GLU A 628 47.59 14.82 -11.76
N LEU A 629 46.80 15.88 -11.94
CA LEU A 629 47.21 17.23 -11.48
C LEU A 629 46.91 17.54 -9.99
N PHE A 630 46.15 16.71 -9.27
CA PHE A 630 45.77 16.98 -7.87
C PHE A 630 46.24 15.97 -6.81
N GLY A 631 46.87 14.84 -7.20
CA GLY A 631 47.36 13.83 -6.24
C GLY A 631 48.56 14.29 -5.39
N ALA A 632 49.43 15.15 -5.93
CA ALA A 632 50.72 15.46 -5.33
C ALA A 632 50.68 16.34 -4.05
N ALA A 633 49.51 16.82 -3.61
CA ALA A 633 49.37 17.62 -2.39
C ALA A 633 49.17 16.79 -1.11
N TYR A 634 48.85 15.49 -1.22
CA TYR A 634 48.50 14.64 -0.07
C TYR A 634 49.43 13.45 0.18
N ASP A 635 50.41 13.18 -0.69
CA ASP A 635 51.31 12.00 -0.61
C ASP A 635 52.27 11.98 0.59
N ASN A 636 52.36 13.04 1.40
CA ASN A 636 53.30 13.11 2.53
C ASN A 636 52.67 13.41 3.90
N MET A 637 51.34 13.30 4.05
CA MET A 637 50.72 13.29 5.39
C MET A 637 50.35 11.87 5.80
N VAL A 638 51.27 11.20 6.50
CA VAL A 638 50.95 9.99 7.25
C VAL A 638 50.27 10.40 8.56
N PHE A 639 48.95 10.27 8.61
CA PHE A 639 48.21 10.34 9.88
C PHE A 639 48.58 9.11 10.71
N LYS A 640 49.08 9.34 11.93
CA LYS A 640 49.51 8.28 12.82
C LYS A 640 48.39 8.00 13.82
N ASP A 641 47.66 6.93 13.56
CA ASP A 641 46.61 6.41 14.43
C ASP A 641 47.14 6.16 15.85
N SER A 642 46.32 6.49 16.85
CA SER A 642 46.63 6.33 18.27
C SER A 642 45.76 5.29 18.97
N ALA A 643 44.88 4.60 18.23
CA ALA A 643 44.14 3.42 18.66
C ALA A 643 44.56 2.23 17.78
N ASP A 644 45.51 1.43 18.25
CA ASP A 644 46.07 0.26 17.53
C ASP A 644 45.07 -0.91 17.52
N ASP A 645 43.90 -0.74 16.89
CA ASP A 645 42.83 -1.76 16.79
C ASP A 645 42.50 -2.23 15.36
N GLY A 646 43.08 -1.60 14.34
CA GLY A 646 43.01 -2.07 12.96
C GLY A 646 41.64 -1.89 12.29
N GLN A 647 40.80 -1.00 12.81
CA GLN A 647 39.58 -0.54 12.12
C GLN A 647 39.68 0.95 11.79
N GLU A 648 39.46 1.32 10.53
CA GLU A 648 39.28 2.74 10.15
C GLU A 648 37.94 3.24 10.71
N GLY A 649 38.00 4.11 11.73
CA GLY A 649 36.82 4.84 12.19
C GLY A 649 36.39 5.91 11.18
N PRO A 650 35.08 6.16 10.98
CA PRO A 650 34.60 7.17 10.05
C PRO A 650 35.08 8.56 10.48
N THR A 651 35.65 9.31 9.54
CA THR A 651 36.13 10.68 9.77
C THR A 651 34.95 11.67 9.81
N MET A 652 35.10 12.69 10.65
CA MET A 652 34.04 13.60 11.13
C MET A 652 33.46 14.58 10.10
N ASP A 653 33.65 14.33 8.80
CA ASP A 653 33.09 15.12 7.68
C ASP A 653 32.13 14.30 6.79
N ASP A 654 32.04 12.99 7.02
CA ASP A 654 30.92 12.18 6.55
C ASP A 654 29.85 12.21 7.64
N GLY A 655 28.76 12.96 7.42
CA GLY A 655 27.53 12.73 8.17
C GLY A 655 27.15 11.24 8.10
N PRO A 656 26.29 10.74 9.01
CA PRO A 656 25.74 9.40 8.81
C PRO A 656 25.15 9.38 7.39
N ARG A 657 25.67 8.49 6.53
CA ARG A 657 25.08 8.16 5.24
C ARG A 657 23.71 7.57 5.53
N LEU A 658 22.73 8.43 5.82
CA LEU A 658 21.33 8.09 5.64
C LEU A 658 21.18 7.90 4.13
N GLU A 659 21.08 6.64 3.73
CA GLU A 659 20.41 6.18 2.51
C GLU A 659 20.91 6.86 1.22
N GLY A 660 22.09 6.45 0.76
CA GLY A 660 22.51 6.67 -0.62
C GLY A 660 22.69 5.30 -1.28
N ASP A 661 21.76 4.95 -2.18
CA ASP A 661 21.61 3.68 -2.92
C ASP A 661 22.61 2.57 -2.53
N SER A 662 22.12 1.57 -1.81
CA SER A 662 22.89 0.34 -1.58
C SER A 662 23.28 -0.33 -2.91
N GLU A 663 24.34 -1.14 -2.92
CA GLU A 663 24.87 -1.75 -4.16
C GLU A 663 23.77 -2.46 -4.98
N PHE A 664 22.84 -3.17 -4.32
CA PHE A 664 21.73 -3.85 -4.99
C PHE A 664 20.62 -2.92 -5.46
N GLU A 665 20.40 -1.74 -4.85
CA GLU A 665 19.44 -0.74 -5.33
C GLU A 665 19.93 -0.07 -6.62
N ILE A 666 21.23 0.19 -6.75
CA ILE A 666 21.82 0.68 -8.01
C ILE A 666 21.65 -0.37 -9.12
N VAL A 667 21.93 -1.63 -8.79
CA VAL A 667 21.75 -2.76 -9.72
C VAL A 667 20.28 -2.92 -10.10
N GLU A 668 19.35 -2.72 -9.16
CA GLU A 668 17.91 -2.76 -9.41
C GLU A 668 17.48 -1.72 -10.44
N LYS A 669 17.81 -0.44 -10.22
CA LYS A 669 17.43 0.67 -11.11
C LYS A 669 17.88 0.44 -12.56
N ARG A 670 18.98 -0.30 -12.78
CA ARG A 670 19.50 -0.64 -14.12
C ARG A 670 18.92 -1.93 -14.70
N LEU A 671 18.71 -2.98 -13.89
CA LEU A 671 18.24 -4.28 -14.38
C LEU A 671 16.72 -4.33 -14.56
N GLU A 672 15.96 -3.69 -13.68
CA GLU A 672 14.49 -3.80 -13.66
C GLU A 672 13.84 -3.38 -14.98
N PRO A 673 14.18 -2.22 -15.60
CA PRO A 673 13.60 -1.82 -16.89
C PRO A 673 13.91 -2.83 -18.01
N ARG A 674 15.12 -3.41 -18.02
CA ARG A 674 15.52 -4.43 -19.01
C ARG A 674 14.70 -5.71 -18.85
N LEU A 675 14.50 -6.18 -17.62
CA LEU A 675 13.71 -7.37 -17.33
C LEU A 675 12.23 -7.16 -17.67
N LYS A 676 11.68 -5.98 -17.36
CA LYS A 676 10.31 -5.57 -17.74
C LYS A 676 10.13 -5.61 -19.27
N PHE A 677 11.04 -5.01 -20.04
CA PHE A 677 11.00 -5.06 -21.51
C PHE A 677 11.08 -6.49 -22.09
N LEU A 678 11.97 -7.35 -21.58
CA LEU A 678 12.07 -8.74 -22.03
C LEU A 678 10.78 -9.53 -21.72
N ARG A 679 10.12 -9.22 -20.61
CA ARG A 679 8.82 -9.80 -20.27
C ARG A 679 7.74 -9.34 -21.25
N LEU A 680 7.69 -8.05 -21.60
CA LEU A 680 6.80 -7.51 -22.64
C LEU A 680 7.02 -8.22 -23.98
N LEU A 681 8.27 -8.40 -24.40
CA LEU A 681 8.61 -9.12 -25.64
C LEU A 681 8.06 -10.55 -25.63
N ALA A 682 8.20 -11.25 -24.50
CA ALA A 682 7.63 -12.58 -24.34
C ALA A 682 6.10 -12.61 -24.42
N GLN A 683 5.40 -11.60 -23.88
CA GLN A 683 3.94 -11.47 -24.01
C GLN A 683 3.52 -11.19 -25.46
N LEU A 684 4.21 -10.29 -26.17
CA LEU A 684 3.95 -10.01 -27.58
C LEU A 684 4.15 -11.26 -28.45
N TRP A 685 5.17 -12.08 -28.18
CA TRP A 685 5.37 -13.36 -28.87
C TRP A 685 4.22 -14.33 -28.63
N GLN A 686 3.65 -14.38 -27.42
CA GLN A 686 2.48 -15.22 -27.13
C GLN A 686 1.25 -14.76 -27.92
N MET A 687 1.01 -13.45 -28.01
CA MET A 687 -0.08 -12.87 -28.82
C MET A 687 0.12 -13.17 -30.31
N GLY A 688 1.33 -12.96 -30.83
CA GLY A 688 1.69 -13.27 -32.21
C GLY A 688 1.54 -14.75 -32.56
N ALA A 689 1.99 -15.65 -31.68
CA ALA A 689 1.84 -17.09 -31.84
C ALA A 689 0.36 -17.52 -31.85
N THR A 690 -0.45 -16.96 -30.95
CA THR A 690 -1.90 -17.24 -30.88
C THR A 690 -2.59 -16.84 -32.18
N LEU A 691 -2.30 -15.63 -32.69
CA LEU A 691 -2.83 -15.15 -33.97
C LEU A 691 -2.44 -16.08 -35.14
N ALA A 692 -1.20 -16.59 -35.16
CA ALA A 692 -0.74 -17.51 -36.18
C ALA A 692 -1.52 -18.84 -36.15
N VAL A 693 -1.72 -19.42 -34.96
CA VAL A 693 -2.46 -20.69 -34.78
C VAL A 693 -3.94 -20.56 -35.14
N GLU A 694 -4.62 -19.48 -34.71
CA GLU A 694 -6.04 -19.26 -35.05
C GLU A 694 -6.26 -19.16 -36.56
N ARG A 695 -5.28 -18.60 -37.30
CA ARG A 695 -5.36 -18.45 -38.75
C ARG A 695 -5.12 -19.73 -39.52
N GLU A 696 -4.25 -20.63 -39.06
CA GLU A 696 -4.14 -21.97 -39.67
C GLU A 696 -5.48 -22.74 -39.63
N VAL A 697 -6.31 -22.48 -38.61
CA VAL A 697 -7.65 -23.07 -38.48
C VAL A 697 -8.68 -22.43 -39.43
N VAL A 698 -8.57 -21.12 -39.69
CA VAL A 698 -9.52 -20.35 -40.51
C VAL A 698 -9.15 -20.34 -42.01
N ALA A 699 -7.88 -20.59 -42.37
CA ALA A 699 -7.40 -20.52 -43.74
C ALA A 699 -8.16 -21.47 -44.69
N THR A 700 -8.89 -20.85 -45.60
CA THR A 700 -9.65 -21.42 -46.72
C THR A 700 -8.78 -22.24 -47.67
N ARG A 701 -9.43 -23.20 -48.34
CA ARG A 701 -8.96 -24.18 -49.35
C ARG A 701 -8.24 -23.64 -50.60
N ASP A 702 -7.64 -22.44 -50.56
CA ASP A 702 -6.97 -21.85 -51.72
C ASP A 702 -5.46 -22.10 -51.69
N ASP A 703 -4.99 -22.92 -52.62
CA ASP A 703 -3.63 -23.47 -52.67
C ASP A 703 -2.76 -22.69 -53.69
N SER A 704 -2.87 -21.37 -53.66
CA SER A 704 -2.15 -20.46 -54.56
C SER A 704 -0.66 -20.35 -54.18
N LYS A 705 0.21 -20.07 -55.16
CA LYS A 705 1.66 -19.88 -54.93
C LYS A 705 1.97 -18.76 -53.93
N GLU A 706 1.15 -17.71 -53.91
CA GLU A 706 1.30 -16.56 -53.01
C GLU A 706 0.94 -16.93 -51.56
N SER A 707 -0.10 -17.74 -51.35
CA SER A 707 -0.46 -18.25 -50.01
C SER A 707 0.64 -19.15 -49.42
N ARG A 708 1.29 -19.97 -50.25
CA ARG A 708 2.44 -20.80 -49.81
C ARG A 708 3.65 -19.95 -49.44
N ALA A 709 3.99 -18.93 -50.23
CA ALA A 709 5.11 -18.03 -49.93
C ALA A 709 4.88 -17.24 -48.62
N ALA A 710 3.66 -16.76 -48.38
CA ALA A 710 3.29 -16.07 -47.15
C ALA A 710 3.41 -16.98 -45.91
N ARG A 711 2.96 -18.25 -46.01
CA ARG A 711 3.12 -19.25 -44.93
C ARG A 711 4.59 -19.57 -44.64
N THR A 712 5.42 -19.67 -45.66
CA THR A 712 6.87 -19.89 -45.48
C THR A 712 7.52 -18.70 -44.76
N ALA A 713 7.21 -17.47 -45.18
CA ALA A 713 7.72 -16.25 -44.57
C ALA A 713 7.24 -16.07 -43.11
N GLN A 714 6.01 -16.49 -42.80
CA GLN A 714 5.46 -16.56 -41.44
C GLN A 714 6.22 -17.57 -40.57
N ALA A 715 6.45 -18.78 -41.10
CA ALA A 715 7.19 -19.81 -40.39
C ALA A 715 8.64 -19.40 -40.11
N GLU A 716 9.32 -18.73 -41.05
CA GLU A 716 10.68 -18.21 -40.84
C GLU A 716 10.76 -17.18 -39.70
N SER A 717 9.83 -16.21 -39.64
CA SER A 717 9.77 -15.25 -38.53
C SER A 717 9.52 -15.95 -37.18
N LEU A 718 8.59 -16.92 -37.14
CA LEU A 718 8.31 -17.69 -35.93
C LEU A 718 9.51 -18.53 -35.46
N ARG A 719 10.29 -19.10 -36.40
CA ARG A 719 11.54 -19.81 -36.06
C ARG A 719 12.57 -18.89 -35.45
N HIS A 720 12.75 -17.70 -36.04
CA HIS A 720 13.68 -16.71 -35.52
C HIS A 720 13.31 -16.27 -34.09
N TRP A 721 12.03 -15.94 -33.84
CA TRP A 721 11.56 -15.61 -32.50
C TRP A 721 11.72 -16.76 -31.50
N LEU A 722 11.49 -18.01 -31.96
CA LEU A 722 11.67 -19.19 -31.13
C LEU A 722 13.14 -19.38 -30.72
N GLU A 723 14.07 -19.27 -31.67
CA GLU A 723 15.52 -19.34 -31.41
C GLU A 723 15.97 -18.25 -30.42
N HIS A 724 15.49 -17.01 -30.62
CA HIS A 724 15.80 -15.91 -29.72
C HIS A 724 15.25 -16.14 -28.29
N SER A 725 14.01 -16.62 -28.17
CA SER A 725 13.41 -16.93 -26.87
C SER A 725 14.21 -17.99 -26.07
N VAL A 726 14.84 -18.95 -26.76
CA VAL A 726 15.66 -20.00 -26.14
C VAL A 726 17.03 -19.45 -25.73
N ARG A 727 17.61 -18.56 -26.54
CA ARG A 727 18.85 -17.86 -26.19
C ARG A 727 18.66 -17.01 -24.93
N LEU A 728 17.61 -16.19 -24.89
CA LEU A 728 17.28 -15.38 -23.71
C LEU A 728 17.07 -16.22 -22.45
N GLN A 729 16.39 -17.36 -22.55
CA GLN A 729 16.24 -18.27 -21.40
C GLN A 729 17.59 -18.80 -20.89
N THR A 730 18.54 -19.05 -21.77
CA THR A 730 19.87 -19.52 -21.38
C THR A 730 20.65 -18.42 -20.65
N ASP A 731 20.59 -17.20 -21.16
CA ASP A 731 21.31 -16.05 -20.60
C ASP A 731 20.68 -15.57 -19.28
N LEU A 732 19.34 -15.50 -19.20
CA LEU A 732 18.61 -15.19 -17.96
C LEU A 732 18.87 -16.23 -16.86
N ALA A 733 19.01 -17.53 -17.21
CA ALA A 733 19.36 -18.55 -16.24
C ALA A 733 20.76 -18.34 -15.64
N ARG A 734 21.71 -17.79 -16.41
CA ARG A 734 23.04 -17.40 -15.90
C ARG A 734 22.92 -16.17 -14.99
N LEU A 735 22.18 -15.15 -15.43
CA LEU A 735 21.94 -13.94 -14.63
C LEU A 735 21.34 -14.28 -13.25
N ILE A 736 20.35 -15.18 -13.20
CA ILE A 736 19.73 -15.65 -11.95
C ILE A 736 20.77 -16.33 -11.05
N ASP A 737 21.64 -17.19 -11.60
CA ASP A 737 22.70 -17.85 -10.84
C ASP A 737 23.74 -16.85 -10.31
N ASP A 738 24.06 -15.80 -11.08
CA ASP A 738 25.06 -14.78 -10.74
C ASP A 738 24.53 -13.80 -9.69
N LEU A 739 23.28 -13.32 -9.84
CA LEU A 739 22.59 -12.50 -8.83
C LEU A 739 22.45 -13.27 -7.50
N TRP A 740 22.11 -14.55 -7.56
CA TRP A 740 21.96 -15.38 -6.36
C TRP A 740 23.27 -15.52 -5.57
N LYS A 741 24.41 -15.65 -6.27
CA LYS A 741 25.76 -15.76 -5.67
C LYS A 741 26.34 -14.44 -5.19
N GLY A 742 25.79 -13.29 -5.60
CA GLY A 742 26.26 -11.98 -5.14
C GLY A 742 26.19 -11.90 -3.61
N ASP A 743 27.26 -11.44 -2.97
CA ASP A 743 27.32 -11.39 -1.51
C ASP A 743 26.64 -10.12 -0.99
N ILE A 744 26.08 -10.20 0.22
CA ILE A 744 25.59 -9.04 0.97
C ILE A 744 26.43 -9.03 2.25
N GLY A 745 26.96 -7.86 2.65
CA GLY A 745 27.77 -7.73 3.87
C GLY A 745 27.10 -8.40 5.09
N GLU A 746 27.89 -8.97 6.00
CA GLU A 746 27.34 -9.68 7.16
C GLU A 746 26.57 -8.74 8.11
N SER A 747 25.40 -9.19 8.60
CA SER A 747 24.66 -8.45 9.62
C SER A 747 25.43 -8.40 10.94
N SER A 748 25.66 -7.21 11.50
CA SER A 748 26.40 -7.04 12.75
C SER A 748 25.59 -7.37 14.01
N GLY A 749 24.26 -7.52 13.91
CA GLY A 749 23.36 -7.71 15.05
C GLY A 749 22.87 -6.40 15.68
N GLU A 750 23.47 -5.27 15.31
CA GLU A 750 23.01 -3.92 15.63
C GLU A 750 21.72 -3.57 14.88
N HIS A 751 20.86 -2.74 15.50
CA HIS A 751 19.54 -2.44 14.96
C HIS A 751 19.59 -1.82 13.55
N ASP A 752 20.38 -0.76 13.37
CA ASP A 752 20.40 0.01 12.12
C ASP A 752 21.05 -0.80 10.99
N ALA A 753 22.17 -1.46 11.28
CA ALA A 753 22.85 -2.37 10.35
C ALA A 753 21.96 -3.55 9.93
N ASN A 754 21.14 -4.09 10.84
CA ASN A 754 20.18 -5.14 10.51
C ASN A 754 19.05 -4.64 9.60
N VAL A 755 18.60 -3.40 9.78
CA VAL A 755 17.56 -2.79 8.93
C VAL A 755 18.12 -2.56 7.52
N GLU A 756 19.33 -2.02 7.40
CA GLU A 756 20.02 -1.86 6.12
C GLU A 756 20.25 -3.21 5.42
N TYR A 757 20.72 -4.21 6.16
CA TYR A 757 20.89 -5.58 5.67
C TYR A 757 19.57 -6.18 5.15
N ASP A 758 18.45 -6.01 5.87
CA ASP A 758 17.14 -6.46 5.39
C ASP A 758 16.77 -5.75 4.09
N SER A 759 16.97 -4.42 3.99
CA SER A 759 16.71 -3.67 2.74
C SER A 759 17.47 -4.25 1.54
N GLN A 760 18.79 -4.41 1.66
CA GLN A 760 19.64 -4.98 0.60
C GLN A 760 19.22 -6.40 0.23
N LEU A 761 18.89 -7.22 1.24
CA LEU A 761 18.42 -8.58 1.03
C LEU A 761 17.07 -8.59 0.30
N GLN A 762 16.10 -7.75 0.71
CA GLN A 762 14.81 -7.65 0.03
C GLN A 762 14.98 -7.23 -1.43
N THR A 763 15.83 -6.25 -1.73
CA THR A 763 16.11 -5.80 -3.10
C THR A 763 16.77 -6.89 -3.95
N LYS A 764 17.78 -7.60 -3.39
CA LYS A 764 18.37 -8.77 -4.06
C LYS A 764 17.33 -9.85 -4.36
N LEU A 765 16.50 -10.19 -3.37
CA LEU A 765 15.45 -11.20 -3.52
C LEU A 765 14.41 -10.76 -4.55
N TYR A 766 14.01 -9.50 -4.57
CA TYR A 766 13.12 -8.91 -5.56
C TYR A 766 13.69 -9.06 -6.98
N LEU A 767 14.96 -8.69 -7.21
CA LEU A 767 15.59 -8.82 -8.52
C LEU A 767 15.65 -10.26 -9.01
N VAL A 768 16.02 -11.20 -8.14
CA VAL A 768 16.02 -12.63 -8.49
C VAL A 768 14.60 -13.09 -8.83
N GLN A 769 13.58 -12.65 -8.09
CA GLN A 769 12.18 -12.98 -8.41
C GLN A 769 11.71 -12.40 -9.75
N THR A 770 12.08 -11.16 -10.07
CA THR A 770 11.76 -10.50 -11.34
C THR A 770 12.46 -11.18 -12.52
N ALA A 771 13.73 -11.57 -12.36
CA ALA A 771 14.46 -12.34 -13.37
C ALA A 771 13.85 -13.75 -13.58
N LEU A 772 13.45 -14.43 -12.49
CA LEU A 772 12.73 -15.71 -12.55
C LEU A 772 11.40 -15.57 -13.30
N ALA A 773 10.61 -14.52 -13.04
CA ALA A 773 9.34 -14.26 -13.72
C ALA A 773 9.53 -13.98 -15.23
N THR A 774 10.57 -13.22 -15.58
CA THR A 774 10.94 -12.94 -16.98
C THR A 774 11.33 -14.22 -17.71
N TRP A 775 12.15 -15.08 -17.09
CA TRP A 775 12.51 -16.39 -17.64
C TRP A 775 11.28 -17.27 -17.88
N LEU A 776 10.34 -17.32 -16.92
CA LEU A 776 9.10 -18.09 -17.03
C LEU A 776 8.21 -17.57 -18.17
N SER A 777 8.15 -16.26 -18.36
CA SER A 777 7.42 -15.63 -19.47
C SER A 777 8.01 -16.03 -20.83
N CYS A 778 9.35 -16.00 -20.97
CA CYS A 778 10.04 -16.49 -22.16
C CYS A 778 9.79 -17.98 -22.41
N ARG A 779 9.70 -18.78 -21.34
CA ARG A 779 9.39 -20.22 -21.42
C ARG A 779 7.95 -20.47 -21.92
N SER A 780 6.99 -19.69 -21.45
CA SER A 780 5.60 -19.73 -21.96
C SER A 780 5.55 -19.34 -23.44
N ALA A 781 6.26 -18.27 -23.81
CA ALA A 781 6.38 -17.82 -25.20
C ALA A 781 6.97 -18.89 -26.11
N GLN A 782 8.00 -19.61 -25.66
CA GLN A 782 8.59 -20.73 -26.38
C GLN A 782 7.54 -21.81 -26.68
N TRP A 783 6.72 -22.20 -25.70
CA TRP A 783 5.66 -23.19 -25.92
C TRP A 783 4.63 -22.69 -26.94
N CYS A 784 4.20 -21.43 -26.84
CA CYS A 784 3.23 -20.84 -27.77
C CYS A 784 3.79 -20.76 -29.20
N LEU A 785 5.02 -20.26 -29.38
CA LEU A 785 5.69 -20.17 -30.68
C LEU A 785 5.87 -21.55 -31.32
N ALA A 786 6.26 -22.56 -30.53
CA ALA A 786 6.38 -23.93 -31.01
C ALA A 786 5.03 -24.55 -31.45
N CYS A 787 3.90 -24.10 -30.87
CA CYS A 787 2.57 -24.54 -31.30
C CYS A 787 2.21 -24.04 -32.71
N ALA A 788 2.67 -22.83 -33.07
CA ALA A 788 2.45 -22.19 -34.36
C ALA A 788 3.33 -22.76 -35.49
N LEU A 789 4.31 -23.62 -35.15
CA LEU A 789 5.14 -24.33 -36.11
C LEU A 789 4.64 -25.77 -36.34
N SER A 790 5.01 -26.34 -37.50
CA SER A 790 4.68 -27.72 -37.85
C SER A 790 5.28 -28.71 -36.83
N PRO A 791 4.58 -29.80 -36.46
CA PRO A 791 5.11 -30.85 -35.59
C PRO A 791 6.41 -31.51 -36.10
N GLU A 792 6.70 -31.39 -37.40
CA GLU A 792 7.92 -31.93 -38.04
C GLU A 792 9.11 -30.96 -37.97
N ASP A 793 8.89 -29.72 -37.55
CA ASP A 793 9.92 -28.68 -37.47
C ASP A 793 10.84 -28.92 -36.25
N GLN A 794 12.15 -29.03 -36.50
CA GLN A 794 13.16 -29.39 -35.48
C GLN A 794 14.06 -28.22 -35.07
N THR A 795 13.61 -26.98 -35.27
CA THR A 795 14.36 -25.77 -34.87
C THR A 795 14.91 -25.83 -33.46
N VAL A 796 14.11 -26.33 -32.51
CA VAL A 796 14.54 -26.55 -31.13
C VAL A 796 14.36 -28.03 -30.76
N ARG A 797 15.44 -28.66 -30.29
CA ARG A 797 15.40 -30.04 -29.79
C ARG A 797 14.52 -30.13 -28.54
N SER A 798 13.31 -30.65 -28.73
CA SER A 798 12.35 -30.84 -27.64
C SER A 798 12.36 -32.29 -27.15
N SER A 799 12.31 -32.46 -25.83
CA SER A 799 12.10 -33.76 -25.19
C SER A 799 10.71 -34.34 -25.52
N ALA A 800 10.55 -35.66 -25.41
CA ALA A 800 9.25 -36.31 -25.65
C ALA A 800 8.13 -35.84 -24.71
N GLU A 801 8.49 -35.21 -23.58
CA GLU A 801 7.56 -34.58 -22.66
C GLU A 801 7.16 -33.17 -23.11
N GLU A 802 8.12 -32.34 -23.53
CA GLU A 802 7.86 -31.02 -24.11
C GLU A 802 6.98 -31.12 -25.36
N VAL A 803 7.20 -32.14 -26.21
CA VAL A 803 6.32 -32.40 -27.36
C VAL A 803 4.87 -32.63 -26.91
N ARG A 804 4.63 -33.37 -25.82
CA ARG A 804 3.27 -33.57 -25.29
C ARG A 804 2.65 -32.29 -24.72
N ILE A 805 3.47 -31.41 -24.14
CA ILE A 805 3.03 -30.09 -23.65
C ILE A 805 2.63 -29.20 -24.84
N ILE A 806 3.47 -29.15 -25.87
CA ILE A 806 3.21 -28.39 -27.10
C ILE A 806 1.95 -28.93 -27.80
N ASP A 807 1.79 -30.25 -27.92
CA ASP A 807 0.58 -30.86 -28.50
C ASP A 807 -0.68 -30.51 -27.71
N MET A 808 -0.58 -30.39 -26.39
CA MET A 808 -1.69 -29.97 -25.53
C MET A 808 -2.05 -28.49 -25.75
N TYR A 809 -1.06 -27.59 -25.74
CA TYR A 809 -1.26 -26.18 -26.04
C TYR A 809 -1.86 -25.98 -27.43
N ARG A 810 -1.32 -26.67 -28.45
CA ARG A 810 -1.84 -26.66 -29.82
C ARG A 810 -3.29 -27.14 -29.87
N GLY A 811 -3.62 -28.24 -29.19
CA GLY A 811 -4.99 -28.77 -29.13
C GLY A 811 -5.99 -27.78 -28.51
N ILE A 812 -5.57 -27.03 -27.48
CA ILE A 812 -6.39 -25.99 -26.82
C ILE A 812 -6.56 -24.77 -27.72
N MET A 813 -5.47 -24.23 -28.27
CA MET A 813 -5.50 -23.07 -29.18
C MET A 813 -6.32 -23.37 -30.44
N GLN A 814 -6.23 -24.58 -31.00
CA GLN A 814 -7.01 -25.03 -32.16
C GLN A 814 -8.45 -25.44 -31.82
N ARG A 815 -8.85 -25.41 -30.54
CA ARG A 815 -10.19 -25.79 -30.07
C ARG A 815 -10.57 -27.24 -30.41
N ASN A 816 -9.57 -28.13 -30.45
CA ASN A 816 -9.76 -29.54 -30.80
C ASN A 816 -9.93 -30.41 -29.54
N GLU A 817 -11.18 -30.51 -29.07
CA GLU A 817 -11.56 -31.30 -27.88
C GLU A 817 -11.12 -32.77 -27.98
N ALA A 818 -11.19 -33.37 -29.17
CA ALA A 818 -10.84 -34.78 -29.38
C ALA A 818 -9.33 -35.02 -29.19
N GLU A 819 -8.50 -34.09 -29.67
CA GLU A 819 -7.05 -34.17 -29.56
C GLU A 819 -6.60 -33.92 -28.12
N VAL A 820 -7.19 -32.94 -27.43
CA VAL A 820 -6.95 -32.69 -26.00
C VAL A 820 -7.25 -33.95 -25.18
N ARG A 821 -8.40 -34.61 -25.41
CA ARG A 821 -8.75 -35.88 -24.73
C ARG A 821 -7.80 -37.03 -25.05
N ARG A 822 -7.18 -37.04 -26.24
CA ARG A 822 -6.20 -38.06 -26.65
C ARG A 822 -4.87 -37.90 -25.93
N VAL A 823 -4.37 -36.66 -25.82
CA VAL A 823 -3.04 -36.35 -25.27
C VAL A 823 -3.03 -36.30 -23.73
N LEU A 824 -4.13 -35.82 -23.12
CA LEU A 824 -4.21 -35.56 -21.68
C LEU A 824 -3.82 -36.75 -20.77
N PRO A 825 -4.28 -38.01 -21.00
CA PRO A 825 -3.92 -39.13 -20.12
C PRO A 825 -2.42 -39.48 -20.16
N GLY A 826 -1.75 -39.19 -21.28
CA GLY A 826 -0.29 -39.33 -21.40
C GLY A 826 0.44 -38.27 -20.58
N LEU A 827 -0.02 -37.02 -20.64
CA LEU A 827 0.54 -35.89 -19.92
C LEU A 827 0.33 -36.01 -18.40
N LEU A 828 -0.87 -36.38 -17.94
CA LEU A 828 -1.14 -36.55 -16.51
C LEU A 828 -0.21 -37.58 -15.85
N ARG A 829 0.18 -38.63 -16.58
CA ARG A 829 1.12 -39.65 -16.08
C ARG A 829 2.57 -39.15 -16.03
N SER A 830 3.00 -38.28 -16.94
CA SER A 830 4.35 -37.71 -16.87
C SER A 830 4.48 -36.67 -15.77
N LEU A 831 3.42 -35.90 -15.52
CA LEU A 831 3.42 -34.85 -14.50
C LEU A 831 3.52 -35.38 -13.07
N GLN A 832 2.94 -36.54 -12.76
CA GLN A 832 2.86 -37.11 -11.39
C GLN A 832 4.17 -37.12 -10.59
N ASN A 833 5.32 -37.28 -11.25
CA ASN A 833 6.63 -37.37 -10.59
C ASN A 833 7.44 -36.07 -10.63
N LYS A 834 6.86 -34.97 -11.12
CA LYS A 834 7.55 -33.68 -11.24
C LYS A 834 7.39 -32.83 -9.98
N PRO A 835 8.40 -32.00 -9.64
CA PRO A 835 8.29 -31.09 -8.52
C PRO A 835 7.23 -30.03 -8.79
N LEU A 836 6.28 -29.89 -7.87
CA LEU A 836 5.34 -28.76 -7.84
C LEU A 836 5.59 -27.84 -6.63
N LEU A 837 6.29 -28.33 -5.61
CA LEU A 837 6.67 -27.56 -4.43
C LEU A 837 8.10 -27.04 -4.58
N TYR A 838 8.34 -25.84 -4.07
CA TYR A 838 9.68 -25.26 -3.94
C TYR A 838 9.83 -24.59 -2.57
N VAL A 839 11.08 -24.45 -2.12
CA VAL A 839 11.42 -23.60 -0.97
C VAL A 839 11.60 -22.19 -1.51
N PRO A 840 10.92 -21.15 -0.98
CA PRO A 840 11.08 -19.78 -1.44
C PRO A 840 12.48 -19.25 -1.12
N LEU A 841 12.89 -18.20 -1.83
CA LEU A 841 14.26 -17.65 -1.74
C LEU A 841 14.58 -17.15 -0.32
N GLU A 842 13.61 -16.55 0.37
CA GLU A 842 13.71 -16.08 1.77
C GLU A 842 14.08 -17.19 2.78
N HIS A 843 13.82 -18.45 2.43
CA HIS A 843 14.13 -19.62 3.25
C HIS A 843 15.29 -20.45 2.67
N GLY A 844 16.12 -19.85 1.82
CA GLY A 844 17.31 -20.50 1.23
C GLY A 844 16.99 -21.42 0.05
N GLY A 845 15.87 -21.21 -0.64
CA GLY A 845 15.51 -21.98 -1.83
C GLY A 845 16.45 -21.75 -3.02
N GLU A 846 16.85 -22.83 -3.71
CA GLU A 846 17.70 -22.73 -4.90
C GLU A 846 16.89 -22.28 -6.14
N PRO A 847 17.32 -21.23 -6.88
CA PRO A 847 16.58 -20.70 -8.02
C PRO A 847 16.22 -21.75 -9.11
N LYS A 848 17.10 -22.73 -9.37
CA LYS A 848 16.87 -23.81 -10.35
C LYS A 848 15.69 -24.72 -9.97
N GLN A 849 15.52 -25.00 -8.67
CA GLN A 849 14.40 -25.79 -8.18
C GLN A 849 13.10 -24.99 -8.31
N ILE A 850 13.16 -23.69 -8.01
CA ILE A 850 12.04 -22.75 -8.17
C ILE A 850 11.60 -22.67 -9.63
N LEU A 851 12.52 -22.49 -10.58
CA LEU A 851 12.21 -22.46 -12.02
C LEU A 851 11.51 -23.73 -12.49
N THR A 852 12.00 -24.89 -12.07
CA THR A 852 11.42 -26.18 -12.45
C THR A 852 10.00 -26.32 -11.92
N ALA A 853 9.78 -26.01 -10.64
CA ALA A 853 8.46 -26.08 -10.01
C ALA A 853 7.49 -25.06 -10.63
N ARG A 854 7.90 -23.78 -10.76
CA ARG A 854 7.07 -22.71 -11.33
C ARG A 854 6.72 -22.95 -12.80
N SER A 855 7.61 -23.55 -13.59
CA SER A 855 7.29 -23.97 -14.97
C SER A 855 6.15 -24.98 -15.01
N MET A 856 6.15 -25.96 -14.09
CA MET A 856 5.06 -26.94 -14.00
C MET A 856 3.78 -26.29 -13.46
N GLN A 857 3.89 -25.37 -12.49
CA GLN A 857 2.75 -24.62 -11.97
C GLN A 857 2.09 -23.79 -13.07
N MET A 858 2.86 -23.09 -13.89
CA MET A 858 2.39 -22.34 -15.07
C MET A 858 1.70 -23.26 -16.10
N LEU A 859 2.26 -24.44 -16.38
CA LEU A 859 1.58 -25.41 -17.24
C LEU A 859 0.21 -25.82 -16.66
N VAL A 860 0.16 -26.15 -15.36
CA VAL A 860 -1.08 -26.63 -14.73
C VAL A 860 -2.12 -25.51 -14.63
N ARG A 861 -1.73 -24.29 -14.27
CA ARG A 861 -2.60 -23.11 -14.25
C ARG A 861 -3.25 -22.89 -15.63
N PHE A 862 -2.47 -22.94 -16.72
CA PHE A 862 -2.94 -22.74 -18.09
C PHE A 862 -4.01 -23.77 -18.47
N LEU A 863 -3.75 -25.03 -18.16
CA LEU A 863 -4.71 -26.09 -18.40
C LEU A 863 -5.97 -25.94 -17.55
N LEU A 864 -5.85 -25.57 -16.27
CA LEU A 864 -7.01 -25.37 -15.38
C LEU A 864 -7.87 -24.16 -15.78
N ALA A 865 -7.27 -23.14 -16.40
CA ALA A 865 -7.99 -21.98 -16.93
C ALA A 865 -8.75 -22.31 -18.23
N HIS A 866 -8.13 -23.05 -19.15
CA HIS A 866 -8.65 -23.24 -20.51
C HIS A 866 -9.43 -24.54 -20.74
N LEU A 867 -9.18 -25.63 -20.02
CA LEU A 867 -9.94 -26.88 -20.15
C LEU A 867 -11.45 -26.70 -19.88
N PRO A 868 -11.88 -25.93 -18.86
CA PRO A 868 -13.31 -25.67 -18.65
C PRO A 868 -13.96 -24.94 -19.82
N GLN A 869 -13.23 -24.06 -20.50
CA GLN A 869 -13.70 -23.32 -21.67
C GLN A 869 -13.88 -24.20 -22.91
N LEU A 870 -13.35 -25.42 -22.91
CA LEU A 870 -13.63 -26.45 -23.93
C LEU A 870 -14.76 -27.40 -23.51
N GLY A 871 -15.39 -27.17 -22.35
CA GLY A 871 -16.41 -28.06 -21.78
C GLY A 871 -15.86 -29.32 -21.10
N LEU A 872 -14.55 -29.36 -20.82
CA LEU A 872 -13.84 -30.49 -20.22
C LEU A 872 -13.75 -30.35 -18.69
N LEU A 873 -14.91 -30.29 -18.03
CA LEU A 873 -15.00 -30.04 -16.58
C LEU A 873 -14.46 -31.21 -15.75
N ARG A 874 -14.81 -32.44 -16.13
CA ARG A 874 -14.29 -33.66 -15.48
C ARG A 874 -12.77 -33.74 -15.57
N GLU A 875 -12.21 -33.50 -16.76
CA GLU A 875 -10.77 -33.53 -17.02
C GLU A 875 -10.03 -32.49 -16.16
N THR A 876 -10.65 -31.30 -15.94
CA THR A 876 -10.13 -30.25 -15.06
C THR A 876 -10.01 -30.73 -13.61
N TRP A 877 -11.03 -31.40 -13.07
CA TRP A 877 -10.99 -31.99 -11.72
C TRP A 877 -9.91 -33.08 -11.58
N HIS A 878 -9.69 -33.88 -12.63
CA HIS A 878 -8.61 -34.88 -12.65
C HIS A 878 -7.22 -34.27 -12.73
N LEU A 879 -7.05 -33.17 -13.47
CA LEU A 879 -5.78 -32.43 -13.48
C LEU A 879 -5.45 -31.87 -12.09
N LEU A 880 -6.44 -31.28 -11.40
CA LEU A 880 -6.26 -30.82 -10.03
C LEU A 880 -5.89 -31.97 -9.08
N ARG A 881 -6.52 -33.13 -9.24
CA ARG A 881 -6.15 -34.35 -8.49
C ARG A 881 -4.70 -34.76 -8.74
N THR A 882 -4.23 -34.67 -9.98
CA THR A 882 -2.83 -34.95 -10.34
C THR A 882 -1.90 -33.92 -9.71
N ALA A 883 -2.22 -32.63 -9.72
CA ALA A 883 -1.42 -31.60 -9.04
C ALA A 883 -1.22 -31.92 -7.55
N ARG A 884 -2.27 -32.38 -6.85
CA ARG A 884 -2.15 -32.83 -5.46
C ARG A 884 -1.23 -34.06 -5.30
N GLN A 885 -1.26 -34.98 -6.25
CA GLN A 885 -0.35 -36.14 -6.25
C GLN A 885 1.10 -35.71 -6.46
N MET A 886 1.34 -34.72 -7.31
CA MET A 886 2.67 -34.15 -7.56
C MET A 886 3.26 -33.58 -6.28
N GLU A 887 2.51 -32.77 -5.52
CA GLU A 887 2.99 -32.20 -4.26
C GLU A 887 3.34 -33.26 -3.22
N ARG A 888 2.52 -34.32 -3.11
CA ARG A 888 2.80 -35.44 -2.19
C ARG A 888 4.04 -36.25 -2.60
N ALA A 889 4.30 -36.38 -3.89
CA ALA A 889 5.44 -37.14 -4.41
C ALA A 889 6.76 -36.37 -4.31
N SER A 890 6.73 -35.03 -4.26
CA SER A 890 7.90 -34.17 -4.47
C SER A 890 8.14 -33.14 -3.36
N ARG A 891 7.90 -33.51 -2.09
CA ARG A 891 8.05 -32.59 -0.95
C ARG A 891 9.54 -32.32 -0.63
N PRO A 892 10.03 -31.07 -0.76
CA PRO A 892 11.41 -30.74 -0.40
C PRO A 892 11.59 -30.71 1.13
N ARG A 893 12.86 -30.75 1.59
CA ARG A 893 13.20 -30.56 3.01
C ARG A 893 13.17 -29.05 3.32
N GLY A 894 12.38 -28.64 4.31
CA GLY A 894 12.25 -27.24 4.71
C GLY A 894 10.82 -26.70 4.56
N MET A 895 10.66 -25.38 4.74
CA MET A 895 9.38 -24.69 4.54
C MET A 895 9.11 -24.55 3.05
N ALA A 896 8.26 -25.42 2.52
CA ALA A 896 7.88 -25.44 1.11
C ALA A 896 6.57 -24.69 0.89
N VAL A 897 6.49 -23.89 -0.18
CA VAL A 897 5.26 -23.20 -0.59
C VAL A 897 4.45 -24.12 -1.50
N THR A 898 3.16 -24.28 -1.19
CA THR A 898 2.18 -24.98 -2.02
C THR A 898 1.40 -23.97 -2.85
N GLU A 899 1.30 -24.23 -4.16
CA GLU A 899 0.47 -23.45 -5.08
C GLU A 899 -0.93 -24.05 -5.23
N PHE A 900 -1.24 -25.13 -4.51
CA PHE A 900 -2.49 -25.84 -4.67
C PHE A 900 -3.71 -24.95 -4.39
N ASP A 901 -3.63 -23.99 -3.47
CA ASP A 901 -4.70 -23.00 -3.25
C ASP A 901 -5.02 -22.21 -4.53
N ARG A 902 -4.00 -21.62 -5.16
CA ARG A 902 -4.18 -20.86 -6.39
C ARG A 902 -4.67 -21.75 -7.54
N LEU A 903 -4.12 -22.95 -7.69
CA LEU A 903 -4.57 -23.94 -8.68
C LEU A 903 -6.03 -24.34 -8.44
N PHE A 904 -6.41 -24.58 -7.20
CA PHE A 904 -7.76 -24.94 -6.78
C PHE A 904 -8.76 -23.83 -7.13
N ARG A 905 -8.44 -22.58 -6.77
CA ARG A 905 -9.26 -21.41 -7.07
C ARG A 905 -9.46 -21.24 -8.57
N ILE A 906 -8.40 -21.34 -9.37
CA ILE A 906 -8.48 -21.26 -10.84
C ILE A 906 -9.38 -22.37 -11.39
N ALA A 907 -9.18 -23.61 -10.94
CA ALA A 907 -9.95 -24.76 -11.41
C ALA A 907 -11.46 -24.63 -11.09
N LEU A 908 -11.79 -24.30 -9.83
CA LEU A 908 -13.16 -24.18 -9.38
C LEU A 908 -13.84 -22.96 -10.01
N ARG A 909 -13.18 -21.79 -10.02
CA ARG A 909 -13.71 -20.57 -10.63
C ARG A 909 -14.06 -20.77 -12.09
N ASN A 910 -13.12 -21.21 -12.93
CA ASN A 910 -13.37 -21.40 -14.37
C ASN A 910 -14.42 -22.49 -14.64
N THR A 911 -14.47 -23.54 -13.80
CA THR A 911 -15.52 -24.57 -13.90
C THR A 911 -16.90 -23.98 -13.62
N LEU A 912 -17.05 -23.23 -12.53
CA LEU A 912 -18.32 -22.61 -12.14
C LEU A 912 -18.73 -21.50 -13.11
N GLU A 913 -17.82 -20.65 -13.56
CA GLU A 913 -18.11 -19.59 -14.54
C GLU A 913 -18.66 -20.18 -15.85
N CYS A 914 -18.05 -21.27 -16.33
CA CYS A 914 -18.51 -21.98 -17.51
C CYS A 914 -19.94 -22.54 -17.32
N VAL A 915 -20.23 -23.14 -16.15
CA VAL A 915 -21.55 -23.69 -15.81
C VAL A 915 -22.61 -22.58 -15.68
N VAL A 916 -22.29 -21.47 -15.01
CA VAL A 916 -23.21 -20.35 -14.81
C VAL A 916 -23.52 -19.67 -16.15
N ARG A 917 -22.53 -19.42 -17.00
CA ARG A 917 -22.74 -18.88 -18.35
C ARG A 917 -23.56 -19.82 -19.22
N ALA A 918 -23.23 -21.12 -19.23
CA ALA A 918 -24.00 -22.11 -19.99
C ALA A 918 -25.46 -22.23 -19.52
N SER A 919 -25.74 -21.94 -18.24
CA SER A 919 -27.09 -22.01 -17.68
C SER A 919 -28.07 -21.01 -18.28
N GLU A 920 -27.58 -19.89 -18.83
CA GLU A 920 -28.41 -18.86 -19.48
C GLU A 920 -29.15 -19.40 -20.71
N ASP A 921 -28.54 -20.34 -21.43
CA ASP A 921 -29.13 -20.96 -22.61
C ASP A 921 -29.98 -22.20 -22.30
N TRP A 922 -29.97 -22.68 -21.05
CA TRP A 922 -30.70 -23.90 -20.67
C TRP A 922 -32.20 -23.67 -20.58
N LYS A 923 -32.96 -24.69 -21.02
CA LYS A 923 -34.43 -24.67 -21.07
C LYS A 923 -34.99 -23.40 -21.77
N GLY A 924 -34.24 -22.79 -22.70
CA GLY A 924 -34.62 -21.55 -23.39
C GLY A 924 -34.64 -20.32 -22.48
N GLY A 925 -33.68 -20.20 -21.56
CA GLY A 925 -33.54 -19.05 -20.65
C GLY A 925 -34.50 -19.04 -19.45
N ARG A 926 -35.13 -20.19 -19.14
CA ARG A 926 -36.08 -20.35 -18.01
C ARG A 926 -35.59 -21.32 -16.94
N PHE A 927 -34.28 -21.46 -16.80
CA PHE A 927 -33.68 -22.25 -15.73
C PHE A 927 -33.75 -21.45 -14.42
N SER A 928 -34.21 -22.06 -13.32
CA SER A 928 -34.37 -21.35 -12.04
C SER A 928 -33.02 -21.24 -11.33
N ASP A 929 -32.85 -20.18 -10.52
CA ASP A 929 -31.65 -19.99 -9.71
C ASP A 929 -31.53 -21.09 -8.63
N GLU A 930 -32.65 -21.63 -8.13
CA GLU A 930 -32.68 -22.80 -7.23
C GLU A 930 -32.12 -24.07 -7.91
N ASP A 931 -32.57 -24.39 -9.14
CA ASP A 931 -32.06 -25.53 -9.91
C ASP A 931 -30.54 -25.36 -10.22
N LEU A 932 -30.07 -24.12 -10.38
CA LEU A 932 -28.65 -23.80 -10.61
C LEU A 932 -27.82 -24.05 -9.35
N ILE A 933 -28.32 -23.65 -8.19
CA ILE A 933 -27.66 -23.87 -6.91
C ILE A 933 -27.51 -25.35 -6.60
N GLU A 934 -28.47 -26.21 -6.96
CA GLU A 934 -28.32 -27.66 -6.82
C GLU A 934 -27.11 -28.19 -7.61
N ILE A 935 -26.97 -27.78 -8.88
CA ILE A 935 -25.85 -28.20 -9.74
C ILE A 935 -24.51 -27.63 -9.22
N VAL A 936 -24.49 -26.36 -8.83
CA VAL A 936 -23.30 -25.71 -8.25
C VAL A 936 -22.91 -26.40 -6.95
N GLY A 937 -23.88 -26.75 -6.10
CA GLY A 937 -23.69 -27.49 -4.86
C GLY A 937 -23.02 -28.85 -5.09
N GLU A 938 -23.53 -29.66 -6.04
CA GLU A 938 -22.92 -30.95 -6.38
C GLU A 938 -21.45 -30.81 -6.85
N ILE A 939 -21.14 -29.76 -7.63
CA ILE A 939 -19.77 -29.50 -8.10
C ILE A 939 -18.89 -29.06 -6.92
N VAL A 940 -19.35 -28.13 -6.08
CA VAL A 940 -18.59 -27.63 -4.93
C VAL A 940 -18.28 -28.75 -3.95
N GLU A 941 -19.21 -29.68 -3.69
CA GLU A 941 -18.97 -30.84 -2.84
C GLU A 941 -17.83 -31.72 -3.37
N LEU A 942 -17.78 -31.99 -4.68
CA LEU A 942 -16.73 -32.79 -5.31
C LEU A 942 -15.34 -32.13 -5.23
N TYR A 943 -15.28 -30.80 -5.24
CA TYR A 943 -14.05 -30.04 -5.02
C TYR A 943 -13.69 -29.94 -3.54
N LEU A 944 -14.68 -29.78 -2.65
CA LEU A 944 -14.50 -29.71 -1.21
C LEU A 944 -13.85 -31.00 -0.66
N ASP A 945 -14.26 -32.17 -1.15
CA ASP A 945 -13.61 -33.45 -0.84
C ASP A 945 -12.09 -33.40 -1.11
N GLN A 946 -11.68 -32.88 -2.27
CA GLN A 946 -10.27 -32.78 -2.62
C GLN A 946 -9.53 -31.73 -1.78
N TRP A 947 -10.21 -30.63 -1.47
CA TRP A 947 -9.69 -29.51 -0.68
C TRP A 947 -9.38 -29.93 0.75
N LEU A 948 -10.33 -30.57 1.44
CA LEU A 948 -10.16 -31.00 2.84
C LEU A 948 -9.05 -32.04 2.99
N GLU A 949 -8.92 -32.96 2.03
CA GLU A 949 -7.82 -33.93 1.99
C GLU A 949 -6.43 -33.26 1.80
N HIS A 950 -6.39 -32.06 1.24
CA HIS A 950 -5.17 -31.28 1.06
C HIS A 950 -4.90 -30.35 2.26
N SER A 951 -5.90 -29.55 2.64
CA SER A 951 -5.80 -28.51 3.67
C SER A 951 -5.31 -29.07 5.00
N GLY A 952 -5.74 -30.28 5.38
CA GLY A 952 -5.32 -30.95 6.61
C GLY A 952 -3.85 -31.36 6.68
N THR A 953 -3.10 -31.33 5.55
CA THR A 953 -1.68 -31.74 5.51
C THR A 953 -0.69 -30.57 5.61
N MET A 954 -1.18 -29.34 5.47
CA MET A 954 -0.41 -28.11 5.45
C MET A 954 -0.55 -27.33 6.77
N ARG A 955 0.51 -26.62 7.19
CA ARG A 955 0.43 -25.59 8.24
C ARG A 955 0.15 -24.22 7.61
N LEU A 956 -0.83 -23.49 8.13
CA LEU A 956 -1.22 -22.16 7.62
C LEU A 956 -0.37 -21.04 8.22
N SER A 957 0.06 -21.20 9.47
CA SER A 957 0.88 -20.22 10.19
C SER A 957 1.78 -20.93 11.19
N SER A 958 2.93 -20.32 11.49
CA SER A 958 3.81 -20.70 12.59
C SER A 958 3.08 -20.80 13.94
N VAL A 959 2.03 -19.99 14.16
CA VAL A 959 1.19 -20.00 15.36
C VAL A 959 0.51 -21.36 15.58
N GLU A 960 0.29 -22.16 14.53
CA GLU A 960 -0.28 -23.50 14.70
C GLU A 960 0.60 -24.45 15.50
N ALA A 961 1.92 -24.21 15.57
CA ALA A 961 2.80 -24.93 16.47
C ALA A 961 2.40 -24.73 17.94
N LEU A 962 1.91 -23.53 18.29
CA LEU A 962 1.45 -23.18 19.64
C LEU A 962 0.08 -23.80 19.97
N LYS A 963 -0.61 -24.47 19.03
CA LYS A 963 -1.79 -25.29 19.38
C LYS A 963 -1.41 -26.55 20.16
N VAL A 964 -0.15 -26.98 20.08
CA VAL A 964 0.37 -28.12 20.84
C VAL A 964 0.66 -27.65 22.27
N GLU A 965 -0.14 -28.11 23.24
CA GLU A 965 -0.11 -27.61 24.64
C GLU A 965 1.29 -27.62 25.30
N PRO A 966 2.13 -28.67 25.17
CA PRO A 966 3.51 -28.61 25.69
C PRO A 966 4.34 -27.46 25.14
N VAL A 967 4.27 -27.21 23.82
CA VAL A 967 5.02 -26.12 23.17
C VAL A 967 4.51 -24.77 23.68
N TRP A 968 3.19 -24.63 23.81
CA TRP A 968 2.58 -23.43 24.37
C TRP A 968 3.05 -23.14 25.81
N ASP A 969 3.03 -24.14 26.68
CA ASP A 969 3.43 -23.98 28.07
C ASP A 969 4.91 -23.55 28.19
N ASP A 970 5.79 -24.14 27.38
CA ASP A 970 7.22 -23.80 27.33
C ASP A 970 7.43 -22.37 26.80
N THR A 971 6.82 -22.01 25.67
CA THR A 971 6.91 -20.65 25.11
C THR A 971 6.34 -19.60 26.06
N ALA A 972 5.18 -19.86 26.68
CA ALA A 972 4.57 -18.94 27.63
C ALA A 972 5.43 -18.75 28.90
N LYS A 973 6.13 -19.80 29.34
CA LYS A 973 7.08 -19.73 30.46
C LYS A 973 8.34 -18.96 30.07
N PHE A 974 8.87 -19.17 28.86
CA PHE A 974 10.01 -18.44 28.32
C PHE A 974 9.73 -16.93 28.29
N VAL A 975 8.60 -16.53 27.68
CA VAL A 975 8.18 -15.12 27.60
C VAL A 975 8.03 -14.49 28.98
N LYS A 976 7.38 -15.16 29.95
CA LYS A 976 7.24 -14.63 31.31
C LYS A 976 8.57 -14.45 32.05
N THR A 977 9.59 -15.23 31.69
CA THR A 977 10.87 -15.26 32.41
C THR A 977 11.87 -14.28 31.83
N TYR A 978 11.88 -14.12 30.50
CA TYR A 978 12.91 -13.39 29.74
C TYR A 978 12.35 -12.24 28.89
N GLY A 979 11.03 -12.15 28.68
CA GLY A 979 10.42 -11.22 27.73
C GLY A 979 10.68 -9.73 28.00
N SER A 980 10.95 -9.32 29.24
CA SER A 980 11.18 -7.92 29.61
C SER A 980 12.36 -7.28 28.85
N ASP A 981 13.39 -8.06 28.54
CA ASP A 981 14.65 -7.55 28.01
C ASP A 981 14.69 -7.65 26.47
N ILE A 982 14.08 -8.69 25.92
CA ILE A 982 14.19 -9.08 24.49
C ILE A 982 12.92 -8.81 23.66
N LEU A 983 11.73 -8.67 24.27
CA LEU A 983 10.46 -8.46 23.56
C LEU A 983 9.97 -7.01 23.74
N ASN A 984 10.84 -6.06 23.43
CA ASN A 984 10.52 -4.64 23.44
C ASN A 984 10.30 -4.10 22.02
N ALA A 985 9.63 -2.95 21.90
CA ALA A 985 9.25 -2.37 20.61
C ALA A 985 10.43 -2.00 19.70
N ARG A 986 11.62 -1.74 20.26
CA ARG A 986 12.83 -1.40 19.48
C ARG A 986 13.38 -2.64 18.75
N ILE A 987 13.49 -3.76 19.46
CA ILE A 987 13.98 -5.02 18.89
C ILE A 987 12.94 -5.57 17.90
N LEU A 988 11.65 -5.47 18.24
CA LEU A 988 10.54 -6.01 17.44
C LEU A 988 10.14 -5.14 16.25
N THR A 989 11.07 -4.40 15.65
CA THR A 989 10.88 -3.75 14.35
C THR A 989 10.99 -4.80 13.24
N LEU A 990 10.19 -4.64 12.19
CA LEU A 990 10.05 -5.67 11.14
C LEU A 990 11.39 -6.02 10.48
N GLY A 991 12.15 -5.02 10.04
CA GLY A 991 13.46 -5.23 9.37
C GLY A 991 14.48 -5.90 10.29
N ASN A 992 14.57 -5.45 11.54
CA ASN A 992 15.48 -6.05 12.52
C ASN A 992 15.15 -7.53 12.80
N VAL A 993 13.87 -7.86 13.02
CA VAL A 993 13.47 -9.25 13.30
C VAL A 993 13.69 -10.15 12.09
N ARG A 994 13.42 -9.67 10.87
CA ARG A 994 13.71 -10.43 9.63
C ARG A 994 15.21 -10.69 9.47
N ALA A 995 16.04 -9.68 9.67
CA ALA A 995 17.49 -9.83 9.62
C ALA A 995 18.00 -10.85 10.65
N ILE A 996 17.49 -10.81 11.90
CA ILE A 996 17.83 -11.80 12.94
C ILE A 996 17.41 -13.22 12.54
N LEU A 997 16.23 -13.39 11.94
CA LEU A 997 15.77 -14.71 11.49
C LEU A 997 16.61 -15.24 10.33
N HIS A 998 17.05 -14.37 9.43
CA HIS A 998 17.90 -14.73 8.29
C HIS A 998 19.34 -15.06 8.71
N SER A 999 19.97 -14.22 9.54
CA SER A 999 21.34 -14.43 10.02
C SER A 999 21.45 -15.56 11.06
N GLY A 1000 20.34 -15.83 11.75
CA GLY A 1000 20.19 -16.87 12.74
C GLY A 1000 20.18 -16.32 14.17
N VAL A 1001 19.17 -16.72 14.94
CA VAL A 1001 18.97 -16.29 16.34
C VAL A 1001 20.19 -16.59 17.22
N SER A 1002 20.92 -17.67 16.93
CA SER A 1002 22.14 -18.00 17.66
C SER A 1002 23.23 -16.92 17.53
N LYS A 1003 23.39 -16.30 16.35
CA LYS A 1003 24.33 -15.19 16.14
C LYS A 1003 23.86 -13.94 16.89
N PHE A 1004 22.56 -13.67 16.91
CA PHE A 1004 22.00 -12.57 17.69
C PHE A 1004 22.26 -12.72 19.20
N LEU A 1005 22.14 -13.93 19.75
CA LEU A 1005 22.52 -14.18 21.16
C LEU A 1005 24.01 -13.95 21.43
N GLU A 1006 24.87 -14.24 20.45
CA GLU A 1006 26.32 -13.99 20.48
C GLU A 1006 26.63 -12.49 20.53
N TYR A 1007 25.95 -11.72 19.68
CA TYR A 1007 26.04 -10.27 19.65
C TYR A 1007 25.60 -9.64 20.98
N LEU A 1008 24.47 -10.08 21.53
CA LEU A 1008 23.98 -9.60 22.83
C LEU A 1008 24.97 -9.89 23.97
N GLU A 1009 25.68 -11.01 23.91
CA GLU A 1009 26.71 -11.36 24.90
C GLU A 1009 27.97 -10.49 24.78
N GLN A 1010 28.36 -10.11 23.56
CA GLN A 1010 29.54 -9.27 23.30
C GLN A 1010 29.30 -7.79 23.63
N ASN A 1011 28.07 -7.30 23.45
CA ASN A 1011 27.69 -5.89 23.61
C ASN A 1011 26.77 -5.64 24.82
N GLU A 1012 26.89 -6.48 25.86
CA GLU A 1012 26.07 -6.35 27.07
C GLU A 1012 26.37 -5.04 27.82
N ASP A 1013 25.33 -4.26 28.14
CA ASP A 1013 25.44 -3.08 29.00
C ASP A 1013 25.68 -3.51 30.46
N PRO A 1014 26.84 -3.21 31.07
CA PRO A 1014 27.13 -3.59 32.45
C PRO A 1014 26.19 -2.97 33.49
N LEU A 1015 25.50 -1.87 33.13
CA LEU A 1015 24.53 -1.19 34.00
C LEU A 1015 23.11 -1.77 33.87
N ARG A 1016 22.84 -2.59 32.83
CA ARG A 1016 21.54 -3.21 32.55
C ARG A 1016 21.74 -4.67 32.11
N PRO A 1017 22.08 -5.58 33.03
CA PRO A 1017 22.31 -6.98 32.71
C PRO A 1017 21.03 -7.66 32.20
N VAL A 1018 21.18 -8.50 31.17
CA VAL A 1018 20.06 -9.23 30.55
C VAL A 1018 19.92 -10.59 31.21
N LYS A 1019 18.76 -10.86 31.80
CA LYS A 1019 18.54 -12.10 32.59
C LYS A 1019 18.69 -13.37 31.76
N LEU A 1020 18.36 -13.32 30.47
CA LEU A 1020 18.55 -14.44 29.55
C LEU A 1020 20.04 -14.81 29.41
N LEU A 1021 20.93 -13.83 29.33
CA LEU A 1021 22.38 -14.05 29.22
C LEU A 1021 22.94 -14.64 30.52
N ASP A 1022 22.48 -14.17 31.69
CA ASP A 1022 22.86 -14.75 32.98
C ASP A 1022 22.44 -16.23 33.11
N ASP A 1023 21.23 -16.57 32.66
CA ASP A 1023 20.72 -17.93 32.72
C ASP A 1023 21.40 -18.86 31.68
N LEU A 1024 21.82 -18.32 30.53
CA LEU A 1024 22.67 -19.03 29.55
C LEU A 1024 24.06 -19.31 30.13
N ARG A 1025 24.73 -18.30 30.72
CA ARG A 1025 26.05 -18.45 31.35
C ARG A 1025 26.03 -19.41 32.55
N SER A 1026 24.93 -19.43 33.30
CA SER A 1026 24.74 -20.36 34.43
C SER A 1026 24.22 -21.75 34.02
N GLY A 1027 23.90 -21.97 32.74
CA GLY A 1027 23.44 -23.25 32.20
C GLY A 1027 22.04 -23.66 32.64
N LYS A 1028 21.17 -22.71 33.02
CA LYS A 1028 19.77 -22.98 33.38
C LYS A 1028 18.87 -23.23 32.16
N ILE A 1029 19.25 -22.67 31.02
CA ILE A 1029 18.63 -22.89 29.72
C ILE A 1029 19.73 -23.17 28.72
N ASP A 1030 19.50 -24.09 27.80
CA ASP A 1030 20.45 -24.37 26.73
C ASP A 1030 20.35 -23.31 25.61
N ARG A 1031 21.46 -23.07 24.91
CA ARG A 1031 21.50 -22.09 23.83
C ARG A 1031 20.62 -22.49 22.65
N GLU A 1032 20.56 -23.78 22.30
CA GLU A 1032 19.69 -24.26 21.23
C GLU A 1032 18.21 -24.09 21.62
N GLU A 1033 17.86 -24.43 22.88
CA GLU A 1033 16.49 -24.25 23.40
C GLU A 1033 16.06 -22.78 23.37
N ALA A 1034 16.93 -21.85 23.80
CA ALA A 1034 16.64 -20.41 23.75
C ALA A 1034 16.49 -19.90 22.31
N ALA A 1035 17.33 -20.37 21.38
CA ALA A 1035 17.28 -20.00 19.98
C ALA A 1035 16.00 -20.52 19.29
N GLU A 1036 15.56 -21.74 19.58
CA GLU A 1036 14.31 -22.31 19.05
C GLU A 1036 13.07 -21.52 19.51
N GLN A 1037 13.01 -21.15 20.80
CA GLN A 1037 11.90 -20.36 21.34
C GLN A 1037 11.83 -18.96 20.73
N LEU A 1038 12.98 -18.27 20.65
CA LEU A 1038 13.08 -16.96 20.03
C LEU A 1038 12.75 -17.00 18.54
N HIS A 1039 13.22 -18.02 17.81
CA HIS A 1039 12.91 -18.21 16.40
C HIS A 1039 11.40 -18.33 16.18
N LEU A 1040 10.71 -19.15 16.99
CA LEU A 1040 9.25 -19.29 16.92
C LEU A 1040 8.53 -17.97 17.22
N ILE A 1041 8.93 -17.24 18.27
CA ILE A 1041 8.27 -15.98 18.66
C ILE A 1041 8.47 -14.92 17.57
N TYR A 1042 9.70 -14.75 17.08
CA TYR A 1042 10.04 -13.78 16.05
C TYR A 1042 9.37 -14.10 14.71
N GLN A 1043 9.30 -15.39 14.33
CA GLN A 1043 8.54 -15.79 13.15
C GLN A 1043 7.05 -15.45 13.29
N VAL A 1044 6.44 -15.66 14.46
CA VAL A 1044 5.04 -15.27 14.71
C VAL A 1044 4.87 -13.75 14.62
N VAL A 1045 5.83 -12.96 15.12
CA VAL A 1045 5.78 -11.49 15.03
C VAL A 1045 5.86 -11.04 13.58
N VAL A 1046 6.76 -11.60 12.77
CA VAL A 1046 6.88 -11.26 11.34
C VAL A 1046 5.61 -11.65 10.57
N GLU A 1047 5.03 -12.83 10.84
CA GLU A 1047 3.78 -13.28 10.18
C GLU A 1047 2.54 -12.47 10.59
N LYS A 1048 2.50 -11.92 11.81
CA LYS A 1048 1.34 -11.21 12.38
C LYS A 1048 1.71 -9.81 12.87
N PHE A 1049 2.55 -9.10 12.12
CA PHE A 1049 3.13 -7.80 12.52
C PHE A 1049 2.08 -6.71 12.76
N ASP A 1050 1.07 -6.64 11.92
CA ASP A 1050 -0.07 -5.71 12.04
C ASP A 1050 -0.90 -5.97 13.31
N ARG A 1051 -1.01 -7.24 13.76
CA ARG A 1051 -1.61 -7.57 15.08
C ARG A 1051 -0.72 -7.15 16.24
N PHE A 1052 0.60 -7.25 16.07
CA PHE A 1052 1.57 -6.75 17.05
C PHE A 1052 1.51 -5.22 17.17
N LEU A 1053 1.42 -4.48 16.06
CA LEU A 1053 1.26 -3.02 16.08
C LEU A 1053 -0.02 -2.58 16.80
N GLU A 1054 -1.14 -3.26 16.56
CA GLU A 1054 -2.38 -3.01 17.30
C GLU A 1054 -2.22 -3.31 18.79
N TYR A 1055 -1.61 -4.44 19.15
CA TYR A 1055 -1.34 -4.78 20.55
C TYR A 1055 -0.50 -3.71 21.23
N ASN A 1056 0.53 -3.21 20.54
CA ASN A 1056 1.43 -2.18 21.04
C ASN A 1056 0.72 -0.84 21.29
N THR A 1057 -0.21 -0.47 20.41
CA THR A 1057 -0.88 0.84 20.44
C THR A 1057 -2.17 0.87 21.29
N THR A 1058 -2.92 -0.23 21.36
CA THR A 1058 -4.25 -0.26 21.98
C THR A 1058 -4.25 -0.75 23.42
N THR A 1059 -3.28 -1.60 23.78
CA THR A 1059 -3.21 -2.24 25.11
C THR A 1059 -2.15 -1.59 25.98
N THR A 1060 -2.27 -1.74 27.30
CA THR A 1060 -1.24 -1.28 28.25
C THR A 1060 -0.30 -2.41 28.65
N GLN A 1061 -0.65 -3.64 28.29
CA GLN A 1061 0.15 -4.83 28.54
C GLN A 1061 1.40 -4.85 27.64
N SER A 1062 1.34 -4.21 26.48
CA SER A 1062 2.46 -4.07 25.54
C SER A 1062 3.65 -3.30 26.10
N ASP A 1063 3.45 -2.44 27.10
CA ASP A 1063 4.53 -1.76 27.82
C ASP A 1063 5.51 -2.76 28.48
N TYR A 1064 5.09 -4.03 28.65
CA TYR A 1064 5.83 -5.07 29.36
C TYR A 1064 6.02 -6.32 28.49
N GLY A 1065 7.25 -6.57 28.06
CA GLY A 1065 7.59 -7.72 27.21
C GLY A 1065 7.25 -9.08 27.83
N GLU A 1066 7.20 -9.21 29.16
CA GLU A 1066 6.80 -10.45 29.84
C GLU A 1066 5.29 -10.74 29.74
N GLN A 1067 4.46 -9.79 29.32
CA GLN A 1067 3.04 -9.99 29.03
C GLN A 1067 2.76 -10.40 27.58
N PHE A 1068 3.79 -10.52 26.73
CA PHE A 1068 3.65 -10.82 25.31
C PHE A 1068 2.94 -12.16 25.02
N TYR A 1069 3.00 -13.12 25.95
CA TYR A 1069 2.26 -14.40 25.83
C TYR A 1069 0.74 -14.18 25.73
N SER A 1070 0.22 -13.07 26.25
CA SER A 1070 -1.20 -12.74 26.11
C SER A 1070 -1.59 -12.51 24.65
N LEU A 1071 -0.75 -11.83 23.85
CA LEU A 1071 -0.95 -11.66 22.40
C LEU A 1071 -0.92 -13.03 21.69
N LEU A 1072 0.07 -13.87 22.01
CA LEU A 1072 0.20 -15.21 21.42
C LEU A 1072 -1.05 -16.07 21.65
N ASP A 1073 -1.70 -15.98 22.83
CA ASP A 1073 -2.94 -16.73 23.12
C ASP A 1073 -4.13 -16.25 22.26
N PHE A 1074 -4.21 -14.94 21.96
CA PHE A 1074 -5.21 -14.41 21.02
C PHE A 1074 -4.93 -14.85 19.58
N LEU A 1075 -3.67 -14.88 19.17
CA LEU A 1075 -3.28 -15.36 17.83
C LEU A 1075 -3.57 -16.86 17.66
N ARG A 1076 -3.46 -17.68 18.73
CA ARG A 1076 -3.86 -19.10 18.71
C ARG A 1076 -5.34 -19.26 18.36
N LEU A 1077 -6.20 -18.42 18.92
CA LEU A 1077 -7.64 -18.40 18.64
C LEU A 1077 -7.91 -17.90 17.21
N GLU A 1078 -7.31 -16.80 16.79
CA GLU A 1078 -7.44 -16.29 15.41
C GLU A 1078 -7.03 -17.36 14.39
N THR A 1079 -5.92 -18.05 14.63
CA THR A 1079 -5.43 -19.13 13.75
C THR A 1079 -6.32 -20.38 13.79
N ALA A 1080 -7.11 -20.59 14.84
CA ALA A 1080 -8.14 -21.64 14.85
C ALA A 1080 -9.32 -21.25 13.96
N TYR A 1081 -9.76 -20.00 14.04
CA TYR A 1081 -10.80 -19.45 13.18
C TYR A 1081 -10.38 -19.41 11.70
N ASP A 1082 -9.17 -18.92 11.40
CA ASP A 1082 -8.61 -18.86 10.04
C ASP A 1082 -8.53 -20.25 9.39
N ARG A 1083 -8.21 -21.28 10.19
CA ARG A 1083 -8.19 -22.67 9.72
C ARG A 1083 -9.57 -23.16 9.29
N ASP A 1084 -10.61 -22.82 10.04
CA ASP A 1084 -11.97 -23.17 9.69
C ASP A 1084 -12.46 -22.38 8.48
N ALA A 1085 -12.15 -21.08 8.42
CA ALA A 1085 -12.42 -20.25 7.24
C ALA A 1085 -11.73 -20.82 5.98
N TRP A 1086 -10.48 -21.26 6.11
CA TRP A 1086 -9.73 -21.91 5.04
C TRP A 1086 -10.41 -23.19 4.55
N ASN A 1087 -10.95 -24.02 5.45
CA ASN A 1087 -11.69 -25.22 5.06
C ASN A 1087 -12.98 -24.89 4.27
N LEU A 1088 -13.56 -23.71 4.48
CA LEU A 1088 -14.77 -23.23 3.79
C LEU A 1088 -14.48 -22.50 2.47
N LEU A 1089 -13.22 -22.38 2.07
CA LEU A 1089 -12.83 -21.69 0.85
C LEU A 1089 -13.65 -22.07 -0.41
N PRO A 1090 -13.93 -23.35 -0.72
CA PRO A 1090 -14.68 -23.72 -1.92
C PRO A 1090 -16.08 -23.09 -1.98
N VAL A 1091 -16.69 -22.88 -0.81
CA VAL A 1091 -18.02 -22.25 -0.69
C VAL A 1091 -17.95 -20.75 -0.97
N ALA A 1092 -16.89 -20.09 -0.50
CA ALA A 1092 -16.65 -18.66 -0.77
C ALA A 1092 -16.36 -18.39 -2.26
N VAL A 1093 -15.58 -19.25 -2.93
CA VAL A 1093 -15.31 -19.15 -4.37
C VAL A 1093 -16.60 -19.30 -5.19
N ALA A 1094 -17.51 -20.19 -4.80
CA ALA A 1094 -18.78 -20.35 -5.47
C ALA A 1094 -19.65 -19.09 -5.37
N HIS A 1095 -19.71 -18.48 -4.18
CA HIS A 1095 -20.39 -17.21 -3.98
C HIS A 1095 -19.79 -16.08 -4.84
N GLU A 1096 -18.45 -15.96 -4.87
CA GLU A 1096 -17.74 -14.97 -5.70
C GLU A 1096 -18.14 -15.09 -7.17
N VAL A 1097 -18.14 -16.31 -7.72
CA VAL A 1097 -18.52 -16.58 -9.12
C VAL A 1097 -19.97 -16.17 -9.39
N LEU A 1098 -20.92 -16.57 -8.53
CA LEU A 1098 -22.33 -16.23 -8.68
C LEU A 1098 -22.56 -14.71 -8.66
N ALA A 1099 -21.89 -14.00 -7.75
CA ALA A 1099 -21.97 -12.55 -7.67
C ALA A 1099 -21.40 -11.87 -8.92
N ARG A 1100 -20.22 -12.28 -9.39
CA ARG A 1100 -19.52 -11.70 -10.54
C ARG A 1100 -20.20 -11.98 -11.89
N GLN A 1101 -20.84 -13.14 -12.06
CA GLN A 1101 -21.57 -13.48 -13.28
C GLN A 1101 -23.00 -12.89 -13.32
N GLY A 1102 -23.31 -11.92 -12.46
CA GLY A 1102 -24.58 -11.19 -12.54
C GLY A 1102 -25.80 -11.96 -12.03
N LYS A 1103 -25.62 -12.94 -11.13
CA LYS A 1103 -26.69 -13.74 -10.51
C LYS A 1103 -26.85 -13.40 -9.01
N PRO A 1104 -27.34 -12.21 -8.65
CA PRO A 1104 -27.40 -11.77 -7.25
C PRO A 1104 -28.37 -12.61 -6.41
N GLU A 1105 -29.50 -13.03 -6.97
CA GLU A 1105 -30.49 -13.85 -6.27
C GLU A 1105 -29.92 -15.22 -5.90
N ALA A 1106 -29.26 -15.90 -6.85
CA ALA A 1106 -28.57 -17.15 -6.58
C ALA A 1106 -27.46 -17.02 -5.53
N ALA A 1107 -26.69 -15.92 -5.56
CA ALA A 1107 -25.65 -15.64 -4.56
C ALA A 1107 -26.25 -15.46 -3.15
N THR A 1108 -27.37 -14.74 -3.02
CA THR A 1108 -28.08 -14.58 -1.73
C THR A 1108 -28.62 -15.91 -1.19
N ILE A 1109 -29.22 -16.76 -2.03
CA ILE A 1109 -29.69 -18.08 -1.59
C ILE A 1109 -28.49 -18.94 -1.11
N TRP A 1110 -27.35 -18.86 -1.80
CA TRP A 1110 -26.12 -19.54 -1.39
C TRP A 1110 -25.59 -19.02 -0.05
N GLU A 1111 -25.63 -17.71 0.18
CA GLU A 1111 -25.28 -17.06 1.45
C GLU A 1111 -26.15 -17.56 2.61
N ASP A 1112 -27.47 -17.62 2.42
CA ASP A 1112 -28.42 -18.09 3.44
C ASP A 1112 -28.14 -19.55 3.85
N VAL A 1113 -27.90 -20.43 2.86
CA VAL A 1113 -27.55 -21.84 3.11
C VAL A 1113 -26.23 -21.95 3.88
N PHE A 1114 -25.26 -21.10 3.55
CA PHE A 1114 -23.96 -21.09 4.20
C PHE A 1114 -24.00 -20.56 5.64
N ALA A 1115 -24.81 -19.53 5.88
CA ALA A 1115 -25.01 -18.95 7.21
C ALA A 1115 -25.52 -19.99 8.21
N VAL A 1116 -26.56 -20.75 7.82
CA VAL A 1116 -27.13 -21.80 8.67
C VAL A 1116 -26.12 -22.92 8.97
N LYS A 1117 -25.28 -23.29 7.99
CA LYS A 1117 -24.31 -24.38 8.17
C LYS A 1117 -23.10 -24.00 9.04
N THR A 1118 -22.80 -22.71 9.20
CA THR A 1118 -21.57 -22.23 9.86
C THR A 1118 -21.80 -21.54 11.20
N GLU A 1119 -23.06 -21.39 11.62
CA GLU A 1119 -23.46 -20.68 12.84
C GLU A 1119 -22.81 -21.26 14.11
N GLU A 1120 -22.94 -22.56 14.37
CA GLU A 1120 -22.40 -23.22 15.58
C GLU A 1120 -20.87 -23.10 15.68
N MET A 1121 -20.19 -23.19 14.53
CA MET A 1121 -18.73 -23.06 14.45
C MET A 1121 -18.28 -21.63 14.76
N ALA A 1122 -19.00 -20.63 14.25
CA ALA A 1122 -18.71 -19.23 14.55
C ALA A 1122 -18.97 -18.91 16.04
N ASP A 1123 -20.05 -19.43 16.62
CA ASP A 1123 -20.39 -19.21 18.03
C ASP A 1123 -19.31 -19.77 18.97
N THR A 1124 -18.73 -20.93 18.63
CA THR A 1124 -17.62 -21.53 19.41
C THR A 1124 -16.40 -20.62 19.49
N HIS A 1125 -16.01 -20.00 18.37
CA HIS A 1125 -14.87 -19.06 18.33
C HIS A 1125 -15.17 -17.76 19.09
N LEU A 1126 -16.41 -17.28 19.04
CA LEU A 1126 -16.85 -16.08 19.77
C LEU A 1126 -16.86 -16.31 21.29
N GLU A 1127 -17.29 -17.47 21.76
CA GLU A 1127 -17.20 -17.86 23.17
C GLU A 1127 -15.74 -17.94 23.65
N GLY A 1128 -14.86 -18.51 22.80
CA GLY A 1128 -13.41 -18.52 23.03
C GLY A 1128 -12.83 -17.12 23.17
N LEU A 1129 -13.24 -16.19 22.30
CA LEU A 1129 -12.82 -14.80 22.33
C LEU A 1129 -13.27 -14.11 23.62
N GLU A 1130 -14.53 -14.27 24.04
CA GLU A 1130 -15.05 -13.68 25.27
C GLU A 1130 -14.29 -14.21 26.50
N SER A 1131 -13.97 -15.51 26.52
CA SER A 1131 -13.17 -16.14 27.57
C SER A 1131 -11.76 -15.53 27.67
N LEU A 1132 -11.06 -15.35 26.54
CA LEU A 1132 -9.72 -14.74 26.50
C LEU A 1132 -9.75 -13.26 26.90
N GLN A 1133 -10.72 -12.48 26.40
CA GLN A 1133 -10.91 -11.08 26.77
C GLN A 1133 -11.10 -10.92 28.28
N LYS A 1134 -11.88 -11.81 28.89
CA LYS A 1134 -12.09 -11.83 30.34
C LYS A 1134 -10.87 -12.31 31.13
N LYS A 1135 -10.11 -13.28 30.60
CA LYS A 1135 -8.89 -13.85 31.24
C LYS A 1135 -7.78 -12.82 31.34
N TYR A 1136 -7.53 -12.07 30.27
CA TYR A 1136 -6.44 -11.09 30.18
C TYR A 1136 -6.86 -9.66 30.49
N GLY A 1137 -8.17 -9.37 30.49
CA GLY A 1137 -8.69 -8.04 30.72
C GLY A 1137 -8.28 -7.08 29.61
N MET A 1138 -8.21 -7.56 28.36
CA MET A 1138 -7.83 -6.78 27.18
C MET A 1138 -8.69 -7.18 25.98
N LYS A 1139 -8.82 -6.26 25.02
CA LYS A 1139 -9.57 -6.48 23.78
C LYS A 1139 -8.74 -5.98 22.59
N LEU A 1140 -8.49 -6.87 21.64
CA LEU A 1140 -7.88 -6.55 20.35
C LEU A 1140 -9.02 -6.40 19.34
N LEU A 1141 -9.23 -5.20 18.81
CA LEU A 1141 -10.34 -4.88 17.92
C LEU A 1141 -10.23 -5.65 16.61
N SER A 1142 -9.08 -5.72 15.96
CA SER A 1142 -9.00 -6.36 14.65
C SER A 1142 -9.32 -7.85 14.74
N ILE A 1143 -8.80 -8.54 15.77
CA ILE A 1143 -9.15 -9.96 16.04
C ILE A 1143 -10.62 -10.08 16.42
N SER A 1144 -11.13 -9.16 17.26
CA SER A 1144 -12.54 -9.20 17.66
C SER A 1144 -13.48 -9.01 16.47
N ASN A 1145 -13.16 -8.08 15.57
CA ASN A 1145 -13.96 -7.78 14.40
C ASN A 1145 -13.89 -8.95 13.42
N HIS A 1146 -12.69 -9.46 13.13
CA HIS A 1146 -12.50 -10.63 12.26
C HIS A 1146 -13.35 -11.84 12.68
N LEU A 1147 -13.40 -12.15 13.98
CA LEU A 1147 -14.25 -13.24 14.50
C LEU A 1147 -15.75 -12.85 14.51
N GLN A 1148 -16.08 -11.59 14.80
CA GLN A 1148 -17.47 -11.08 14.80
C GLN A 1148 -18.08 -11.01 13.41
N GLU A 1149 -17.27 -10.89 12.36
CA GLU A 1149 -17.72 -10.98 10.97
C GLU A 1149 -18.31 -12.36 10.65
N ARG A 1150 -17.96 -13.39 11.43
CA ARG A 1150 -18.28 -14.80 11.12
C ARG A 1150 -17.81 -15.14 9.70
N PHE A 1151 -18.22 -16.31 9.19
CA PHE A 1151 -17.81 -16.73 7.85
C PHE A 1151 -18.62 -16.05 6.73
N VAL A 1152 -19.79 -15.49 7.05
CA VAL A 1152 -20.79 -15.00 6.07
C VAL A 1152 -20.49 -13.56 5.64
N LYS A 1153 -20.20 -12.66 6.58
CA LYS A 1153 -20.08 -11.24 6.28
C LYS A 1153 -18.99 -10.91 5.24
N PRO A 1154 -17.83 -11.60 5.18
CA PRO A 1154 -16.86 -11.42 4.10
C PRO A 1154 -17.45 -11.62 2.68
N LEU A 1155 -18.52 -12.41 2.53
CA LEU A 1155 -19.19 -12.62 1.24
C LEU A 1155 -19.85 -11.34 0.71
N ALA A 1156 -20.23 -10.40 1.57
CA ALA A 1156 -20.75 -9.09 1.15
C ALA A 1156 -19.73 -8.31 0.29
N VAL A 1157 -18.42 -8.51 0.48
CA VAL A 1157 -17.38 -7.90 -0.34
C VAL A 1157 -17.47 -8.39 -1.80
N ASN A 1158 -17.85 -9.65 -2.03
CA ASN A 1158 -18.07 -10.18 -3.38
C ASN A 1158 -19.21 -9.45 -4.10
N HIS A 1159 -20.29 -9.14 -3.37
CA HIS A 1159 -21.37 -8.31 -3.90
C HIS A 1159 -20.88 -6.90 -4.24
N MET A 1160 -20.07 -6.28 -3.39
CA MET A 1160 -19.50 -4.95 -3.65
C MET A 1160 -18.62 -4.95 -4.90
N LEU A 1161 -17.69 -5.90 -5.01
CA LEU A 1161 -16.79 -6.05 -6.16
C LEU A 1161 -17.57 -6.18 -7.48
N ALA A 1162 -18.62 -6.99 -7.49
CA ALA A 1162 -19.48 -7.19 -8.67
C ALA A 1162 -20.21 -5.91 -9.13
N ARG A 1163 -20.31 -4.87 -8.28
CA ARG A 1163 -20.96 -3.59 -8.62
C ARG A 1163 -20.01 -2.51 -9.11
N ILE A 1164 -18.69 -2.66 -8.93
CA ILE A 1164 -17.70 -1.63 -9.29
C ILE A 1164 -17.75 -1.34 -10.80
N ARG A 1165 -17.52 -2.36 -11.64
CA ARG A 1165 -17.51 -2.18 -13.11
C ARG A 1165 -18.82 -1.57 -13.64
N PRO A 1166 -20.01 -2.08 -13.30
CA PRO A 1166 -21.27 -1.45 -13.71
C PRO A 1166 -21.43 -0.01 -13.21
N ALA A 1167 -20.94 0.32 -12.01
CA ALA A 1167 -21.02 1.67 -11.47
C ALA A 1167 -20.09 2.66 -12.19
N CYS A 1168 -18.89 2.23 -12.59
CA CYS A 1168 -17.99 3.06 -13.42
C CYS A 1168 -18.60 3.28 -14.82
N GLU A 1169 -19.06 2.21 -15.49
CA GLU A 1169 -19.72 2.32 -16.81
C GLU A 1169 -20.95 3.24 -16.79
N ASP A 1170 -21.71 3.24 -15.69
CA ASP A 1170 -22.83 4.15 -15.49
C ASP A 1170 -22.38 5.60 -15.36
N ALA A 1171 -21.31 5.86 -14.61
CA ALA A 1171 -20.73 7.17 -14.42
C ALA A 1171 -20.15 7.73 -15.73
N ASP A 1172 -19.49 6.90 -16.53
CA ASP A 1172 -18.91 7.27 -17.84
C ASP A 1172 -20.02 7.66 -18.83
N ARG A 1173 -21.16 6.98 -18.77
CA ARG A 1173 -22.37 7.32 -19.55
C ARG A 1173 -23.11 8.56 -19.01
N GLY A 1174 -22.58 9.23 -17.99
CA GLY A 1174 -23.18 10.42 -17.39
C GLY A 1174 -24.43 10.15 -16.54
N ARG A 1175 -24.65 8.90 -16.09
CA ARG A 1175 -25.79 8.56 -15.22
C ARG A 1175 -25.47 8.86 -13.76
N SER A 1176 -25.87 10.04 -13.29
CA SER A 1176 -25.66 10.46 -11.89
C SER A 1176 -26.38 9.58 -10.86
N ASN A 1177 -27.55 9.04 -11.18
CA ASN A 1177 -28.29 8.10 -10.33
C ASN A 1177 -28.11 6.66 -10.79
N SER A 1178 -26.91 6.08 -10.56
CA SER A 1178 -26.65 4.66 -10.82
C SER A 1178 -27.27 3.77 -9.71
N PRO A 1179 -28.16 2.83 -10.05
CA PRO A 1179 -28.64 1.82 -9.09
C PRO A 1179 -27.51 0.93 -8.57
N SER A 1180 -26.52 0.62 -9.41
CA SER A 1180 -25.36 -0.19 -9.05
C SER A 1180 -24.50 0.51 -7.99
N PHE A 1181 -24.26 1.82 -8.16
CA PHE A 1181 -23.53 2.62 -7.18
C PHE A 1181 -24.32 2.77 -5.87
N LEU A 1182 -25.63 3.02 -5.92
CA LEU A 1182 -26.45 3.11 -4.71
C LEU A 1182 -26.45 1.80 -3.90
N ALA A 1183 -26.50 0.65 -4.58
CA ALA A 1183 -26.38 -0.65 -3.95
C ALA A 1183 -24.98 -0.86 -3.34
N LEU A 1184 -23.91 -0.49 -4.06
CA LEU A 1184 -22.54 -0.51 -3.55
C LEU A 1184 -22.40 0.36 -2.29
N GLN A 1185 -22.88 1.61 -2.35
CA GLN A 1185 -22.83 2.55 -1.24
C GLN A 1185 -23.57 1.99 -0.01
N THR A 1186 -24.77 1.42 -0.21
CA THR A 1186 -25.57 0.82 0.87
C THR A 1186 -24.82 -0.36 1.50
N GLY A 1187 -24.27 -1.26 0.68
CA GLY A 1187 -23.49 -2.40 1.16
C GLY A 1187 -22.25 -1.98 1.94
N VAL A 1188 -21.52 -0.97 1.45
CA VAL A 1188 -20.36 -0.40 2.14
C VAL A 1188 -20.76 0.21 3.49
N GLU A 1189 -21.83 1.02 3.53
CA GLU A 1189 -22.30 1.64 4.76
C GLU A 1189 -22.77 0.61 5.80
N GLU A 1190 -23.36 -0.49 5.37
CA GLU A 1190 -23.74 -1.60 6.25
C GLU A 1190 -22.53 -2.35 6.79
N TYR A 1191 -21.55 -2.64 5.93
CA TYR A 1191 -20.34 -3.36 6.31
C TYR A 1191 -19.49 -2.58 7.35
N LEU A 1192 -19.39 -1.25 7.18
CA LEU A 1192 -18.70 -0.33 8.11
C LEU A 1192 -19.32 -0.26 9.50
N LYS A 1193 -20.61 -0.56 9.68
CA LYS A 1193 -21.27 -0.48 11.01
C LYS A 1193 -20.68 -1.48 12.00
N THR A 1194 -20.17 -2.60 11.51
CA THR A 1194 -19.74 -3.73 12.35
C THR A 1194 -18.29 -4.16 12.12
N THR A 1195 -17.59 -3.62 11.10
CA THR A 1195 -16.15 -3.84 10.90
C THR A 1195 -15.38 -2.55 11.12
N SER A 1196 -14.60 -2.51 12.21
CA SER A 1196 -13.59 -1.46 12.40
C SER A 1196 -12.21 -2.01 11.97
N GLY A 1197 -11.39 -1.19 11.32
CA GLY A 1197 -9.98 -1.51 11.07
C GLY A 1197 -9.12 -1.31 12.32
N SER A 1198 -7.81 -1.50 12.17
CA SER A 1198 -6.80 -1.20 13.20
C SER A 1198 -6.59 0.31 13.39
N GLY A 1199 -6.97 1.12 12.40
CA GLY A 1199 -6.69 2.57 12.37
C GLY A 1199 -5.32 2.92 11.80
N LEU A 1200 -4.42 1.94 11.64
CA LEU A 1200 -3.08 2.15 11.11
C LEU A 1200 -3.05 2.01 9.59
N ASP A 1201 -3.71 0.98 9.06
CA ASP A 1201 -3.74 0.67 7.63
C ASP A 1201 -5.18 0.55 7.11
N VAL A 1202 -5.42 1.03 5.89
CA VAL A 1202 -5.73 0.15 4.75
C VAL A 1202 -6.47 -1.17 5.03
N PRO A 1203 -7.74 -1.28 5.48
CA PRO A 1203 -8.38 -2.59 5.63
C PRO A 1203 -8.35 -3.40 4.33
N SER A 1204 -8.07 -4.70 4.43
CA SER A 1204 -7.86 -5.57 3.25
C SER A 1204 -9.02 -5.55 2.26
N TRP A 1205 -10.27 -5.55 2.74
CA TRP A 1205 -11.44 -5.49 1.86
C TRP A 1205 -11.52 -4.19 1.04
N LEU A 1206 -11.06 -3.06 1.58
CA LEU A 1206 -10.99 -1.79 0.84
C LEU A 1206 -9.87 -1.82 -0.21
N LYS A 1207 -8.71 -2.42 0.12
CA LYS A 1207 -7.65 -2.68 -0.86
C LYS A 1207 -8.15 -3.56 -1.99
N THR A 1208 -8.96 -4.59 -1.70
CA THR A 1208 -9.56 -5.42 -2.76
C THR A 1208 -10.52 -4.64 -3.67
N LEU A 1209 -11.29 -3.69 -3.12
CA LEU A 1209 -12.12 -2.80 -3.95
C LEU A 1209 -11.26 -1.85 -4.81
N GLU A 1210 -10.15 -1.37 -4.27
CA GLU A 1210 -9.18 -0.56 -5.02
C GLU A 1210 -8.52 -1.34 -6.16
N ASP A 1211 -8.05 -2.55 -5.89
CA ASP A 1211 -7.46 -3.43 -6.90
C ASP A 1211 -8.45 -3.70 -8.04
N GLU A 1212 -9.72 -3.93 -7.72
CA GLU A 1212 -10.75 -4.13 -8.72
C GLU A 1212 -11.07 -2.84 -9.50
N LEU A 1213 -11.01 -1.68 -8.86
CA LEU A 1213 -11.15 -0.39 -9.55
C LEU A 1213 -9.96 -0.11 -10.48
N ASN A 1214 -8.74 -0.43 -10.06
CA ASN A 1214 -7.53 -0.34 -10.89
C ASN A 1214 -7.70 -1.18 -12.17
N ARG A 1215 -8.15 -2.43 -12.02
CA ARG A 1215 -8.47 -3.32 -13.16
C ARG A 1215 -9.57 -2.80 -14.09
N VAL A 1216 -10.47 -1.94 -13.61
CA VAL A 1216 -11.54 -1.36 -14.43
C VAL A 1216 -11.05 -0.14 -15.22
N HIS A 1217 -10.16 0.68 -14.63
CA HIS A 1217 -9.62 1.87 -15.29
C HIS A 1217 -8.44 1.57 -16.22
N GLU A 1218 -7.61 0.60 -15.87
CA GLU A 1218 -6.61 0.05 -16.78
C GLU A 1218 -7.39 -0.65 -17.91
N SER A 1219 -7.41 -0.01 -19.08
CA SER A 1219 -8.26 -0.40 -20.23
C SER A 1219 -7.86 -1.74 -20.87
N GLY A 1220 -6.85 -2.41 -20.32
CA GLY A 1220 -6.55 -3.82 -20.55
C GLY A 1220 -6.56 -4.52 -19.21
N ASP A 1221 -7.16 -5.71 -19.15
CA ASP A 1221 -6.83 -6.70 -18.13
C ASP A 1221 -5.29 -6.76 -18.07
N GLN A 1222 -4.64 -6.05 -17.14
CA GLN A 1222 -3.21 -6.23 -16.94
C GLN A 1222 -3.07 -7.68 -16.52
N PRO A 1223 -2.47 -8.53 -17.36
CA PRO A 1223 -2.14 -9.86 -16.94
C PRO A 1223 -1.18 -9.63 -15.75
N ALA A 1224 -1.52 -10.12 -14.56
CA ALA A 1224 -0.57 -10.19 -13.45
C ALA A 1224 0.80 -10.69 -13.95
N PRO A 1225 1.93 -10.47 -13.26
CA PRO A 1225 3.25 -10.93 -13.71
C PRO A 1225 3.33 -12.43 -14.07
N ASP A 1226 2.39 -13.22 -13.56
CA ASP A 1226 2.17 -14.66 -13.77
C ASP A 1226 1.01 -15.01 -14.72
N ALA A 1227 0.38 -14.02 -15.34
CA ALA A 1227 -0.86 -14.22 -16.07
C ALA A 1227 -0.56 -14.80 -17.43
N GLU A 1228 -1.26 -15.90 -17.64
CA GLU A 1228 -1.08 -16.81 -18.75
C GLU A 1228 -1.66 -16.19 -20.01
N PRO A 1229 -1.28 -16.70 -21.20
CA PRO A 1229 -1.89 -16.24 -22.43
C PRO A 1229 -3.41 -16.38 -22.33
N GLN A 1230 -4.10 -15.24 -22.23
CA GLN A 1230 -5.55 -15.18 -22.23
C GLN A 1230 -6.02 -15.46 -23.65
N LEU A 1231 -6.19 -16.74 -23.97
CA LEU A 1231 -6.83 -17.15 -25.21
C LEU A 1231 -8.29 -16.69 -25.15
N ARG A 1232 -8.71 -15.82 -26.09
CA ARG A 1232 -10.12 -15.44 -26.25
C ARG A 1232 -10.89 -16.60 -26.88
N LEU A 1233 -11.18 -17.63 -26.09
CA LEU A 1233 -12.01 -18.74 -26.52
C LEU A 1233 -13.50 -18.37 -26.34
N PRO A 1234 -14.36 -18.57 -27.35
CA PRO A 1234 -15.80 -18.39 -27.19
C PRO A 1234 -16.34 -19.38 -26.14
N THR A 1235 -17.37 -18.96 -25.40
CA THR A 1235 -17.96 -19.78 -24.35
C THR A 1235 -18.49 -21.09 -24.97
N PRO A 1236 -18.12 -22.27 -24.42
CA PRO A 1236 -18.57 -23.54 -24.96
C PRO A 1236 -20.07 -23.70 -24.72
N THR A 1237 -20.81 -24.13 -25.75
CA THR A 1237 -22.23 -24.48 -25.59
C THR A 1237 -22.36 -25.84 -24.90
N ILE A 1238 -22.26 -25.87 -23.57
CA ILE A 1238 -22.48 -27.09 -22.79
C ILE A 1238 -23.98 -27.25 -22.53
N THR A 1239 -24.56 -28.40 -22.93
CA THR A 1239 -25.98 -28.66 -22.66
C THR A 1239 -26.19 -29.20 -21.25
N LEU A 1240 -27.39 -28.97 -20.67
CA LEU A 1240 -27.80 -29.55 -19.39
C LEU A 1240 -27.65 -31.08 -19.33
N LYS A 1241 -27.80 -31.77 -20.47
CA LYS A 1241 -27.63 -33.22 -20.56
C LYS A 1241 -26.16 -33.62 -20.42
N ASP A 1242 -25.25 -32.84 -21.00
CA ASP A 1242 -23.81 -33.11 -20.97
C ASP A 1242 -23.27 -32.92 -19.55
N ILE A 1243 -23.67 -31.87 -18.83
CA ILE A 1243 -23.27 -31.68 -17.42
C ILE A 1243 -23.77 -32.81 -16.54
N ARG A 1244 -25.05 -33.17 -16.65
CA ARG A 1244 -25.60 -34.31 -15.87
C ARG A 1244 -24.90 -35.63 -16.21
N GLN A 1245 -24.40 -35.79 -17.43
CA GLN A 1245 -23.61 -36.96 -17.81
C GLN A 1245 -22.20 -36.91 -17.22
N GLN A 1246 -21.54 -35.75 -17.26
CA GLN A 1246 -20.22 -35.56 -16.67
C GLN A 1246 -20.27 -35.75 -15.14
N LEU A 1247 -21.27 -35.22 -14.44
CA LEU A 1247 -21.45 -35.40 -13.00
C LEU A 1247 -21.60 -36.88 -12.61
N LYS A 1248 -22.31 -37.68 -13.41
CA LYS A 1248 -22.42 -39.13 -13.20
C LYS A 1248 -21.09 -39.88 -13.38
N GLN A 1249 -20.21 -39.37 -14.25
CA GLN A 1249 -18.93 -39.97 -14.59
C GLN A 1249 -17.74 -39.22 -13.97
N TRP A 1250 -17.98 -38.34 -13.00
CA TRP A 1250 -17.01 -37.34 -12.56
C TRP A 1250 -15.73 -37.94 -11.96
N LYS A 1251 -15.88 -39.05 -11.22
CA LYS A 1251 -14.74 -39.76 -10.58
C LYS A 1251 -14.08 -40.79 -11.52
N GLU A 1252 -14.62 -41.02 -12.73
CA GLU A 1252 -14.06 -41.97 -13.70
C GLU A 1252 -12.84 -41.39 -14.42
N PRO A 1253 -11.67 -42.06 -14.43
CA PRO A 1253 -10.46 -41.51 -15.01
C PRO A 1253 -10.61 -41.25 -16.53
N PRO A 1254 -10.07 -40.12 -17.05
CA PRO A 1254 -10.07 -39.85 -18.47
C PRO A 1254 -9.17 -40.87 -19.17
N GLY A 1255 -9.77 -41.82 -19.90
CA GLY A 1255 -9.02 -42.80 -20.70
C GLY A 1255 -9.41 -44.28 -20.53
N ASN A 1256 -10.70 -44.62 -20.41
CA ASN A 1256 -11.13 -46.03 -20.42
C ASN A 1256 -12.22 -46.39 -21.45
N ARG A 1257 -12.16 -45.81 -22.65
CA ARG A 1257 -12.76 -46.45 -23.83
C ARG A 1257 -11.69 -47.25 -24.56
N LYS A 1258 -11.61 -48.55 -24.27
CA LYS A 1258 -11.16 -49.54 -25.27
C LYS A 1258 -12.18 -49.54 -26.41
N GLY A 1259 -12.07 -48.58 -27.32
CA GLY A 1259 -12.83 -48.51 -28.57
C GLY A 1259 -11.83 -48.58 -29.71
N LYS A 1260 -11.85 -49.70 -30.44
CA LYS A 1260 -11.03 -50.01 -31.61
C LYS A 1260 -10.87 -48.79 -32.55
N ALA A 1261 -9.62 -48.42 -32.81
CA ALA A 1261 -9.20 -47.96 -34.13
C ALA A 1261 -8.61 -49.17 -34.85
#